data_AF-A0A3G2G6W3-F1
#
_entry.id   AF-A0A3G2G6W3-F1
#
_cell.length_a   1.000
_cell.length_b   1.000
_cell.length_c   1.000
_cell.angle_alpha   90.00
_cell.angle_beta   90.00
_cell.angle_gamma   90.00
#
_symmetry.space_group_name_H-M   'P 1'
#
loop_
_entity.id
_entity.type
_entity.pdbx_description
1 polymer ?
#
loop_
_entity_poly.entity_id
_entity_poly.type
_entity_poly.pdbx_seq_one_letter_code
_entity_poly.pdbx_strand_id
1 'polypeptide(L)'
;MNTKLFFVFLLLSIGIQAQILNIPDANFKARLLSSSPTNTVAKNLSGNYFKIDANGDGQIQLSETAQVKELNIQFYGGDISYTTINSIDGIKSFSALKKFTLQIGNSNHYSGAVDLSNMVNLENVDLSLSFSSTLNHDINVSNCTALKTLKAGYNGASPILSFTDCPLLNDVKIIGYHDVYGTPTVSLGTLNFNNFASLKSLYIENINLNTLLLQGCNALETITLKEYFTNTISNPINVSNLPSLKTLTLNKYNVTLDSHNCPNLISVIGGNITDLNVQDCTSLVDLKANSFNNTLNVTNCINLKTISGAANCSNIDLSTSNLQNLETILFLPIDCMQQQSTLLSSLNVQNCPKLRKITTYELKLTALDVSNLPKLESLQILHCDYSPFSALTLTQINASNCPLLNTFDIKGSYKVQSINLQNCSSLSNIILHNGNSYEGRYAINNINLTGCNNFTDLDIRKCSFSTLNLPNLPNLKTIDCSNNFLTNLDFSNLQSLETIICGKNNLATLVVHDLLNLINFDYSDGYLTSIDFQNLPKLKNLIFNNNQLTNLVLNNLPLIEKLECKNNHLVNLALQNLPIKYLDCSNNQLVNLNLQNLPIKYLDCSSNQLVNLVVSNLNDLESLMCAHNQISLLNLTNNLNLGYLDCSYNQLTSLDAEVLKILPTSTYNVGVLNCSHNQLHTLNIAGIHMYSIDFSYNNLTSVNLDNISSDFSFNCSNNQLTTLDLSTYYYDPNYYSPTLEFFDCSNNALTTMFLKNGINEFGTYPANLSNNPNLEYICCDDTEMNKVKSLISQYGYNNCTVNTYCSLNPGGNYNTITGIVRFDENNNGCDINDEVFEHMKVKIDDGVTTGETFVKSNGKYDFYTLTGDFTITAEPENTSLFTVTPSTFTTNFVDSNNNTLTQNLCVTKNGSIKDLEVVFAPVTDARPGFDAVYKIIWRNKGNTTLSGNATLSFDPSKMSFVSSVLPSSVTGNLVTFNFTNLKPYQNTSSEITFTINTPTNPTNPVNNGDILNFTAGINPVLGDINPDDNQFVYQQTVVGSYDPNDITCLEGNLIPLSMVGKYLHYIVNFENTGTAPATNIVVEMNINSDDFDISSLQLQNTSHSSYTKITGNKVEFMMKDINLAASAHGNIMSKIKSKNNLISGDSVMNQANIYFDYNYPIATNEAIANIGNNSTLAVTDVAKDKVVSIYPNPTKGDINIDSESKIKSVEIYDAQGRIIQKQMGINSKSVKITIKNNNSGAYLFRINTEKETFTKK
;
A
#
# COMPACT_ATOMS: atom_id res chain seq x y z
N MET A 1 -40.98 -38.01 105.79
CA MET A 1 -39.84 -37.42 105.04
C MET A 1 -40.10 -37.67 103.55
N ASN A 2 -39.77 -36.73 102.67
CA ASN A 2 -39.98 -36.72 101.20
C ASN A 2 -41.22 -36.00 100.63
N THR A 3 -41.35 -34.70 100.93
CA THR A 3 -42.20 -33.80 100.11
C THR A 3 -41.68 -32.36 100.02
N LYS A 4 -40.40 -32.13 100.32
CA LYS A 4 -39.76 -30.79 100.27
C LYS A 4 -38.62 -30.65 99.24
N LEU A 5 -38.35 -31.67 98.41
CA LEU A 5 -37.28 -31.60 97.40
C LEU A 5 -37.75 -31.33 95.96
N PHE A 6 -39.06 -31.37 95.68
CA PHE A 6 -39.58 -31.15 94.31
C PHE A 6 -39.91 -29.69 93.99
N PHE A 7 -40.04 -28.83 95.01
CA PHE A 7 -40.36 -27.40 94.84
C PHE A 7 -39.14 -26.46 94.77
N VAL A 8 -37.93 -26.97 95.00
CA VAL A 8 -36.68 -26.20 94.84
C VAL A 8 -36.04 -26.41 93.45
N PHE A 9 -36.35 -27.52 92.76
CA PHE A 9 -35.90 -27.74 91.37
C PHE A 9 -36.81 -27.08 90.31
N LEU A 10 -38.01 -26.62 90.68
CA LEU A 10 -38.98 -26.01 89.75
C LEU A 10 -38.97 -24.45 89.77
N LEU A 11 -38.08 -23.84 90.57
CA LEU A 11 -37.93 -22.38 90.69
C LEU A 11 -36.56 -21.86 90.24
N LEU A 12 -35.74 -22.71 89.59
CA LEU A 12 -34.41 -22.38 89.04
C LEU A 12 -34.32 -22.51 87.50
N SER A 13 -35.44 -22.66 86.81
CA SER A 13 -35.50 -22.79 85.33
C SER A 13 -36.17 -21.59 84.63
N ILE A 14 -36.28 -20.45 85.31
CA ILE A 14 -36.63 -19.19 84.63
C ILE A 14 -35.37 -18.67 83.92
N GLY A 15 -35.28 -18.98 82.63
CA GLY A 15 -34.58 -18.16 81.64
C GLY A 15 -33.08 -17.92 81.86
N ILE A 16 -32.25 -18.96 81.75
CA ILE A 16 -30.90 -18.73 81.22
C ILE A 16 -31.06 -18.62 79.71
N GLN A 17 -31.47 -17.45 79.22
CA GLN A 17 -31.22 -17.15 77.81
C GLN A 17 -29.70 -17.10 77.65
N ALA A 18 -29.14 -18.00 76.85
CA ALA A 18 -27.73 -17.94 76.51
C ALA A 18 -27.43 -16.55 75.92
N GLN A 19 -26.41 -15.89 76.45
CA GLN A 19 -26.12 -14.50 76.09
C GLN A 19 -25.79 -14.42 74.59
N ILE A 20 -26.65 -13.72 73.85
CA ILE A 20 -26.50 -13.52 72.41
C ILE A 20 -25.27 -12.65 72.16
N LEU A 21 -24.39 -13.10 71.28
CA LEU A 21 -23.23 -12.34 70.85
C LEU A 21 -23.67 -11.22 69.90
N ASN A 22 -23.24 -10.00 70.18
CA ASN A 22 -23.45 -8.88 69.28
C ASN A 22 -22.47 -8.97 68.09
N ILE A 23 -23.01 -9.22 66.90
CA ILE A 23 -22.27 -9.20 65.63
C ILE A 23 -22.94 -8.14 64.76
N PRO A 24 -22.40 -6.90 64.70
CA PRO A 24 -23.07 -5.77 64.08
C PRO A 24 -23.11 -5.87 62.54
N ASP A 25 -22.13 -6.54 61.92
CA ASP A 25 -22.12 -6.76 60.48
C ASP A 25 -23.02 -7.95 60.10
N ALA A 26 -24.11 -7.65 59.41
CA ALA A 26 -25.11 -8.65 59.02
C ALA A 26 -24.55 -9.71 58.07
N ASN A 27 -23.60 -9.36 57.20
CA ASN A 27 -23.00 -10.30 56.25
C ASN A 27 -22.00 -11.22 56.94
N PHE A 28 -21.22 -10.70 57.89
CA PHE A 28 -20.38 -11.52 58.75
C PHE A 28 -21.22 -12.49 59.58
N LYS A 29 -22.30 -12.00 60.22
CA LYS A 29 -23.23 -12.83 60.98
C LYS A 29 -23.87 -13.91 60.11
N ALA A 30 -24.36 -13.56 58.91
CA ALA A 30 -24.94 -14.51 57.97
C ALA A 30 -23.94 -15.59 57.55
N ARG A 31 -22.66 -15.22 57.34
CA ARG A 31 -21.62 -16.19 57.03
C ARG A 31 -21.37 -17.16 58.17
N LEU A 32 -21.34 -16.70 59.43
CA LEU A 32 -21.22 -17.57 60.61
C LEU A 32 -22.43 -18.52 60.74
N LEU A 33 -23.65 -18.00 60.54
CA LEU A 33 -24.89 -18.80 60.56
C LEU A 33 -24.95 -19.83 59.43
N SER A 34 -24.28 -19.56 58.30
CA SER A 34 -24.19 -20.51 57.18
C SER A 34 -23.33 -21.74 57.49
N SER A 35 -22.55 -21.73 58.57
CA SER A 35 -21.69 -22.87 58.95
C SER A 35 -22.49 -24.18 59.05
N SER A 36 -21.92 -25.26 58.54
CA SER A 36 -22.57 -26.57 58.57
C SER A 36 -21.52 -27.69 58.52
N PRO A 37 -21.90 -28.93 58.84
CA PRO A 37 -21.02 -30.09 58.66
C PRO A 37 -20.54 -30.32 57.23
N THR A 38 -21.19 -29.71 56.22
CA THR A 38 -20.90 -29.91 54.80
C THR A 38 -20.13 -28.76 54.16
N ASN A 39 -19.79 -27.70 54.90
CA ASN A 39 -19.01 -26.59 54.38
C ASN A 39 -17.79 -26.27 55.24
N THR A 40 -16.90 -25.45 54.70
CA THR A 40 -15.59 -25.20 55.29
C THR A 40 -15.56 -24.06 56.30
N VAL A 41 -16.71 -23.48 56.65
CA VAL A 41 -16.80 -22.20 57.39
C VAL A 41 -16.22 -22.31 58.80
N ALA A 42 -16.56 -23.35 59.56
CA ALA A 42 -16.14 -23.50 60.95
C ALA A 42 -15.87 -24.95 61.34
N LYS A 43 -14.81 -25.19 62.11
CA LYS A 43 -14.54 -26.49 62.75
C LYS A 43 -14.65 -26.39 64.26
N ASN A 44 -15.16 -27.46 64.86
CA ASN A 44 -15.26 -27.58 66.31
C ASN A 44 -13.92 -27.96 66.97
N LEU A 45 -13.92 -28.11 68.29
CA LEU A 45 -12.74 -28.51 69.08
C LEU A 45 -12.13 -29.86 68.65
N SER A 46 -12.95 -30.80 68.16
CA SER A 46 -12.52 -32.09 67.60
C SER A 46 -11.95 -32.00 66.19
N GLY A 47 -12.05 -30.84 65.52
CA GLY A 47 -11.58 -30.61 64.16
C GLY A 47 -12.58 -30.97 63.05
N ASN A 48 -13.83 -31.27 63.40
CA ASN A 48 -14.90 -31.58 62.44
C ASN A 48 -15.65 -30.30 62.04
N TYR A 49 -16.06 -30.18 60.78
CA TYR A 49 -16.96 -29.12 60.34
C TYR A 49 -18.32 -29.24 61.05
N PHE A 50 -18.91 -28.11 61.46
CA PHE A 50 -20.16 -28.12 62.21
C PHE A 50 -20.96 -26.84 62.03
N LYS A 51 -22.21 -26.87 62.47
CA LYS A 51 -23.08 -25.69 62.55
C LYS A 51 -22.83 -24.96 63.87
N ILE A 52 -22.47 -23.68 63.81
CA ILE A 52 -22.23 -22.84 65.00
C ILE A 52 -23.53 -22.60 65.75
N ASP A 53 -24.60 -22.18 65.06
CA ASP A 53 -25.97 -22.04 65.62
C ASP A 53 -26.55 -23.43 65.89
N ALA A 54 -26.22 -23.97 67.06
CA ALA A 54 -26.53 -25.33 67.46
C ALA A 54 -28.01 -25.50 67.81
N ASN A 55 -28.67 -24.43 68.27
CA ASN A 55 -30.07 -24.47 68.69
C ASN A 55 -31.07 -24.09 67.58
N GLY A 56 -30.60 -23.53 66.46
CA GLY A 56 -31.42 -23.22 65.29
C GLY A 56 -32.24 -21.94 65.41
N ASP A 57 -31.96 -21.07 66.38
CA ASP A 57 -32.74 -19.86 66.65
C ASP A 57 -32.33 -18.65 65.78
N GLY A 58 -31.32 -18.83 64.92
CA GLY A 58 -30.80 -17.78 64.04
C GLY A 58 -29.95 -16.72 64.75
N GLN A 59 -29.62 -16.93 66.03
CA GLN A 59 -28.70 -16.14 66.82
C GLN A 59 -27.42 -16.94 67.10
N ILE A 60 -26.30 -16.24 67.32
CA ILE A 60 -25.05 -16.86 67.79
C ILE A 60 -24.90 -16.52 69.26
N GLN A 61 -24.77 -17.51 70.14
CA GLN A 61 -24.58 -17.29 71.58
C GLN A 61 -23.12 -17.51 72.00
N LEU A 62 -22.71 -16.89 73.11
CA LEU A 62 -21.34 -17.02 73.65
C LEU A 62 -20.92 -18.47 73.95
N SER A 63 -21.87 -19.33 74.30
CA SER A 63 -21.60 -20.76 74.51
C SER A 63 -21.26 -21.49 73.21
N GLU A 64 -21.79 -21.04 72.08
CA GLU A 64 -21.56 -21.64 70.76
C GLU A 64 -20.19 -21.25 70.21
N THR A 65 -19.79 -19.99 70.40
CA THR A 65 -18.46 -19.51 69.96
C THR A 65 -17.32 -20.19 70.71
N ALA A 66 -17.55 -20.65 71.94
CA ALA A 66 -16.59 -21.42 72.72
C ALA A 66 -16.27 -22.81 72.13
N GLN A 67 -17.09 -23.32 71.19
CA GLN A 67 -16.86 -24.59 70.52
C GLN A 67 -16.06 -24.45 69.21
N VAL A 68 -15.83 -23.24 68.72
CA VAL A 68 -15.21 -22.98 67.42
C VAL A 68 -13.69 -22.92 67.54
N LYS A 69 -13.00 -23.87 66.90
CA LYS A 69 -11.53 -23.99 66.88
C LYS A 69 -10.90 -23.36 65.64
N GLU A 70 -11.52 -23.51 64.47
CA GLU A 70 -11.04 -22.91 63.22
C GLU A 70 -12.19 -22.19 62.55
N LEU A 71 -11.93 -20.98 62.06
CA LEU A 71 -12.89 -20.19 61.31
C LEU A 71 -12.26 -19.78 59.98
N ASN A 72 -12.99 -20.07 58.90
CA ASN A 72 -12.57 -19.82 57.54
C ASN A 72 -13.65 -19.03 56.79
N ILE A 73 -13.41 -17.73 56.66
CA ILE A 73 -14.27 -16.78 55.98
C ILE A 73 -13.71 -16.58 54.56
N GLN A 74 -14.15 -17.45 53.66
CA GLN A 74 -13.78 -17.44 52.24
C GLN A 74 -15.00 -17.16 51.35
N PHE A 75 -14.84 -16.31 50.34
CA PHE A 75 -15.82 -16.08 49.28
C PHE A 75 -15.20 -16.39 47.91
N TYR A 76 -15.65 -17.47 47.26
CA TYR A 76 -15.24 -17.84 45.89
C TYR A 76 -16.43 -17.69 44.95
N GLY A 77 -16.20 -17.07 43.78
CA GLY A 77 -17.26 -16.73 42.82
C GLY A 77 -18.07 -17.92 42.32
N GLY A 78 -19.38 -17.71 42.18
CA GLY A 78 -20.32 -18.63 41.52
C GLY A 78 -21.75 -18.54 42.03
N ASP A 79 -21.95 -18.27 43.32
CA ASP A 79 -23.26 -18.11 43.93
C ASP A 79 -23.26 -16.92 44.88
N ILE A 80 -24.41 -16.25 44.98
CA ILE A 80 -24.83 -15.11 45.83
C ILE A 80 -24.30 -13.70 45.51
N SER A 81 -25.30 -12.80 45.39
CA SER A 81 -25.26 -11.34 45.27
C SER A 81 -24.18 -10.67 46.13
N TYR A 82 -23.60 -9.57 45.64
CA TYR A 82 -22.58 -8.74 46.29
C TYR A 82 -22.78 -8.57 47.82
N THR A 83 -22.08 -9.35 48.65
CA THR A 83 -22.10 -9.19 50.11
C THR A 83 -20.74 -8.67 50.60
N THR A 84 -20.66 -7.37 50.85
CA THR A 84 -19.52 -6.70 51.48
C THR A 84 -19.53 -6.96 52.99
N ILE A 85 -18.46 -7.48 53.57
CA ILE A 85 -18.26 -7.50 55.03
C ILE A 85 -17.50 -6.22 55.41
N ASN A 86 -18.05 -5.37 56.26
CA ASN A 86 -17.41 -4.13 56.70
C ASN A 86 -16.77 -4.23 58.08
N SER A 87 -17.13 -5.24 58.89
CA SER A 87 -16.53 -5.46 60.21
C SER A 87 -16.57 -6.94 60.61
N ILE A 88 -15.55 -7.39 61.35
CA ILE A 88 -15.51 -8.69 62.04
C ILE A 88 -15.75 -8.55 63.56
N ASP A 89 -16.31 -7.43 64.01
CA ASP A 89 -16.62 -7.20 65.43
C ASP A 89 -17.45 -8.36 65.99
N GLY A 90 -17.04 -8.83 67.17
CA GLY A 90 -17.54 -10.05 67.79
C GLY A 90 -16.60 -11.26 67.67
N ILE A 91 -15.62 -11.24 66.75
CA ILE A 91 -14.65 -12.35 66.59
C ILE A 91 -13.85 -12.64 67.87
N LYS A 92 -13.57 -11.62 68.69
CA LYS A 92 -12.82 -11.78 69.96
C LYS A 92 -13.56 -12.62 71.00
N SER A 93 -14.87 -12.84 70.83
CA SER A 93 -15.67 -13.74 71.70
C SER A 93 -15.50 -15.23 71.36
N PHE A 94 -14.74 -15.57 70.32
CA PHE A 94 -14.40 -16.95 69.95
C PHE A 94 -13.17 -17.42 70.74
N SER A 95 -13.35 -17.63 72.04
CA SER A 95 -12.26 -17.87 73.00
C SER A 95 -11.41 -19.12 72.72
N ALA A 96 -11.94 -20.11 71.97
CA ALA A 96 -11.24 -21.32 71.59
C ALA A 96 -10.59 -21.28 70.19
N LEU A 97 -10.67 -20.14 69.49
CA LEU A 97 -10.21 -20.01 68.11
C LEU A 97 -8.68 -20.11 68.02
N LYS A 98 -8.21 -21.09 67.24
CA LYS A 98 -6.78 -21.35 66.94
C LYS A 98 -6.37 -20.96 65.53
N LYS A 99 -7.31 -20.92 64.59
CA LYS A 99 -7.03 -20.54 63.20
C LYS A 99 -8.10 -19.61 62.68
N PHE A 100 -7.67 -18.49 62.12
CA PHE A 100 -8.54 -17.55 61.45
C PHE A 100 -8.05 -17.31 60.02
N THR A 101 -8.95 -17.52 59.06
CA THR A 101 -8.70 -17.22 57.65
C THR A 101 -9.78 -16.27 57.16
N LEU A 102 -9.36 -15.18 56.54
CA LEU A 102 -10.23 -14.22 55.86
C LEU A 102 -9.67 -13.99 54.46
N GLN A 103 -10.33 -14.54 53.44
CA GLN A 103 -9.95 -14.35 52.05
C GLN A 103 -11.19 -14.00 51.23
N ILE A 104 -11.13 -12.91 50.50
CA ILE A 104 -12.27 -12.40 49.74
C ILE A 104 -11.93 -12.41 48.25
N GLY A 105 -12.80 -13.04 47.45
CA GLY A 105 -12.65 -13.16 46.00
C GLY A 105 -12.94 -11.86 45.25
N ASN A 106 -12.59 -11.86 43.95
CA ASN A 106 -12.54 -10.72 43.02
C ASN A 106 -13.80 -9.83 42.89
N SER A 107 -14.91 -10.16 43.56
CA SER A 107 -16.20 -9.47 43.42
C SER A 107 -16.81 -9.00 44.75
N ASN A 108 -16.17 -9.34 45.88
CA ASN A 108 -16.61 -8.97 47.23
C ASN A 108 -15.55 -8.05 47.86
N HIS A 109 -15.97 -7.10 48.69
CA HIS A 109 -15.07 -6.15 49.35
C HIS A 109 -15.07 -6.38 50.88
N TYR A 110 -13.89 -6.29 51.52
CA TYR A 110 -13.78 -6.01 52.96
C TYR A 110 -13.26 -4.60 53.15
N SER A 111 -13.92 -3.83 54.01
CA SER A 111 -13.65 -2.40 54.19
C SER A 111 -13.29 -2.01 55.64
N GLY A 112 -13.22 -2.98 56.56
CA GLY A 112 -12.94 -2.76 57.99
C GLY A 112 -11.48 -2.94 58.39
N ALA A 113 -11.10 -2.50 59.59
CA ALA A 113 -9.84 -2.92 60.22
C ALA A 113 -9.95 -4.38 60.69
N VAL A 114 -8.83 -5.13 60.72
CA VAL A 114 -8.78 -6.50 61.27
C VAL A 114 -8.10 -6.45 62.64
N ASP A 115 -8.90 -6.38 63.70
CA ASP A 115 -8.39 -6.40 65.07
C ASP A 115 -8.64 -7.76 65.76
N LEU A 116 -7.58 -8.57 65.81
CA LEU A 116 -7.52 -9.88 66.47
C LEU A 116 -6.68 -9.82 67.76
N SER A 117 -6.35 -8.62 68.24
CA SER A 117 -5.49 -8.45 69.40
C SER A 117 -6.03 -9.15 70.64
N ASN A 118 -5.12 -9.66 71.48
CA ASN A 118 -5.39 -10.38 72.73
C ASN A 118 -6.08 -11.76 72.56
N MET A 119 -6.21 -12.29 71.34
CA MET A 119 -6.69 -13.65 71.13
C MET A 119 -5.58 -14.67 71.42
N VAL A 120 -5.34 -14.94 72.71
CA VAL A 120 -4.19 -15.72 73.20
C VAL A 120 -4.10 -17.17 72.72
N ASN A 121 -5.20 -17.75 72.22
CA ASN A 121 -5.23 -19.12 71.66
C ASN A 121 -4.98 -19.17 70.15
N LEU A 122 -4.91 -18.03 69.47
CA LEU A 122 -4.81 -17.94 68.02
C LEU A 122 -3.40 -18.34 67.57
N GLU A 123 -3.28 -19.43 66.83
CA GLU A 123 -2.01 -20.00 66.35
C GLU A 123 -1.70 -19.61 64.89
N ASN A 124 -2.72 -19.46 64.04
CA ASN A 124 -2.53 -19.21 62.60
C ASN A 124 -3.50 -18.16 62.08
N VAL A 125 -2.97 -17.13 61.42
CA VAL A 125 -3.75 -16.07 60.77
C VAL A 125 -3.37 -16.00 59.28
N ASP A 126 -4.38 -16.12 58.41
CA ASP A 126 -4.23 -15.98 56.97
C ASP A 126 -5.21 -14.94 56.40
N LEU A 127 -4.66 -13.79 56.03
CA LEU A 127 -5.34 -12.61 55.48
C LEU A 127 -4.86 -12.31 54.04
N SER A 128 -4.41 -13.34 53.31
CA SER A 128 -3.98 -13.18 51.91
C SER A 128 -5.19 -12.98 50.98
N LEU A 129 -5.30 -11.80 50.35
CA LEU A 129 -6.42 -11.44 49.46
C LEU A 129 -6.25 -11.98 48.04
N SER A 130 -7.36 -12.22 47.35
CA SER A 130 -7.45 -12.39 45.89
C SER A 130 -7.71 -11.02 45.24
N PHE A 131 -7.17 -10.80 44.05
CA PHE A 131 -7.00 -9.49 43.39
C PHE A 131 -8.29 -8.64 43.25
N SER A 132 -8.10 -7.31 43.19
CA SER A 132 -9.03 -6.25 42.70
C SER A 132 -9.96 -5.46 43.67
N SER A 133 -9.43 -4.90 44.77
CA SER A 133 -10.03 -3.69 45.36
C SER A 133 -9.08 -2.86 46.21
N THR A 134 -9.25 -1.54 46.20
CA THR A 134 -8.54 -0.58 47.06
C THR A 134 -8.85 -0.85 48.54
N LEU A 135 -7.92 -1.47 49.26
CA LEU A 135 -7.97 -1.77 50.69
C LEU A 135 -6.89 -0.98 51.46
N ASN A 136 -7.32 -0.01 52.26
CA ASN A 136 -6.46 0.68 53.21
C ASN A 136 -6.88 0.29 54.64
N HIS A 137 -6.42 -0.85 55.15
CA HIS A 137 -6.87 -1.38 56.44
C HIS A 137 -5.74 -1.83 57.35
N ASP A 138 -5.87 -1.44 58.62
CA ASP A 138 -4.96 -1.83 59.68
C ASP A 138 -5.21 -3.28 60.11
N ILE A 139 -4.13 -4.04 60.29
CA ILE A 139 -4.14 -5.39 60.84
C ILE A 139 -3.46 -5.34 62.21
N ASN A 140 -4.20 -5.73 63.26
CA ASN A 140 -3.70 -5.80 64.62
C ASN A 140 -3.84 -7.22 65.18
N VAL A 141 -2.71 -7.90 65.36
CA VAL A 141 -2.60 -9.21 66.00
C VAL A 141 -1.79 -9.16 67.30
N SER A 142 -1.60 -7.97 67.88
CA SER A 142 -0.80 -7.81 69.10
C SER A 142 -1.34 -8.66 70.28
N ASN A 143 -0.44 -9.12 71.14
CA ASN A 143 -0.73 -9.98 72.30
C ASN A 143 -1.36 -11.35 71.97
N CYS A 144 -1.29 -11.81 70.72
CA CYS A 144 -1.67 -13.18 70.36
C CYS A 144 -0.52 -14.13 70.71
N THR A 145 -0.41 -14.49 71.99
CA THR A 145 0.78 -15.20 72.51
C THR A 145 1.01 -16.60 71.93
N ALA A 146 -0.03 -17.25 71.39
CA ALA A 146 0.08 -18.53 70.69
C ALA A 146 0.40 -18.43 69.19
N LEU A 147 0.46 -17.22 68.61
CA LEU A 147 0.55 -17.01 67.17
C LEU A 147 1.88 -17.55 66.62
N LYS A 148 1.79 -18.44 65.63
CA LYS A 148 2.92 -19.11 64.95
C LYS A 148 3.08 -18.63 63.52
N THR A 149 1.99 -18.42 62.80
CA THR A 149 2.02 -18.01 61.38
C THR A 149 1.15 -16.78 61.15
N LEU A 150 1.70 -15.80 60.43
CA LEU A 150 0.98 -14.60 59.99
C LEU A 150 1.16 -14.40 58.48
N LYS A 151 0.06 -14.46 57.73
CA LYS A 151 0.04 -14.06 56.32
C LYS A 151 -0.86 -12.83 56.15
N ALA A 152 -0.30 -11.75 55.63
CA ALA A 152 -1.00 -10.49 55.42
C ALA A 152 -0.89 -10.05 53.95
N GLY A 153 -2.03 -9.81 53.30
CA GLY A 153 -2.12 -9.23 51.96
C GLY A 153 -2.67 -7.81 51.99
N TYR A 154 -2.09 -6.90 51.21
CA TYR A 154 -2.46 -5.49 51.14
C TYR A 154 -2.70 -5.03 49.69
N ASN A 155 -3.58 -4.06 49.47
CA ASN A 155 -3.86 -3.48 48.16
C ASN A 155 -4.22 -1.98 48.30
N GLY A 156 -3.36 -1.03 47.91
CA GLY A 156 -3.60 0.41 48.13
C GLY A 156 -2.75 1.06 49.24
N ALA A 157 -2.95 2.36 49.52
CA ALA A 157 -1.94 3.23 50.15
C ALA A 157 -1.91 3.27 51.69
N SER A 158 -0.86 2.67 52.26
CA SER A 158 -0.32 2.89 53.64
C SER A 158 -1.08 2.33 54.86
N PRO A 159 -1.33 1.01 54.95
CA PRO A 159 -1.93 0.38 56.12
C PRO A 159 -0.96 0.20 57.30
N ILE A 160 -1.47 0.05 58.53
CA ILE A 160 -0.68 -0.27 59.73
C ILE A 160 -0.72 -1.78 60.01
N LEU A 161 0.46 -2.40 60.20
CA LEU A 161 0.60 -3.78 60.68
C LEU A 161 1.13 -3.79 62.11
N SER A 162 0.31 -4.23 63.07
CA SER A 162 0.67 -4.34 64.50
C SER A 162 0.69 -5.80 64.95
N PHE A 163 1.83 -6.24 65.52
CA PHE A 163 2.05 -7.63 65.94
C PHE A 163 2.94 -7.75 67.19
N THR A 164 2.85 -6.80 68.13
CA THR A 164 3.66 -6.81 69.36
C THR A 164 3.30 -8.00 70.26
N ASP A 165 4.26 -8.49 71.06
CA ASP A 165 4.06 -9.57 72.04
C ASP A 165 3.51 -10.89 71.45
N CYS A 166 4.04 -11.30 70.30
CA CYS A 166 3.75 -12.58 69.64
C CYS A 166 4.99 -13.52 69.66
N PRO A 167 5.42 -14.06 70.83
CA PRO A 167 6.73 -14.71 71.01
C PRO A 167 6.92 -16.04 70.26
N LEU A 168 5.84 -16.69 69.84
CA LEU A 168 5.88 -17.98 69.10
C LEU A 168 5.85 -17.80 67.57
N LEU A 169 5.82 -16.56 67.08
CA LEU A 169 5.71 -16.25 65.66
C LEU A 169 6.96 -16.73 64.93
N ASN A 170 6.80 -17.68 64.01
CA ASN A 170 7.88 -18.35 63.31
C ASN A 170 7.86 -18.21 61.78
N ASP A 171 6.70 -17.96 61.17
CA ASP A 171 6.56 -17.76 59.72
C ASP A 171 5.71 -16.53 59.42
N VAL A 172 6.29 -15.58 58.69
CA VAL A 172 5.64 -14.31 58.34
C VAL A 172 5.70 -14.09 56.84
N LYS A 173 4.52 -13.92 56.23
CA LYS A 173 4.37 -13.59 54.80
C LYS A 173 3.59 -12.30 54.63
N ILE A 174 4.20 -11.30 53.98
CA ILE A 174 3.57 -10.02 53.69
C ILE A 174 3.61 -9.80 52.17
N ILE A 175 2.45 -9.55 51.56
CA ILE A 175 2.31 -9.39 50.11
C ILE A 175 1.56 -8.10 49.81
N GLY A 176 2.14 -7.24 48.99
CA GLY A 176 1.46 -6.11 48.35
C GLY A 176 0.94 -6.50 46.97
N TYR A 177 -0.28 -6.07 46.64
CA TYR A 177 -0.85 -6.19 45.31
C TYR A 177 -0.80 -4.84 44.59
N HIS A 178 -0.70 -4.89 43.26
CA HIS A 178 -0.49 -3.74 42.39
C HIS A 178 -1.77 -3.27 41.73
N ASP A 179 -1.76 -2.03 41.23
CA ASP A 179 -2.66 -1.60 40.17
C ASP A 179 -2.19 -2.10 38.79
N VAL A 180 -2.97 -1.79 37.76
CA VAL A 180 -2.75 -2.21 36.35
C VAL A 180 -1.40 -1.73 35.79
N TYR A 181 -0.73 -0.78 36.43
CA TYR A 181 0.52 -0.15 35.95
C TYR A 181 1.77 -0.62 36.69
N GLY A 182 1.65 -1.54 37.65
CA GLY A 182 2.78 -2.21 38.29
C GLY A 182 3.48 -1.41 39.40
N THR A 183 3.11 -0.17 39.70
CA THR A 183 3.71 0.56 40.83
C THR A 183 3.34 -0.07 42.19
N PRO A 184 4.27 -0.29 43.14
CA PRO A 184 3.92 -0.73 44.49
C PRO A 184 3.09 0.35 45.19
N THR A 185 1.79 0.14 45.33
CA THR A 185 0.90 1.10 46.01
C THR A 185 0.97 1.01 47.55
N VAL A 186 1.58 -0.04 48.11
CA VAL A 186 1.59 -0.33 49.56
C VAL A 186 2.93 0.09 50.19
N SER A 187 2.88 0.97 51.19
CA SER A 187 4.03 1.35 52.04
C SER A 187 3.75 1.02 53.50
N LEU A 188 4.63 0.22 54.15
CA LEU A 188 4.49 -0.15 55.57
C LEU A 188 5.47 0.62 56.48
N GLY A 189 6.30 1.51 55.94
CA GLY A 189 7.28 2.26 56.73
C GLY A 189 8.30 1.36 57.43
N THR A 190 8.19 1.21 58.75
CA THR A 190 9.11 0.41 59.58
C THR A 190 8.45 -0.90 60.03
N LEU A 191 9.03 -2.04 59.66
CA LEU A 191 8.69 -3.34 60.24
C LEU A 191 9.73 -3.75 61.28
N ASN A 192 9.29 -3.97 62.52
CA ASN A 192 10.16 -4.28 63.63
C ASN A 192 9.93 -5.70 64.15
N PHE A 193 10.83 -6.62 63.81
CA PHE A 193 10.86 -8.00 64.32
C PHE A 193 11.95 -8.19 65.39
N ASN A 194 12.46 -7.11 66.00
CA ASN A 194 13.49 -7.27 67.01
C ASN A 194 13.02 -8.21 68.14
N ASN A 195 13.92 -9.12 68.53
CA ASN A 195 13.71 -10.13 69.57
C ASN A 195 12.63 -11.19 69.29
N PHE A 196 12.15 -11.33 68.05
CA PHE A 196 11.33 -12.47 67.64
C PHE A 196 12.19 -13.74 67.50
N ALA A 197 12.61 -14.30 68.64
CA ALA A 197 13.55 -15.42 68.71
C ALA A 197 13.05 -16.71 68.04
N SER A 198 11.75 -16.86 67.83
CA SER A 198 11.12 -18.00 67.15
C SER A 198 11.03 -17.84 65.62
N LEU A 199 11.30 -16.64 65.07
CA LEU A 199 11.14 -16.34 63.65
C LEU A 199 12.11 -17.17 62.80
N LYS A 200 11.59 -18.02 61.92
CA LYS A 200 12.35 -18.90 61.01
C LYS A 200 12.29 -18.47 59.54
N SER A 201 11.16 -17.89 59.12
CA SER A 201 10.91 -17.51 57.73
C SER A 201 10.28 -16.12 57.66
N LEU A 202 10.84 -15.27 56.80
CA LEU A 202 10.32 -13.96 56.47
C LEU A 202 10.22 -13.79 54.95
N TYR A 203 9.01 -13.57 54.45
CA TYR A 203 8.71 -13.34 53.05
C TYR A 203 8.00 -11.99 52.87
N ILE A 204 8.59 -11.09 52.10
CA ILE A 204 8.03 -9.79 51.77
C ILE A 204 8.07 -9.61 50.25
N GLU A 205 6.92 -9.29 49.66
CA GLU A 205 6.77 -9.11 48.22
C GLU A 205 5.97 -7.83 47.95
N ASN A 206 6.51 -6.96 47.08
CA ASN A 206 5.84 -5.75 46.58
C ASN A 206 5.39 -4.75 47.66
N ILE A 207 6.20 -4.62 48.72
CA ILE A 207 5.97 -3.65 49.80
C ILE A 207 7.07 -2.61 49.78
N ASN A 208 6.73 -1.33 49.71
CA ASN A 208 7.69 -0.28 49.95
C ASN A 208 8.05 -0.22 51.46
N LEU A 209 9.33 -0.41 51.80
CA LEU A 209 9.84 -0.45 53.17
C LEU A 209 10.90 0.63 53.37
N ASN A 210 10.74 1.44 54.42
CA ASN A 210 11.78 2.38 54.86
C ASN A 210 12.85 1.66 55.69
N THR A 211 12.39 0.80 56.63
CA THR A 211 13.26 0.13 57.61
C THR A 211 12.73 -1.26 57.93
N LEU A 212 13.61 -2.26 57.97
CA LEU A 212 13.32 -3.60 58.49
C LEU A 212 14.33 -3.89 59.61
N LEU A 213 13.83 -4.13 60.83
CA LEU A 213 14.65 -4.41 62.01
C LEU A 213 14.53 -5.89 62.38
N LEU A 214 15.68 -6.59 62.43
CA LEU A 214 15.77 -8.06 62.63
C LEU A 214 16.68 -8.45 63.80
N GLN A 215 17.08 -7.51 64.65
CA GLN A 215 18.03 -7.76 65.73
C GLN A 215 17.46 -8.80 66.73
N GLY A 216 18.21 -9.87 67.00
CA GLY A 216 17.78 -10.94 67.92
C GLY A 216 16.87 -12.01 67.29
N CYS A 217 16.63 -11.98 65.97
CA CYS A 217 15.94 -13.05 65.22
C CYS A 217 16.87 -14.27 64.97
N ASN A 218 17.40 -14.87 66.05
CA ASN A 218 18.48 -15.85 65.94
C ASN A 218 18.10 -17.16 65.23
N ALA A 219 16.80 -17.47 65.11
CA ALA A 219 16.28 -18.67 64.44
C ALA A 219 15.98 -18.46 62.94
N LEU A 220 16.19 -17.26 62.39
CA LEU A 220 15.77 -16.91 61.03
C LEU A 220 16.64 -17.63 59.99
N GLU A 221 16.04 -18.57 59.24
CA GLU A 221 16.71 -19.42 58.26
C GLU A 221 16.58 -18.89 56.83
N THR A 222 15.45 -18.25 56.49
CA THR A 222 15.15 -17.78 55.14
C THR A 222 14.58 -16.37 55.11
N ILE A 223 15.14 -15.53 54.24
CA ILE A 223 14.62 -14.19 53.93
C ILE A 223 14.36 -14.10 52.43
N THR A 224 13.15 -13.70 52.04
CA THR A 224 12.80 -13.39 50.65
C THR A 224 12.23 -11.98 50.56
N LEU A 225 12.88 -11.11 49.79
CA LEU A 225 12.45 -9.73 49.50
C LEU A 225 12.33 -9.56 47.98
N LYS A 226 11.12 -9.37 47.43
CA LYS A 226 10.89 -9.31 45.97
C LYS A 226 10.05 -8.13 45.52
N GLU A 227 10.48 -7.44 44.47
CA GLU A 227 9.71 -6.36 43.83
C GLU A 227 9.82 -6.46 42.30
N TYR A 228 8.73 -6.19 41.56
CA TYR A 228 8.70 -6.40 40.10
C TYR A 228 8.90 -5.14 39.25
N PHE A 229 8.65 -3.92 39.73
CA PHE A 229 8.50 -2.75 38.84
C PHE A 229 9.48 -1.60 39.11
N THR A 230 9.54 -0.93 40.27
CA THR A 230 10.48 0.20 40.48
C THR A 230 10.81 0.47 41.95
N ASN A 231 12.06 0.23 42.34
CA ASN A 231 12.52 0.45 43.71
C ASN A 231 12.68 1.97 43.99
N THR A 232 12.00 2.47 45.03
CA THR A 232 12.21 3.81 45.64
C THR A 232 12.67 3.70 47.10
N ILE A 233 13.33 2.60 47.48
CA ILE A 233 13.97 2.48 48.79
C ILE A 233 15.31 3.19 48.73
N SER A 234 15.42 4.32 49.44
CA SER A 234 16.62 5.15 49.49
C SER A 234 17.74 4.59 50.38
N ASN A 235 17.44 3.67 51.30
CA ASN A 235 18.42 3.09 52.23
C ASN A 235 18.49 1.55 52.14
N PRO A 236 19.68 0.94 52.02
CA PRO A 236 19.83 -0.51 52.02
C PRO A 236 19.30 -1.15 53.32
N ILE A 237 18.57 -2.26 53.20
CA ILE A 237 18.09 -3.04 54.35
C ILE A 237 19.23 -3.89 54.91
N ASN A 238 19.53 -3.78 56.21
CA ASN A 238 20.58 -4.58 56.85
C ASN A 238 20.04 -5.97 57.27
N VAL A 239 20.61 -7.03 56.69
CA VAL A 239 20.27 -8.43 56.99
C VAL A 239 21.45 -9.21 57.61
N SER A 240 22.35 -8.49 58.28
CA SER A 240 23.53 -9.05 58.97
C SER A 240 23.18 -9.55 60.37
N ASN A 241 24.11 -10.29 61.01
CA ASN A 241 23.97 -10.82 62.38
C ASN A 241 22.83 -11.83 62.59
N LEU A 242 22.61 -12.70 61.60
CA LEU A 242 21.58 -13.74 61.63
C LEU A 242 22.26 -15.12 61.59
N PRO A 243 22.59 -15.73 62.74
CA PRO A 243 23.45 -16.91 62.79
C PRO A 243 22.84 -18.16 62.12
N SER A 244 21.53 -18.24 62.02
CA SER A 244 20.83 -19.38 61.39
C SER A 244 20.48 -19.17 59.91
N LEU A 245 20.79 -18.00 59.34
CA LEU A 245 20.39 -17.65 57.97
C LEU A 245 21.09 -18.57 56.96
N LYS A 246 20.31 -19.28 56.15
CA LYS A 246 20.78 -20.20 55.10
C LYS A 246 20.56 -19.65 53.70
N THR A 247 19.45 -18.94 53.47
CA THR A 247 19.07 -18.47 52.14
C THR A 247 18.56 -17.04 52.18
N LEU A 248 19.14 -16.21 51.31
CA LEU A 248 18.71 -14.84 51.06
C LEU A 248 18.30 -14.70 49.58
N THR A 249 17.02 -14.44 49.33
CA THR A 249 16.49 -14.20 47.98
C THR A 249 16.04 -12.76 47.84
N LEU A 250 16.56 -12.06 46.84
CA LEU A 250 16.34 -10.65 46.59
C LEU A 250 15.90 -10.45 45.14
N ASN A 251 14.91 -9.59 44.91
CA ASN A 251 14.60 -9.06 43.58
C ASN A 251 14.35 -7.57 43.69
N LYS A 252 15.17 -6.75 43.01
CA LYS A 252 15.19 -5.28 43.03
C LYS A 252 15.44 -4.58 44.39
N TYR A 253 15.26 -5.23 45.55
CA TYR A 253 15.63 -4.66 46.86
C TYR A 253 17.15 -4.48 47.02
N ASN A 254 17.55 -3.35 47.61
CA ASN A 254 18.93 -3.06 48.03
C ASN A 254 19.11 -3.54 49.47
N VAL A 255 20.13 -4.37 49.73
CA VAL A 255 20.46 -4.84 51.08
C VAL A 255 21.95 -4.69 51.37
N THR A 256 22.29 -4.54 52.66
CA THR A 256 23.64 -4.69 53.18
C THR A 256 23.75 -6.01 53.94
N LEU A 257 24.81 -6.77 53.65
CA LEU A 257 25.08 -8.06 54.26
C LEU A 257 26.57 -8.18 54.59
N ASP A 258 26.89 -8.20 55.89
CA ASP A 258 28.15 -8.73 56.40
C ASP A 258 27.94 -10.18 56.85
N SER A 259 28.30 -11.11 55.98
CA SER A 259 28.03 -12.53 56.22
C SER A 259 29.06 -13.22 57.13
N HIS A 260 30.12 -12.54 57.57
CA HIS A 260 30.92 -13.01 58.70
C HIS A 260 30.05 -13.29 59.93
N ASN A 261 28.96 -12.54 60.05
CA ASN A 261 27.98 -12.68 61.12
C ASN A 261 26.78 -13.58 60.73
N CYS A 262 26.88 -14.31 59.62
CA CYS A 262 25.90 -15.27 59.11
C CYS A 262 26.59 -16.60 58.65
N PRO A 263 27.21 -17.36 59.56
CA PRO A 263 28.10 -18.50 59.23
C PRO A 263 27.41 -19.68 58.50
N ASN A 264 26.09 -19.77 58.57
CA ASN A 264 25.30 -20.84 57.95
C ASN A 264 24.76 -20.49 56.55
N LEU A 265 25.17 -19.35 55.97
CA LEU A 265 24.68 -18.89 54.68
C LEU A 265 25.15 -19.81 53.55
N ILE A 266 24.19 -20.40 52.82
CA ILE A 266 24.43 -21.36 51.72
C ILE A 266 24.25 -20.68 50.36
N SER A 267 23.26 -19.79 50.24
CA SER A 267 22.91 -19.19 48.96
C SER A 267 22.41 -17.75 49.08
N VAL A 268 22.91 -16.90 48.20
CA VAL A 268 22.41 -15.54 47.95
C VAL A 268 21.97 -15.47 46.50
N ILE A 269 20.70 -15.11 46.27
CA ILE A 269 20.06 -15.14 44.94
C ILE A 269 19.37 -13.80 44.65
N GLY A 270 19.78 -13.13 43.56
CA GLY A 270 19.24 -11.89 43.02
C GLY A 270 19.59 -10.62 43.81
N GLY A 271 19.01 -9.48 43.41
CA GLY A 271 19.16 -8.18 44.06
C GLY A 271 20.43 -7.40 43.69
N ASN A 272 20.40 -6.08 43.95
CA ASN A 272 21.58 -5.22 43.87
C ASN A 272 22.24 -5.21 45.25
N ILE A 273 23.41 -5.83 45.37
CA ILE A 273 24.11 -5.89 46.65
C ILE A 273 25.16 -4.78 46.64
N THR A 274 24.98 -3.78 47.50
CA THR A 274 25.86 -2.61 47.55
C THR A 274 27.18 -2.95 48.22
N ASP A 275 27.16 -3.64 49.38
CA ASP A 275 28.36 -4.11 50.08
C ASP A 275 28.18 -5.59 50.45
N LEU A 276 28.94 -6.47 49.80
CA LEU A 276 28.92 -7.91 50.07
C LEU A 276 30.28 -8.36 50.60
N ASN A 277 30.35 -8.57 51.91
CA ASN A 277 31.49 -9.23 52.53
C ASN A 277 31.13 -10.69 52.85
N VAL A 278 31.62 -11.63 52.02
CA VAL A 278 31.45 -13.08 52.21
C VAL A 278 32.72 -13.80 52.58
N GLN A 279 33.75 -13.07 52.99
CA GLN A 279 34.96 -13.68 53.51
C GLN A 279 34.63 -14.65 54.67
N ASP A 280 35.33 -15.78 54.68
CA ASP A 280 35.22 -16.86 55.68
C ASP A 280 33.84 -17.56 55.74
N CYS A 281 32.93 -17.26 54.79
CA CYS A 281 31.64 -17.94 54.67
C CYS A 281 31.79 -19.34 54.05
N THR A 282 32.32 -20.29 54.82
CA THR A 282 32.65 -21.64 54.34
C THR A 282 31.43 -22.46 53.87
N SER A 283 30.22 -22.13 54.32
CA SER A 283 28.97 -22.81 53.91
C SER A 283 28.44 -22.37 52.54
N LEU A 284 28.96 -21.27 51.97
CA LEU A 284 28.43 -20.66 50.76
C LEU A 284 28.70 -21.54 49.53
N VAL A 285 27.65 -21.86 48.77
CA VAL A 285 27.71 -22.69 47.55
C VAL A 285 27.35 -21.89 46.30
N ASP A 286 26.33 -21.04 46.38
CA ASP A 286 25.81 -20.25 45.26
C ASP A 286 25.78 -18.76 45.60
N LEU A 287 26.55 -17.97 44.85
CA LEU A 287 26.49 -16.52 44.90
C LEU A 287 25.98 -15.98 43.56
N LYS A 288 24.68 -15.67 43.49
CA LYS A 288 24.00 -15.21 42.28
C LYS A 288 23.36 -13.85 42.58
N ALA A 289 23.92 -12.74 42.11
CA ALA A 289 23.36 -11.40 42.31
C ALA A 289 22.86 -10.81 40.97
N ASN A 290 22.03 -9.76 41.01
CA ASN A 290 21.74 -8.97 39.81
C ASN A 290 22.95 -8.08 39.49
N SER A 291 23.48 -7.39 40.50
CA SER A 291 24.74 -6.64 40.41
C SER A 291 25.55 -6.67 41.71
N PHE A 292 26.88 -6.68 41.57
CA PHE A 292 27.87 -6.44 42.62
C PHE A 292 28.36 -5.00 42.46
N ASN A 293 27.93 -4.05 43.32
CA ASN A 293 28.20 -2.62 43.10
C ASN A 293 29.50 -2.08 43.75
N ASN A 294 30.12 -2.83 44.68
CA ASN A 294 31.41 -2.54 45.33
C ASN A 294 32.27 -3.82 45.38
N THR A 295 33.33 -3.86 46.19
CA THR A 295 34.26 -5.00 46.27
C THR A 295 33.58 -6.33 46.64
N LEU A 296 33.77 -7.36 45.80
CA LEU A 296 33.39 -8.75 46.13
C LEU A 296 34.58 -9.47 46.78
N ASN A 297 34.51 -9.73 48.09
CA ASN A 297 35.51 -10.52 48.82
C ASN A 297 34.96 -11.93 49.12
N VAL A 298 35.48 -12.94 48.41
CA VAL A 298 35.12 -14.37 48.55
C VAL A 298 36.24 -15.20 49.18
N THR A 299 37.15 -14.56 49.92
CA THR A 299 38.26 -15.25 50.57
C THR A 299 37.75 -16.37 51.48
N ASN A 300 38.34 -17.57 51.39
CA ASN A 300 37.97 -18.76 52.17
C ASN A 300 36.52 -19.31 51.96
N CYS A 301 35.82 -18.91 50.90
CA CYS A 301 34.55 -19.53 50.49
C CYS A 301 34.77 -20.90 49.80
N ILE A 302 35.38 -21.86 50.49
CA ILE A 302 35.91 -23.10 49.91
C ILE A 302 34.86 -24.00 49.22
N ASN A 303 33.57 -23.88 49.56
CA ASN A 303 32.47 -24.66 48.98
C ASN A 303 31.75 -23.95 47.82
N LEU A 304 32.18 -22.74 47.46
CA LEU A 304 31.57 -21.93 46.41
C LEU A 304 31.74 -22.61 45.06
N LYS A 305 30.62 -22.87 44.37
CA LYS A 305 30.58 -23.50 43.04
C LYS A 305 30.26 -22.54 41.90
N THR A 306 29.42 -21.54 42.18
CA THR A 306 28.92 -20.60 41.17
C THR A 306 29.02 -19.17 41.67
N ILE A 307 29.62 -18.31 40.84
CA ILE A 307 29.53 -16.86 40.94
C ILE A 307 28.81 -16.36 39.68
N SER A 308 27.67 -15.69 39.86
CA SER A 308 26.90 -15.12 38.76
C SER A 308 26.34 -13.74 39.11
N GLY A 309 26.32 -12.83 38.15
CA GLY A 309 25.70 -11.51 38.29
C GLY A 309 26.45 -10.44 37.51
N ALA A 310 25.98 -9.20 37.53
CA ALA A 310 26.74 -8.13 36.91
C ALA A 310 27.87 -7.63 37.80
N ALA A 311 29.08 -7.53 37.25
CA ALA A 311 30.27 -7.06 37.94
C ALA A 311 30.37 -5.53 37.93
N ASN A 312 29.38 -4.81 38.47
CA ASN A 312 29.40 -3.35 38.55
C ASN A 312 30.29 -2.82 39.70
N CYS A 313 31.45 -3.42 39.87
CA CYS A 313 32.41 -3.05 40.89
C CYS A 313 33.79 -2.82 40.29
N SER A 314 34.52 -1.87 40.86
CA SER A 314 35.85 -1.48 40.39
C SER A 314 36.91 -2.58 40.59
N ASN A 315 36.65 -3.58 41.44
CA ASN A 315 37.54 -4.72 41.67
C ASN A 315 36.79 -5.97 42.19
N ILE A 316 36.93 -7.11 41.50
CA ILE A 316 36.64 -8.44 42.04
C ILE A 316 37.98 -9.19 42.09
N ASP A 317 38.66 -9.15 43.23
CA ASP A 317 39.91 -9.87 43.40
C ASP A 317 39.65 -11.30 43.88
N LEU A 318 39.60 -12.26 42.94
CA LEU A 318 39.53 -13.69 43.26
C LEU A 318 40.91 -14.30 43.61
N SER A 319 42.01 -13.53 43.51
CA SER A 319 43.38 -14.06 43.58
C SER A 319 43.77 -14.61 44.95
N THR A 320 43.08 -14.18 46.01
CA THR A 320 43.35 -14.55 47.41
C THR A 320 42.51 -15.71 47.93
N SER A 321 41.58 -16.27 47.12
CA SER A 321 40.39 -16.92 47.68
C SER A 321 40.39 -18.45 47.75
N ASN A 322 41.43 -19.14 47.27
CA ASN A 322 41.56 -20.62 47.33
C ASN A 322 40.25 -21.38 47.01
N LEU A 323 39.57 -21.00 45.91
CA LEU A 323 38.23 -21.49 45.55
C LEU A 323 38.28 -22.87 44.87
N GLN A 324 38.64 -23.90 45.64
CA GLN A 324 38.88 -25.27 45.16
C GLN A 324 37.67 -25.96 44.48
N ASN A 325 36.44 -25.46 44.73
CA ASN A 325 35.21 -26.03 44.19
C ASN A 325 34.50 -25.15 43.15
N LEU A 326 35.09 -24.03 42.74
CA LEU A 326 34.48 -23.14 41.76
C LEU A 326 34.41 -23.80 40.38
N GLU A 327 33.21 -23.91 39.83
CA GLU A 327 32.94 -24.56 38.54
C GLU A 327 32.52 -23.54 37.47
N THR A 328 31.83 -22.46 37.85
CA THR A 328 31.27 -21.46 36.91
C THR A 328 31.47 -20.02 37.38
N ILE A 329 31.99 -19.19 36.48
CA ILE A 329 31.98 -17.72 36.58
C ILE A 329 31.13 -17.17 35.43
N LEU A 330 30.08 -16.41 35.77
CA LEU A 330 29.16 -15.79 34.82
C LEU A 330 28.94 -14.32 35.17
N PHE A 331 29.70 -13.42 34.55
CA PHE A 331 29.50 -11.99 34.67
C PHE A 331 28.71 -11.46 33.47
N LEU A 332 27.47 -11.01 33.72
CA LEU A 332 26.53 -10.53 32.69
C LEU A 332 26.47 -9.00 32.66
N PRO A 333 26.13 -8.38 31.52
CA PRO A 333 25.88 -6.93 31.47
C PRO A 333 24.55 -6.59 32.17
N ILE A 334 24.49 -5.44 32.85
CA ILE A 334 23.24 -4.92 33.46
C ILE A 334 22.33 -4.34 32.38
N ASP A 335 22.92 -3.55 31.48
CA ASP A 335 22.24 -2.88 30.38
C ASP A 335 23.30 -2.49 29.34
N CYS A 336 23.20 -3.04 28.13
CA CYS A 336 24.14 -2.72 27.04
C CYS A 336 24.04 -1.25 26.56
N MET A 337 23.08 -0.46 27.05
CA MET A 337 22.86 0.93 26.65
C MET A 337 23.35 1.99 27.67
N GLN A 338 23.68 1.61 28.91
CA GLN A 338 24.12 2.57 29.93
C GLN A 338 25.63 2.49 30.18
N GLN A 339 26.35 3.57 29.86
CA GLN A 339 27.81 3.74 29.93
C GLN A 339 28.38 3.82 31.37
N GLN A 340 27.79 3.15 32.37
CA GLN A 340 28.16 3.31 33.78
C GLN A 340 28.71 2.05 34.46
N SER A 341 28.96 0.94 33.75
CA SER A 341 29.57 -0.25 34.34
C SER A 341 31.03 0.01 34.75
N THR A 342 31.33 -0.13 36.04
CA THR A 342 32.74 -0.24 36.45
C THR A 342 33.29 -1.57 35.96
N LEU A 343 34.34 -1.51 35.13
CA LEU A 343 34.89 -2.66 34.41
C LEU A 343 35.82 -3.50 35.30
N LEU A 344 35.74 -4.83 35.21
CA LEU A 344 36.55 -5.77 35.99
C LEU A 344 38.06 -5.55 35.73
N SER A 345 38.80 -5.16 36.76
CA SER A 345 40.21 -4.72 36.66
C SER A 345 41.25 -5.77 37.02
N SER A 346 40.86 -6.89 37.65
CA SER A 346 41.70 -8.09 37.86
C SER A 346 40.84 -9.36 37.82
N LEU A 347 41.37 -10.47 37.26
CA LEU A 347 40.75 -11.80 37.29
C LEU A 347 41.86 -12.85 37.36
N ASN A 348 42.05 -13.44 38.53
CA ASN A 348 42.99 -14.56 38.72
C ASN A 348 42.22 -15.83 39.07
N VAL A 349 42.33 -16.83 38.19
CA VAL A 349 41.62 -18.12 38.31
C VAL A 349 42.57 -19.31 38.41
N GLN A 350 43.88 -19.08 38.54
CA GLN A 350 44.92 -20.12 38.47
C GLN A 350 44.78 -21.19 39.58
N ASN A 351 44.15 -20.85 40.71
CA ASN A 351 43.87 -21.75 41.83
C ASN A 351 42.45 -22.35 41.82
N CYS A 352 41.77 -22.36 40.67
CA CYS A 352 40.41 -22.91 40.51
C CYS A 352 40.43 -24.19 39.63
N PRO A 353 40.94 -25.33 40.13
CA PRO A 353 41.21 -26.52 39.30
C PRO A 353 39.96 -27.20 38.72
N LYS A 354 38.77 -26.90 39.26
CA LYS A 354 37.48 -27.42 38.79
C LYS A 354 36.72 -26.46 37.88
N LEU A 355 37.29 -25.32 37.52
CA LEU A 355 36.62 -24.31 36.71
C LEU A 355 36.34 -24.86 35.30
N ARG A 356 35.06 -24.88 34.92
CA ARG A 356 34.58 -25.42 33.63
C ARG A 356 34.18 -24.33 32.66
N LYS A 357 33.59 -23.24 33.16
CA LYS A 357 33.05 -22.16 32.33
C LYS A 357 33.41 -20.79 32.88
N ILE A 358 33.93 -19.94 32.00
CA ILE A 358 34.12 -18.51 32.23
C ILE A 358 33.36 -17.77 31.13
N THR A 359 32.34 -16.99 31.51
CA THR A 359 31.69 -16.04 30.63
C THR A 359 31.73 -14.68 31.28
N THR A 360 32.36 -13.70 30.63
CA THR A 360 32.50 -12.34 31.13
C THR A 360 32.18 -11.34 30.04
N TYR A 361 31.69 -10.17 30.43
CA TYR A 361 31.53 -9.02 29.55
C TYR A 361 32.46 -7.89 29.99
N GLU A 362 32.98 -7.14 29.03
CA GLU A 362 33.71 -5.87 29.22
C GLU A 362 34.80 -5.91 30.33
N LEU A 363 36.03 -6.30 29.97
CA LEU A 363 37.16 -6.40 30.89
C LEU A 363 38.06 -5.15 30.81
N LYS A 364 38.50 -4.64 31.98
CA LYS A 364 39.57 -3.62 32.09
C LYS A 364 40.96 -4.24 32.29
N LEU A 365 41.07 -5.56 32.16
CA LEU A 365 42.34 -6.29 32.21
C LEU A 365 43.22 -5.87 31.03
N THR A 366 44.54 -5.82 31.21
CA THR A 366 45.48 -5.74 30.08
C THR A 366 45.79 -7.13 29.51
N ALA A 367 45.86 -8.14 30.37
CA ALA A 367 46.05 -9.54 30.00
C ALA A 367 45.14 -10.46 30.83
N LEU A 368 44.72 -11.57 30.24
CA LEU A 368 43.97 -12.64 30.90
C LEU A 368 44.75 -13.95 30.79
N ASP A 369 45.11 -14.52 31.94
CA ASP A 369 45.75 -15.85 32.01
C ASP A 369 44.83 -16.87 32.67
N VAL A 370 44.33 -17.79 31.85
CA VAL A 370 43.51 -18.95 32.23
C VAL A 370 44.21 -20.26 31.83
N SER A 371 45.53 -20.23 31.65
CA SER A 371 46.31 -21.41 31.30
C SER A 371 46.32 -22.46 32.41
N ASN A 372 46.61 -23.71 32.02
CA ASN A 372 46.71 -24.86 32.94
C ASN A 372 45.43 -25.17 33.74
N LEU A 373 44.25 -24.84 33.19
CA LEU A 373 42.96 -25.23 33.77
C LEU A 373 42.46 -26.54 33.14
N PRO A 374 42.63 -27.71 33.81
CA PRO A 374 42.40 -29.01 33.20
C PRO A 374 40.92 -29.33 32.93
N LYS A 375 40.00 -28.55 33.53
CA LYS A 375 38.54 -28.72 33.41
C LYS A 375 37.86 -27.64 32.59
N LEU A 376 38.58 -26.64 32.09
CA LEU A 376 37.98 -25.53 31.35
C LEU A 376 37.44 -26.04 30.01
N GLU A 377 36.13 -25.88 29.79
CA GLU A 377 35.40 -26.30 28.59
C GLU A 377 35.02 -25.11 27.70
N SER A 378 34.79 -23.94 28.30
CA SER A 378 34.31 -22.75 27.61
C SER A 378 34.92 -21.47 28.20
N LEU A 379 35.51 -20.65 27.33
CA LEU A 379 35.98 -19.29 27.63
C LEU A 379 35.28 -18.30 26.70
N GLN A 380 34.48 -17.40 27.26
CA GLN A 380 33.71 -16.41 26.53
C GLN A 380 33.95 -15.00 27.10
N ILE A 381 34.47 -14.10 26.26
CA ILE A 381 34.71 -12.69 26.57
C ILE A 381 33.91 -11.86 25.57
N LEU A 382 32.72 -11.44 25.99
CA LEU A 382 31.72 -10.84 25.12
C LEU A 382 31.65 -9.32 25.31
N HIS A 383 31.14 -8.61 24.31
CA HIS A 383 31.00 -7.16 24.34
C HIS A 383 29.61 -6.73 23.85
N CYS A 384 29.11 -5.62 24.37
CA CYS A 384 27.89 -4.99 23.89
C CYS A 384 28.18 -4.16 22.63
N ASP A 385 27.34 -4.27 21.60
CA ASP A 385 27.55 -3.64 20.28
C ASP A 385 27.53 -2.10 20.29
N TYR A 386 27.13 -1.47 21.41
CA TYR A 386 26.91 -0.02 21.55
C TYR A 386 27.97 0.72 22.41
N SER A 387 28.96 0.02 22.97
CA SER A 387 29.97 0.62 23.85
C SER A 387 31.11 1.27 23.03
N PRO A 388 31.52 2.53 23.30
CA PRO A 388 32.64 3.14 22.60
C PRO A 388 33.92 2.35 22.85
N PHE A 389 34.59 1.92 21.77
CA PHE A 389 35.84 1.14 21.73
C PHE A 389 36.99 1.67 22.63
N SER A 390 36.89 2.89 23.15
CA SER A 390 37.90 3.54 23.97
C SER A 390 38.11 2.88 25.33
N ALA A 391 37.09 2.25 25.92
CA ALA A 391 37.13 1.72 27.28
C ALA A 391 37.83 0.35 27.44
N LEU A 392 38.00 -0.41 26.35
CA LEU A 392 38.63 -1.75 26.38
C LEU A 392 40.14 -1.63 26.63
N THR A 393 40.73 -2.56 27.38
CA THR A 393 42.19 -2.59 27.64
C THR A 393 42.84 -3.95 27.43
N LEU A 394 42.06 -5.01 27.20
CA LEU A 394 42.57 -6.38 27.05
C LEU A 394 43.33 -6.53 25.73
N THR A 395 44.63 -6.80 25.83
CA THR A 395 45.52 -6.99 24.68
C THR A 395 46.06 -8.41 24.55
N GLN A 396 46.01 -9.24 25.60
CA GLN A 396 46.58 -10.59 25.55
C GLN A 396 45.70 -11.63 26.27
N ILE A 397 45.54 -12.81 25.68
CA ILE A 397 44.84 -13.95 26.29
C ILE A 397 45.73 -15.19 26.23
N ASN A 398 46.02 -15.78 27.39
CA ASN A 398 46.72 -17.06 27.51
C ASN A 398 45.76 -18.12 28.06
N ALA A 399 45.34 -19.06 27.21
CA ALA A 399 44.52 -20.22 27.58
C ALA A 399 45.20 -21.55 27.22
N SER A 400 46.54 -21.56 27.25
CA SER A 400 47.34 -22.76 26.94
C SER A 400 47.17 -23.87 27.97
N ASN A 401 47.37 -25.12 27.54
CA ASN A 401 47.27 -26.32 28.37
C ASN A 401 45.88 -26.54 29.00
N CYS A 402 44.82 -26.18 28.26
CA CYS A 402 43.41 -26.43 28.63
C CYS A 402 42.82 -27.52 27.72
N PRO A 403 43.09 -28.82 27.97
CA PRO A 403 42.82 -29.89 27.00
C PRO A 403 41.32 -30.12 26.73
N LEU A 404 40.44 -29.70 27.65
CA LEU A 404 38.98 -29.80 27.49
C LEU A 404 38.34 -28.55 26.88
N LEU A 405 39.13 -27.50 26.59
CA LEU A 405 38.60 -26.25 26.03
C LEU A 405 38.04 -26.52 24.64
N ASN A 406 36.72 -26.40 24.51
CA ASN A 406 35.98 -26.68 23.29
C ASN A 406 35.58 -25.38 22.57
N THR A 407 35.15 -24.38 23.34
CA THR A 407 34.67 -23.09 22.82
C THR A 407 35.54 -21.94 23.33
N PHE A 408 36.08 -21.18 22.39
CA PHE A 408 36.78 -19.92 22.63
C PHE A 408 36.07 -18.80 21.86
N ASP A 409 35.35 -17.93 22.57
CA ASP A 409 34.59 -16.81 21.98
C ASP A 409 35.06 -15.50 22.58
N ILE A 410 35.62 -14.62 21.76
CA ILE A 410 36.09 -13.30 22.19
C ILE A 410 35.49 -12.17 21.34
N LYS A 411 34.32 -12.40 20.74
CA LYS A 411 33.71 -11.44 19.80
C LYS A 411 33.57 -10.03 20.42
N GLY A 412 33.87 -9.02 19.62
CA GLY A 412 33.93 -7.63 20.07
C GLY A 412 35.14 -7.25 20.92
N SER A 413 36.10 -8.15 21.15
CA SER A 413 37.36 -7.85 21.86
C SER A 413 38.39 -7.16 20.95
N TYR A 414 38.05 -5.98 20.40
CA TYR A 414 38.82 -5.34 19.32
C TYR A 414 40.28 -4.99 19.64
N LYS A 415 40.67 -4.88 20.91
CA LYS A 415 42.04 -4.55 21.33
C LYS A 415 42.94 -5.75 21.60
N VAL A 416 42.42 -6.99 21.57
CA VAL A 416 43.24 -8.19 21.75
C VAL A 416 44.24 -8.28 20.60
N GLN A 417 45.53 -8.40 20.94
CA GLN A 417 46.65 -8.48 20.00
C GLN A 417 47.19 -9.90 19.89
N SER A 418 47.31 -10.63 21.02
CA SER A 418 47.85 -11.99 21.03
C SER A 418 46.96 -12.99 21.77
N ILE A 419 46.86 -14.19 21.19
CA ILE A 419 46.07 -15.31 21.71
C ILE A 419 46.96 -16.56 21.75
N ASN A 420 47.08 -17.20 22.91
CA ASN A 420 47.78 -18.48 23.07
C ASN A 420 46.81 -19.60 23.45
N LEU A 421 46.55 -20.54 22.54
CA LEU A 421 45.68 -21.71 22.73
C LEU A 421 46.47 -23.02 22.68
N GLN A 422 47.78 -22.98 22.88
CA GLN A 422 48.64 -24.16 22.78
C GLN A 422 48.11 -25.34 23.61
N ASN A 423 48.10 -26.54 23.05
CA ASN A 423 47.64 -27.79 23.67
C ASN A 423 46.15 -27.84 24.06
N CYS A 424 45.29 -27.03 23.44
CA CYS A 424 43.83 -27.12 23.57
C CYS A 424 43.24 -28.18 22.61
N SER A 425 43.50 -29.46 22.89
CA SER A 425 43.18 -30.56 21.96
C SER A 425 41.70 -30.74 21.64
N SER A 426 40.78 -30.31 22.51
CA SER A 426 39.33 -30.44 22.29
C SER A 426 38.69 -29.26 21.55
N LEU A 427 39.48 -28.26 21.16
CA LEU A 427 38.99 -27.02 20.57
C LEU A 427 38.30 -27.32 19.23
N SER A 428 37.01 -27.01 19.14
CA SER A 428 36.22 -27.16 17.91
C SER A 428 35.66 -25.84 17.39
N ASN A 429 35.53 -24.84 18.27
CA ASN A 429 34.90 -23.57 17.92
C ASN A 429 35.74 -22.37 18.41
N ILE A 430 36.25 -21.60 17.46
CA ILE A 430 37.01 -20.36 17.67
C ILE A 430 36.20 -19.22 17.06
N ILE A 431 35.69 -18.32 17.89
CA ILE A 431 34.87 -17.17 17.48
C ILE A 431 35.62 -15.90 17.85
N LEU A 432 36.17 -15.21 16.86
CA LEU A 432 36.91 -13.96 17.08
C LEU A 432 36.06 -12.71 16.77
N HIS A 433 35.00 -12.84 15.97
CA HIS A 433 34.17 -11.72 15.50
C HIS A 433 32.67 -12.09 15.44
N ASN A 434 31.80 -11.07 15.31
CA ASN A 434 30.34 -11.26 15.27
C ASN A 434 29.80 -11.76 13.92
N GLY A 435 30.64 -11.77 12.87
CA GLY A 435 30.25 -12.27 11.54
C GLY A 435 29.72 -11.19 10.58
N ASN A 436 29.68 -9.92 10.99
CA ASN A 436 29.05 -8.82 10.27
C ASN A 436 30.03 -8.03 9.39
N SER A 437 29.56 -7.56 8.22
CA SER A 437 30.36 -6.79 7.26
C SER A 437 30.79 -5.40 7.76
N TYR A 438 30.10 -4.83 8.75
CA TYR A 438 30.37 -3.49 9.30
C TYR A 438 31.31 -3.48 10.51
N GLU A 439 31.77 -4.64 10.98
CA GLU A 439 32.69 -4.69 12.14
C GLU A 439 34.01 -3.99 11.84
N GLY A 440 34.52 -3.30 12.87
CA GLY A 440 35.86 -2.70 12.89
C GLY A 440 36.96 -3.76 12.87
N ARG A 441 38.20 -3.32 12.59
CA ARG A 441 39.38 -4.20 12.56
C ARG A 441 39.76 -4.65 13.98
N TYR A 442 40.00 -5.94 14.17
CA TYR A 442 40.54 -6.51 15.40
C TYR A 442 42.07 -6.34 15.43
N ALA A 443 42.62 -5.98 16.58
CA ALA A 443 44.07 -5.78 16.76
C ALA A 443 44.89 -7.09 16.74
N ILE A 444 44.23 -8.24 16.60
CA ILE A 444 44.84 -9.58 16.71
C ILE A 444 45.89 -9.71 15.61
N ASN A 445 47.13 -9.97 15.98
CA ASN A 445 48.25 -10.12 15.05
C ASN A 445 49.10 -11.37 15.32
N ASN A 446 48.76 -12.14 16.34
CA ASN A 446 49.44 -13.37 16.70
C ASN A 446 48.47 -14.38 17.36
N ILE A 447 48.42 -15.60 16.83
CA ILE A 447 47.66 -16.72 17.40
C ILE A 447 48.52 -17.99 17.42
N ASN A 448 48.67 -18.61 18.59
CA ASN A 448 49.37 -19.89 18.74
C ASN A 448 48.35 -21.04 18.87
N LEU A 449 48.29 -21.88 17.84
CA LEU A 449 47.37 -23.02 17.73
C LEU A 449 48.10 -24.38 17.84
N THR A 450 49.35 -24.40 18.31
CA THR A 450 50.14 -25.64 18.38
C THR A 450 49.44 -26.69 19.24
N GLY A 451 49.18 -27.88 18.69
CA GLY A 451 48.48 -28.97 19.39
C GLY A 451 46.95 -28.88 19.38
N CYS A 452 46.35 -27.91 18.67
CA CYS A 452 44.91 -27.80 18.48
C CYS A 452 44.48 -28.53 17.20
N ASN A 453 44.14 -29.82 17.30
CA ASN A 453 43.98 -30.66 16.11
C ASN A 453 42.53 -30.87 15.64
N ASN A 454 41.51 -30.37 16.34
CA ASN A 454 40.12 -30.80 16.14
C ASN A 454 39.20 -29.84 15.36
N PHE A 455 39.47 -28.54 15.31
CA PHE A 455 38.59 -27.57 14.65
C PHE A 455 38.71 -27.65 13.11
N THR A 456 37.60 -27.38 12.43
CA THR A 456 37.49 -27.45 10.96
C THR A 456 37.51 -26.10 10.28
N ASP A 457 37.30 -25.02 11.03
CA ASP A 457 37.10 -23.68 10.49
C ASP A 457 37.91 -22.67 11.30
N LEU A 458 38.67 -21.81 10.62
CA LEU A 458 39.42 -20.72 11.22
C LEU A 458 39.11 -19.42 10.50
N ASP A 459 38.36 -18.55 11.17
CA ASP A 459 38.09 -17.20 10.67
C ASP A 459 38.91 -16.18 11.47
N ILE A 460 39.91 -15.62 10.80
CA ILE A 460 40.81 -14.56 11.28
C ILE A 460 40.74 -13.34 10.36
N ARG A 461 39.62 -13.15 9.66
CA ARG A 461 39.44 -11.99 8.79
C ARG A 461 39.40 -10.69 9.59
N LYS A 462 39.70 -9.57 8.92
CA LYS A 462 39.69 -8.23 9.52
C LYS A 462 40.50 -8.14 10.82
N CYS A 463 41.54 -8.94 10.96
CA CYS A 463 42.49 -8.85 12.05
C CYS A 463 43.65 -7.91 11.64
N SER A 464 44.78 -7.96 12.34
CA SER A 464 45.96 -7.13 12.09
C SER A 464 47.21 -7.98 11.81
N PHE A 465 47.04 -9.18 11.26
CA PHE A 465 48.16 -10.07 10.93
C PHE A 465 49.00 -9.48 9.79
N SER A 466 50.31 -9.34 10.02
CA SER A 466 51.31 -9.03 8.98
C SER A 466 52.03 -10.28 8.47
N THR A 467 52.04 -11.32 9.28
CA THR A 467 52.52 -12.68 8.98
C THR A 467 51.54 -13.68 9.59
N LEU A 468 51.40 -14.84 8.98
CA LEU A 468 50.58 -15.93 9.49
C LEU A 468 51.39 -17.22 9.44
N ASN A 469 51.71 -17.78 10.60
CA ASN A 469 52.41 -19.06 10.71
C ASN A 469 51.49 -20.04 11.45
N LEU A 470 50.87 -20.95 10.70
CA LEU A 470 50.00 -21.98 11.25
C LEU A 470 50.77 -23.29 11.40
N PRO A 471 50.59 -24.04 12.51
CA PRO A 471 51.10 -25.39 12.62
C PRO A 471 50.37 -26.31 11.63
N ASN A 472 50.79 -27.57 11.51
CA ASN A 472 49.98 -28.57 10.80
C ASN A 472 48.64 -28.74 11.54
N LEU A 473 47.54 -28.44 10.86
CA LEU A 473 46.17 -28.53 11.38
C LEU A 473 45.40 -29.58 10.55
N PRO A 474 45.48 -30.88 10.92
CA PRO A 474 45.09 -31.98 10.05
C PRO A 474 43.59 -32.06 9.73
N ASN A 475 42.74 -31.36 10.48
CA ASN A 475 41.28 -31.35 10.28
C ASN A 475 40.75 -30.00 9.79
N LEU A 476 41.62 -28.99 9.56
CA LEU A 476 41.19 -27.68 9.08
C LEU A 476 40.74 -27.77 7.61
N LYS A 477 39.47 -27.41 7.37
CA LYS A 477 38.81 -27.42 6.05
C LYS A 477 38.60 -26.02 5.49
N THR A 478 38.30 -25.05 6.35
CA THR A 478 38.02 -23.67 5.94
C THR A 478 38.97 -22.73 6.64
N ILE A 479 39.56 -21.81 5.87
CA ILE A 479 40.27 -20.67 6.43
C ILE A 479 39.84 -19.37 5.73
N ASP A 480 39.43 -18.38 6.52
CA ASP A 480 39.25 -17.00 6.08
C ASP A 480 40.29 -16.13 6.79
N CYS A 481 41.28 -15.68 6.04
CA CYS A 481 42.30 -14.73 6.51
C CYS A 481 42.24 -13.41 5.73
N SER A 482 41.08 -13.10 5.15
CA SER A 482 40.88 -11.91 4.33
C SER A 482 40.98 -10.61 5.14
N ASN A 483 41.28 -9.50 4.44
CA ASN A 483 41.34 -8.16 5.03
C ASN A 483 42.34 -8.07 6.20
N ASN A 484 43.55 -8.58 6.01
CA ASN A 484 44.68 -8.43 6.93
C ASN A 484 45.81 -7.60 6.27
N PHE A 485 47.00 -7.62 6.84
CA PHE A 485 48.20 -6.96 6.29
C PHE A 485 49.24 -7.99 5.84
N LEU A 486 48.79 -9.18 5.45
CA LEU A 486 49.67 -10.29 5.09
C LEU A 486 50.44 -9.95 3.82
N THR A 487 51.73 -10.29 3.81
CA THR A 487 52.62 -10.08 2.66
C THR A 487 53.02 -11.36 1.96
N ASN A 488 52.92 -12.50 2.65
CA ASN A 488 53.21 -13.82 2.12
C ASN A 488 52.28 -14.85 2.79
N LEU A 489 51.87 -15.87 2.04
CA LEU A 489 51.05 -16.98 2.54
C LEU A 489 51.48 -18.29 1.89
N ASP A 490 51.59 -19.33 2.72
CA ASP A 490 51.90 -20.69 2.30
C ASP A 490 50.97 -21.69 2.99
N PHE A 491 50.14 -22.36 2.18
CA PHE A 491 49.16 -23.34 2.65
C PHE A 491 49.60 -24.80 2.42
N SER A 492 50.82 -25.04 1.95
CA SER A 492 51.32 -26.38 1.59
C SER A 492 51.21 -27.42 2.70
N ASN A 493 51.28 -26.99 3.97
CA ASN A 493 51.17 -27.86 5.14
C ASN A 493 49.72 -28.14 5.60
N LEU A 494 48.70 -27.59 4.93
CA LEU A 494 47.28 -27.67 5.33
C LEU A 494 46.47 -28.48 4.30
N GLN A 495 46.81 -29.76 4.16
CA GLN A 495 46.32 -30.67 3.11
C GLN A 495 44.81 -31.00 3.17
N SER A 496 44.13 -30.65 4.26
CA SER A 496 42.69 -30.89 4.45
C SER A 496 41.81 -29.71 4.01
N LEU A 497 42.40 -28.60 3.57
CA LEU A 497 41.66 -27.41 3.15
C LEU A 497 40.76 -27.69 1.94
N GLU A 498 39.49 -27.33 2.09
CA GLU A 498 38.44 -27.35 1.07
C GLU A 498 38.10 -25.92 0.61
N THR A 499 38.25 -24.91 1.48
CA THR A 499 37.96 -23.50 1.19
C THR A 499 39.03 -22.57 1.75
N ILE A 500 39.55 -21.68 0.88
CA ILE A 500 40.50 -20.63 1.25
C ILE A 500 39.94 -19.28 0.79
N ILE A 501 39.82 -18.35 1.74
CA ILE A 501 39.47 -16.95 1.48
C ILE A 501 40.60 -16.10 2.04
N CYS A 502 41.39 -15.47 1.17
CA CYS A 502 42.57 -14.71 1.60
C CYS A 502 42.70 -13.34 0.91
N GLY A 503 41.62 -12.84 0.29
CA GLY A 503 41.54 -11.53 -0.36
C GLY A 503 41.79 -10.32 0.58
N LYS A 504 41.89 -9.10 0.03
CA LYS A 504 42.19 -7.87 0.79
C LYS A 504 43.47 -7.97 1.63
N ASN A 505 44.52 -8.57 1.07
CA ASN A 505 45.85 -8.68 1.67
C ASN A 505 46.91 -8.14 0.70
N ASN A 506 48.07 -7.77 1.22
CA ASN A 506 49.19 -7.19 0.46
C ASN A 506 50.18 -8.27 -0.01
N LEU A 507 49.68 -9.39 -0.54
CA LEU A 507 50.52 -10.55 -0.87
C LEU A 507 51.45 -10.25 -2.04
N ALA A 508 52.75 -10.41 -1.83
CA ALA A 508 53.76 -10.46 -2.87
C ALA A 508 53.97 -11.90 -3.37
N THR A 509 53.81 -12.89 -2.49
CA THR A 509 53.85 -14.32 -2.82
C THR A 509 52.68 -15.05 -2.18
N LEU A 510 52.11 -16.02 -2.91
CA LEU A 510 51.03 -16.88 -2.45
C LEU A 510 51.26 -18.29 -3.01
N VAL A 511 51.37 -19.28 -2.12
CA VAL A 511 51.58 -20.68 -2.47
C VAL A 511 50.27 -21.45 -2.30
N VAL A 512 49.66 -21.82 -3.42
CA VAL A 512 48.37 -22.54 -3.50
C VAL A 512 48.42 -23.65 -4.55
N HIS A 513 49.45 -24.48 -4.50
CA HIS A 513 49.58 -25.68 -5.34
C HIS A 513 49.55 -26.95 -4.48
N ASP A 514 49.30 -28.10 -5.10
CA ASP A 514 49.26 -29.42 -4.44
C ASP A 514 48.24 -29.54 -3.28
N LEU A 515 47.13 -28.80 -3.36
CA LEU A 515 46.02 -28.87 -2.40
C LEU A 515 44.88 -29.74 -2.96
N LEU A 516 45.01 -31.06 -2.77
CA LEU A 516 44.14 -32.07 -3.40
C LEU A 516 42.66 -32.01 -3.01
N ASN A 517 42.33 -31.31 -1.92
CA ASN A 517 40.98 -31.17 -1.41
C ASN A 517 40.34 -29.80 -1.66
N LEU A 518 41.08 -28.84 -2.22
CA LEU A 518 40.60 -27.47 -2.41
C LEU A 518 39.45 -27.43 -3.44
N ILE A 519 38.31 -26.87 -3.03
CA ILE A 519 37.08 -26.71 -3.83
C ILE A 519 36.84 -25.24 -4.14
N ASN A 520 37.04 -24.36 -3.15
CA ASN A 520 36.77 -22.93 -3.25
C ASN A 520 38.03 -22.12 -2.95
N PHE A 521 38.36 -21.20 -3.84
CA PHE A 521 39.48 -20.29 -3.65
C PHE A 521 39.08 -18.85 -4.00
N ASP A 522 39.27 -17.93 -3.06
CA ASP A 522 39.03 -16.49 -3.24
C ASP A 522 40.24 -15.66 -2.78
N TYR A 523 40.82 -14.95 -3.74
CA TYR A 523 41.80 -13.88 -3.50
C TYR A 523 41.38 -12.60 -4.22
N SER A 524 40.24 -12.05 -3.84
CA SER A 524 39.75 -10.76 -4.35
C SER A 524 40.41 -9.56 -3.67
N ASP A 525 40.45 -8.40 -4.33
CA ASP A 525 40.95 -7.12 -3.80
C ASP A 525 42.41 -7.20 -3.34
N GLY A 526 43.27 -7.72 -4.22
CA GLY A 526 44.69 -7.91 -3.96
C GLY A 526 45.58 -7.17 -4.95
N TYR A 527 46.86 -7.55 -4.98
CA TYR A 527 47.88 -6.95 -5.85
C TYR A 527 48.66 -8.00 -6.64
N LEU A 528 48.14 -9.23 -6.75
CA LEU A 528 48.87 -10.28 -7.47
C LEU A 528 48.90 -9.98 -8.96
N THR A 529 50.08 -10.20 -9.55
CA THR A 529 50.35 -10.08 -10.99
C THR A 529 50.44 -11.43 -11.69
N SER A 530 50.67 -12.51 -10.93
CA SER A 530 50.66 -13.90 -11.39
C SER A 530 50.37 -14.86 -10.24
N ILE A 531 49.89 -16.05 -10.55
CA ILE A 531 49.62 -17.13 -9.59
C ILE A 531 49.69 -18.49 -10.29
N ASP A 532 50.04 -19.54 -9.54
CA ASP A 532 50.13 -20.92 -10.02
C ASP A 532 49.07 -21.80 -9.35
N PHE A 533 48.31 -22.54 -10.17
CA PHE A 533 47.24 -23.47 -9.74
C PHE A 533 47.59 -24.94 -9.98
N GLN A 534 48.88 -25.26 -10.03
CA GLN A 534 49.32 -26.65 -10.24
C GLN A 534 48.70 -27.61 -9.21
N ASN A 535 48.15 -28.71 -9.73
CA ASN A 535 47.65 -29.85 -8.95
C ASN A 535 46.49 -29.53 -7.97
N LEU A 536 45.43 -28.89 -8.48
CA LEU A 536 44.17 -28.60 -7.74
C LEU A 536 42.97 -29.36 -8.34
N PRO A 537 42.93 -30.71 -8.27
CA PRO A 537 41.99 -31.54 -9.04
C PRO A 537 40.51 -31.38 -8.67
N LYS A 538 40.20 -30.83 -7.49
CA LYS A 538 38.82 -30.64 -6.98
C LYS A 538 38.31 -29.21 -7.06
N LEU A 539 39.12 -28.27 -7.57
CA LEU A 539 38.77 -26.86 -7.57
C LEU A 539 37.57 -26.61 -8.49
N LYS A 540 36.52 -26.01 -7.93
CA LYS A 540 35.25 -25.71 -8.62
C LYS A 540 35.00 -24.21 -8.79
N ASN A 541 35.37 -23.43 -7.77
CA ASN A 541 35.09 -22.01 -7.70
C ASN A 541 36.40 -21.23 -7.53
N LEU A 542 36.70 -20.35 -8.48
CA LEU A 542 37.93 -19.58 -8.53
C LEU A 542 37.63 -18.08 -8.69
N ILE A 543 37.99 -17.28 -7.68
CA ILE A 543 37.66 -15.86 -7.61
C ILE A 543 38.93 -15.02 -7.38
N PHE A 544 39.19 -14.06 -8.29
CA PHE A 544 40.38 -13.19 -8.32
C PHE A 544 40.04 -11.74 -8.68
N ASN A 545 38.86 -11.29 -8.30
CA ASN A 545 38.39 -9.96 -8.65
C ASN A 545 39.31 -8.87 -8.09
N ASN A 546 39.45 -7.74 -8.79
CA ASN A 546 40.21 -6.57 -8.31
C ASN A 546 41.68 -6.92 -7.98
N ASN A 547 42.43 -7.39 -8.97
CA ASN A 547 43.87 -7.67 -8.87
C ASN A 547 44.63 -6.97 -10.01
N GLN A 548 45.92 -7.32 -10.21
CA GLN A 548 46.78 -6.74 -11.24
C GLN A 548 47.24 -7.80 -12.25
N LEU A 549 46.46 -8.88 -12.43
CA LEU A 549 46.82 -9.99 -13.31
C LEU A 549 46.84 -9.52 -14.76
N THR A 550 47.96 -9.77 -15.45
CA THR A 550 48.09 -9.53 -16.91
C THR A 550 47.93 -10.81 -17.73
N ASN A 551 48.11 -11.97 -17.08
CA ASN A 551 47.92 -13.29 -17.64
C ASN A 551 47.38 -14.24 -16.55
N LEU A 552 46.56 -15.21 -16.95
CA LEU A 552 45.98 -16.22 -16.08
C LEU A 552 46.09 -17.60 -16.72
N VAL A 553 46.79 -18.52 -16.06
CA VAL A 553 47.04 -19.88 -16.57
C VAL A 553 46.17 -20.87 -15.79
N LEU A 554 45.23 -21.54 -16.47
CA LEU A 554 44.21 -22.40 -15.86
C LEU A 554 44.36 -23.90 -16.23
N ASN A 555 45.58 -24.34 -16.51
CA ASN A 555 45.83 -25.70 -16.96
C ASN A 555 45.48 -26.73 -15.87
N ASN A 556 44.86 -27.85 -16.25
CA ASN A 556 44.54 -29.00 -15.38
C ASN A 556 43.56 -28.74 -14.23
N LEU A 557 42.50 -27.96 -14.47
CA LEU A 557 41.38 -27.75 -13.55
C LEU A 557 40.10 -28.47 -14.07
N PRO A 558 39.99 -29.80 -13.94
CA PRO A 558 38.96 -30.59 -14.63
C PRO A 558 37.53 -30.39 -14.11
N LEU A 559 37.37 -29.73 -12.95
CA LEU A 559 36.08 -29.52 -12.29
C LEU A 559 35.73 -28.04 -12.13
N ILE A 560 36.44 -27.11 -12.77
CA ILE A 560 36.17 -25.67 -12.63
C ILE A 560 34.84 -25.31 -13.28
N GLU A 561 33.87 -24.89 -12.46
CA GLU A 561 32.52 -24.52 -12.91
C GLU A 561 32.32 -22.99 -12.89
N LYS A 562 33.01 -22.29 -11.99
CA LYS A 562 32.90 -20.84 -11.79
C LYS A 562 34.26 -20.16 -11.78
N LEU A 563 34.43 -19.19 -12.67
CA LEU A 563 35.61 -18.32 -12.74
C LEU A 563 35.18 -16.85 -12.69
N GLU A 564 35.68 -16.13 -11.68
CA GLU A 564 35.57 -14.67 -11.60
C GLU A 564 36.98 -14.06 -11.59
N CYS A 565 37.28 -13.23 -12.59
CA CYS A 565 38.55 -12.53 -12.72
C CYS A 565 38.35 -11.08 -13.17
N LYS A 566 37.24 -10.45 -12.74
CA LYS A 566 36.93 -9.07 -13.12
C LYS A 566 37.88 -8.05 -12.53
N ASN A 567 37.94 -6.85 -13.13
CA ASN A 567 38.80 -5.76 -12.67
C ASN A 567 40.27 -6.19 -12.57
N ASN A 568 40.83 -6.65 -13.68
CA ASN A 568 42.24 -7.02 -13.82
C ASN A 568 42.83 -6.34 -15.07
N HIS A 569 44.00 -6.77 -15.52
CA HIS A 569 44.68 -6.27 -16.72
C HIS A 569 44.88 -7.38 -17.76
N LEU A 570 43.98 -8.37 -17.79
CA LEU A 570 44.09 -9.52 -18.69
C LEU A 570 43.92 -9.08 -20.14
N VAL A 571 44.90 -9.39 -20.97
CA VAL A 571 44.84 -9.15 -22.43
C VAL A 571 44.37 -10.40 -23.19
N ASN A 572 44.59 -11.58 -22.61
CA ASN A 572 44.15 -12.86 -23.14
C ASN A 572 43.64 -13.75 -22.00
N LEU A 573 42.65 -14.61 -22.30
CA LEU A 573 42.12 -15.59 -21.36
C LEU A 573 41.90 -16.93 -22.07
N ALA A 574 42.69 -17.94 -21.69
CA ALA A 574 42.62 -19.28 -22.29
C ALA A 574 41.70 -20.20 -21.47
N LEU A 575 40.57 -20.58 -22.06
CA LEU A 575 39.50 -21.35 -21.38
C LEU A 575 39.26 -22.75 -21.97
N GLN A 576 39.99 -23.13 -23.02
CA GLN A 576 39.71 -24.33 -23.78
C GLN A 576 39.85 -25.61 -22.93
N ASN A 577 38.89 -26.52 -23.06
CA ASN A 577 38.77 -27.78 -22.29
C ASN A 577 38.40 -27.61 -20.80
N LEU A 578 37.88 -26.45 -20.38
CA LEU A 578 37.39 -26.25 -19.02
C LEU A 578 35.85 -26.31 -18.98
N PRO A 579 35.22 -26.97 -17.99
CA PRO A 579 33.76 -27.08 -17.89
C PRO A 579 33.09 -25.85 -17.24
N ILE A 580 33.52 -24.64 -17.64
CA ILE A 580 33.06 -23.38 -17.03
C ILE A 580 31.61 -23.10 -17.42
N LYS A 581 30.76 -22.90 -16.40
CA LYS A 581 29.34 -22.54 -16.52
C LYS A 581 29.09 -21.07 -16.18
N TYR A 582 29.90 -20.51 -15.30
CA TYR A 582 29.84 -19.11 -14.87
C TYR A 582 31.19 -18.43 -15.13
N LEU A 583 31.19 -17.41 -15.98
CA LEU A 583 32.37 -16.62 -16.29
C LEU A 583 32.09 -15.13 -16.09
N ASP A 584 32.82 -14.50 -15.17
CA ASP A 584 32.92 -13.04 -15.07
C ASP A 584 34.37 -12.62 -15.34
N CYS A 585 34.62 -12.10 -16.54
CA CYS A 585 35.90 -11.52 -16.95
C CYS A 585 35.76 -10.02 -17.28
N SER A 586 34.77 -9.35 -16.69
CA SER A 586 34.49 -7.94 -16.93
C SER A 586 35.64 -7.01 -16.50
N ASN A 587 35.68 -5.81 -17.08
CA ASN A 587 36.68 -4.78 -16.80
C ASN A 587 38.13 -5.29 -16.87
N ASN A 588 38.49 -5.75 -18.07
CA ASN A 588 39.83 -6.21 -18.42
C ASN A 588 40.27 -5.55 -19.74
N GLN A 589 41.31 -6.07 -20.39
CA GLN A 589 41.84 -5.56 -21.66
C GLN A 589 41.72 -6.62 -22.77
N LEU A 590 40.73 -7.50 -22.68
CA LEU A 590 40.55 -8.60 -23.62
C LEU A 590 40.15 -8.05 -25.00
N VAL A 591 40.93 -8.43 -26.02
CA VAL A 591 40.63 -8.09 -27.43
C VAL A 591 39.85 -9.21 -28.12
N ASN A 592 40.04 -10.46 -27.66
CA ASN A 592 39.34 -11.64 -28.16
C ASN A 592 38.98 -12.55 -26.99
N LEU A 593 37.84 -13.25 -27.09
CA LEU A 593 37.39 -14.24 -26.12
C LEU A 593 36.87 -15.49 -26.85
N ASN A 594 37.61 -16.59 -26.77
CA ASN A 594 37.23 -17.85 -27.42
C ASN A 594 36.39 -18.72 -26.48
N LEU A 595 35.09 -18.81 -26.78
CA LEU A 595 34.08 -19.52 -26.00
C LEU A 595 33.65 -20.87 -26.60
N GLN A 596 34.34 -21.34 -27.64
CA GLN A 596 33.96 -22.56 -28.34
C GLN A 596 33.99 -23.77 -27.39
N ASN A 597 32.95 -24.61 -27.46
CA ASN A 597 32.77 -25.85 -26.68
C ASN A 597 32.70 -25.65 -25.14
N LEU A 598 32.33 -24.46 -24.65
CA LEU A 598 32.13 -24.22 -23.22
C LEU A 598 30.63 -24.30 -22.84
N PRO A 599 30.27 -24.95 -21.71
CA PRO A 599 28.88 -25.07 -21.25
C PRO A 599 28.41 -23.83 -20.47
N ILE A 600 28.62 -22.63 -21.02
CA ILE A 600 28.36 -21.36 -20.33
C ILE A 600 26.86 -21.08 -20.22
N LYS A 601 26.44 -20.77 -19.00
CA LYS A 601 25.09 -20.28 -18.64
C LYS A 601 25.08 -18.78 -18.32
N TYR A 602 26.14 -18.31 -17.68
CA TYR A 602 26.33 -16.90 -17.31
C TYR A 602 27.65 -16.38 -17.87
N LEU A 603 27.58 -15.31 -18.66
CA LEU A 603 28.74 -14.62 -19.20
C LEU A 603 28.67 -13.13 -18.92
N ASP A 604 29.64 -12.63 -18.16
CA ASP A 604 29.97 -11.20 -18.11
C ASP A 604 31.37 -10.96 -18.67
N CYS A 605 31.42 -10.33 -19.84
CA CYS A 605 32.63 -9.87 -20.51
C CYS A 605 32.59 -8.35 -20.78
N SER A 606 31.78 -7.62 -20.01
CA SER A 606 31.61 -6.17 -20.14
C SER A 606 32.90 -5.40 -19.88
N SER A 607 33.00 -4.16 -20.38
CA SER A 607 34.16 -3.28 -20.20
C SER A 607 35.48 -3.92 -20.64
N ASN A 608 35.54 -4.38 -21.88
CA ASN A 608 36.74 -4.93 -22.51
C ASN A 608 37.01 -4.23 -23.85
N GLN A 609 37.83 -4.82 -24.72
CA GLN A 609 38.16 -4.31 -26.05
C GLN A 609 37.71 -5.29 -27.14
N LEU A 610 36.65 -6.06 -26.89
CA LEU A 610 36.17 -7.10 -27.79
C LEU A 610 35.58 -6.46 -29.05
N VAL A 611 36.09 -6.86 -30.21
CA VAL A 611 35.55 -6.45 -31.53
C VAL A 611 34.56 -7.49 -32.07
N ASN A 612 34.79 -8.77 -31.73
CA ASN A 612 33.94 -9.89 -32.12
C ASN A 612 33.63 -10.74 -30.90
N LEU A 613 32.37 -11.16 -30.75
CA LEU A 613 31.92 -12.06 -29.70
C LEU A 613 31.01 -13.14 -30.29
N VAL A 614 31.46 -14.39 -30.26
CA VAL A 614 30.72 -15.53 -30.82
C VAL A 614 30.03 -16.28 -29.68
N VAL A 615 28.71 -16.06 -29.52
CA VAL A 615 27.86 -16.73 -28.52
C VAL A 615 26.88 -17.74 -29.12
N SER A 616 26.82 -17.85 -30.45
CA SER A 616 25.88 -18.74 -31.15
C SER A 616 26.09 -20.24 -30.91
N ASN A 617 27.16 -20.62 -30.23
CA ASN A 617 27.43 -22.00 -29.81
C ASN A 617 27.02 -22.29 -28.35
N LEU A 618 26.52 -21.29 -27.61
CA LEU A 618 26.20 -21.36 -26.19
C LEU A 618 24.68 -21.58 -25.99
N ASN A 619 24.21 -22.79 -26.28
CA ASN A 619 22.77 -23.11 -26.26
C ASN A 619 22.13 -23.02 -24.86
N ASP A 620 22.94 -23.16 -23.81
CA ASP A 620 22.50 -23.07 -22.41
C ASP A 620 22.66 -21.65 -21.83
N LEU A 621 23.00 -20.65 -22.66
CA LEU A 621 23.22 -19.27 -22.20
C LEU A 621 21.91 -18.66 -21.70
N GLU A 622 21.89 -18.27 -20.42
CA GLU A 622 20.74 -17.68 -19.73
C GLU A 622 20.93 -16.16 -19.52
N SER A 623 22.18 -15.71 -19.36
CA SER A 623 22.54 -14.31 -19.13
C SER A 623 23.82 -13.90 -19.88
N LEU A 624 23.74 -12.80 -20.62
CA LEU A 624 24.84 -12.21 -21.37
C LEU A 624 25.01 -10.72 -21.05
N MET A 625 26.14 -10.37 -20.46
CA MET A 625 26.60 -9.00 -20.24
C MET A 625 27.87 -8.77 -21.06
N CYS A 626 27.77 -7.97 -22.11
CA CYS A 626 28.87 -7.64 -23.03
C CYS A 626 28.98 -6.14 -23.29
N ALA A 627 28.41 -5.31 -22.40
CA ALA A 627 28.42 -3.86 -22.49
C ALA A 627 29.83 -3.26 -22.54
N HIS A 628 29.96 -2.03 -23.05
CA HIS A 628 31.25 -1.31 -23.11
C HIS A 628 32.35 -2.10 -23.82
N ASN A 629 32.09 -2.49 -25.07
CA ASN A 629 33.05 -3.14 -25.96
C ASN A 629 33.02 -2.45 -27.35
N GLN A 630 33.58 -3.10 -28.38
CA GLN A 630 33.62 -2.61 -29.76
C GLN A 630 32.91 -3.59 -30.71
N ILE A 631 31.89 -4.30 -30.21
CA ILE A 631 31.19 -5.35 -30.95
C ILE A 631 30.33 -4.70 -32.03
N SER A 632 30.50 -5.13 -33.28
CA SER A 632 29.74 -4.62 -34.44
C SER A 632 28.60 -5.54 -34.88
N LEU A 633 28.66 -6.82 -34.50
CA LEU A 633 27.65 -7.83 -34.78
C LEU A 633 27.50 -8.79 -33.61
N LEU A 634 26.26 -9.02 -33.18
CA LEU A 634 25.91 -10.01 -32.16
C LEU A 634 24.81 -10.93 -32.69
N ASN A 635 25.13 -12.22 -32.84
CA ASN A 635 24.20 -13.24 -33.32
C ASN A 635 23.69 -14.08 -32.14
N LEU A 636 22.38 -13.99 -31.89
CA LEU A 636 21.68 -14.65 -30.78
C LEU A 636 20.80 -15.84 -31.20
N THR A 637 20.78 -16.23 -32.48
CA THR A 637 19.77 -17.16 -33.05
C THR A 637 19.65 -18.50 -32.31
N ASN A 638 20.72 -18.99 -31.68
CA ASN A 638 20.74 -20.27 -30.96
C ASN A 638 20.60 -20.13 -29.42
N ASN A 639 20.55 -18.91 -28.89
CA ASN A 639 20.52 -18.66 -27.44
C ASN A 639 19.06 -18.62 -26.92
N LEU A 640 18.32 -19.72 -27.14
CA LEU A 640 16.88 -19.81 -26.88
C LEU A 640 16.47 -19.72 -25.39
N ASN A 641 17.46 -19.81 -24.48
CA ASN A 641 17.27 -19.68 -23.04
C ASN A 641 17.70 -18.30 -22.51
N LEU A 642 18.05 -17.34 -23.39
CA LEU A 642 18.55 -16.05 -22.96
C LEU A 642 17.40 -15.18 -22.42
N GLY A 643 17.46 -14.82 -21.14
CA GLY A 643 16.48 -13.94 -20.48
C GLY A 643 17.05 -12.60 -20.04
N TYR A 644 18.38 -12.47 -19.99
CA TYR A 644 19.07 -11.23 -19.65
C TYR A 644 20.13 -10.90 -20.71
N LEU A 645 19.99 -9.75 -21.36
CA LEU A 645 20.94 -9.24 -22.34
C LEU A 645 21.29 -7.78 -22.04
N ASP A 646 22.55 -7.53 -21.73
CA ASP A 646 23.14 -6.20 -21.78
C ASP A 646 24.25 -6.17 -22.83
N CYS A 647 23.99 -5.49 -23.94
CA CYS A 647 24.93 -5.23 -25.03
C CYS A 647 25.13 -3.74 -25.28
N SER A 648 24.85 -2.91 -24.27
CA SER A 648 24.95 -1.46 -24.36
C SER A 648 26.38 -0.95 -24.60
N TYR A 649 26.55 0.26 -25.11
CA TYR A 649 27.87 0.86 -25.38
C TYR A 649 28.75 -0.02 -26.29
N ASN A 650 28.21 -0.39 -27.45
CA ASN A 650 28.90 -1.14 -28.50
C ASN A 650 28.76 -0.41 -29.86
N GLN A 651 29.05 -1.11 -30.96
CA GLN A 651 28.97 -0.57 -32.33
C GLN A 651 27.96 -1.34 -33.17
N LEU A 652 26.92 -1.91 -32.56
CA LEU A 652 25.91 -2.71 -33.25
C LEU A 652 25.10 -1.83 -34.21
N THR A 653 24.89 -2.30 -35.44
CA THR A 653 24.06 -1.61 -36.45
C THR A 653 22.67 -2.26 -36.65
N SER A 654 22.53 -3.51 -36.22
CA SER A 654 21.28 -4.26 -36.18
C SER A 654 21.30 -5.22 -34.99
N LEU A 655 20.14 -5.47 -34.39
CA LEU A 655 19.99 -6.50 -33.36
C LEU A 655 18.67 -7.26 -33.57
N ASP A 656 18.77 -8.59 -33.58
CA ASP A 656 17.62 -9.48 -33.54
C ASP A 656 17.56 -10.16 -32.16
N ALA A 657 16.57 -9.76 -31.37
CA ALA A 657 16.40 -10.15 -29.97
C ALA A 657 15.06 -10.85 -29.71
N GLU A 658 14.35 -11.29 -30.76
CA GLU A 658 13.10 -12.05 -30.66
C GLU A 658 13.25 -13.37 -29.90
N VAL A 659 14.48 -13.92 -29.81
CA VAL A 659 14.78 -15.14 -29.05
C VAL A 659 14.65 -14.96 -27.53
N LEU A 660 14.62 -13.73 -27.03
CA LEU A 660 14.62 -13.46 -25.58
C LEU A 660 13.28 -13.86 -24.95
N LYS A 661 13.35 -14.56 -23.80
CA LYS A 661 12.16 -15.03 -23.06
C LYS A 661 12.32 -14.84 -21.56
N ILE A 662 11.23 -14.52 -20.85
CA ILE A 662 11.21 -14.60 -19.39
C ILE A 662 11.37 -16.06 -18.96
N LEU A 663 12.35 -16.35 -18.13
CA LEU A 663 12.56 -17.66 -17.53
C LEU A 663 12.07 -17.66 -16.07
N PRO A 664 10.97 -18.36 -15.73
CA PRO A 664 10.41 -18.39 -14.37
C PRO A 664 11.34 -19.00 -13.29
N THR A 665 12.46 -19.60 -13.71
CA THR A 665 13.35 -20.40 -12.85
C THR A 665 14.81 -19.94 -12.88
N SER A 666 15.13 -18.81 -13.52
CA SER A 666 16.52 -18.33 -13.55
C SER A 666 16.89 -17.67 -12.22
N THR A 667 18.17 -17.73 -11.83
CA THR A 667 18.68 -17.00 -10.65
C THR A 667 18.65 -15.47 -10.82
N TYR A 668 18.34 -15.00 -12.03
CA TYR A 668 18.27 -13.60 -12.44
C TYR A 668 16.84 -13.31 -12.89
N ASN A 669 15.89 -13.44 -11.94
CA ASN A 669 14.42 -13.41 -12.06
C ASN A 669 13.79 -12.16 -12.74
N VAL A 670 14.58 -11.38 -13.49
CA VAL A 670 14.21 -10.10 -14.07
C VAL A 670 14.62 -10.13 -15.55
N GLY A 671 13.65 -10.21 -16.46
CA GLY A 671 13.93 -10.17 -17.90
C GLY A 671 14.45 -8.78 -18.30
N VAL A 672 15.66 -8.67 -18.84
CA VAL A 672 16.24 -7.36 -19.19
C VAL A 672 16.80 -7.40 -20.60
N LEU A 673 16.43 -6.40 -21.40
CA LEU A 673 17.06 -6.06 -22.66
C LEU A 673 17.63 -4.64 -22.57
N ASN A 674 18.95 -4.51 -22.54
CA ASN A 674 19.65 -3.25 -22.70
C ASN A 674 20.56 -3.30 -23.93
N CYS A 675 20.19 -2.56 -24.98
CA CYS A 675 20.98 -2.37 -26.19
C CYS A 675 21.26 -0.89 -26.47
N SER A 676 21.21 -0.06 -25.41
CA SER A 676 21.44 1.38 -25.50
C SER A 676 22.86 1.75 -25.95
N HIS A 677 23.06 2.98 -26.41
CA HIS A 677 24.38 3.50 -26.83
C HIS A 677 25.06 2.62 -27.89
N ASN A 678 24.32 2.29 -28.95
CA ASN A 678 24.81 1.57 -30.13
C ASN A 678 24.62 2.44 -31.38
N GLN A 679 24.65 1.82 -32.57
CA GLN A 679 24.41 2.49 -33.86
C GLN A 679 23.24 1.81 -34.59
N LEU A 680 22.25 1.29 -33.84
CA LEU A 680 21.18 0.46 -34.39
C LEU A 680 20.32 1.26 -35.37
N HIS A 681 20.18 0.74 -36.59
CA HIS A 681 19.20 1.21 -37.59
C HIS A 681 18.01 0.25 -37.68
N THR A 682 18.16 -0.98 -37.20
CA THR A 682 17.12 -2.01 -37.15
C THR A 682 17.18 -2.76 -35.82
N LEU A 683 16.01 -3.00 -35.22
CA LEU A 683 15.84 -3.74 -33.98
C LEU A 683 14.60 -4.63 -34.12
N ASN A 684 14.77 -5.95 -33.96
CA ASN A 684 13.65 -6.90 -33.90
C ASN A 684 13.43 -7.35 -32.45
N ILE A 685 12.30 -6.94 -31.89
CA ILE A 685 11.87 -7.23 -30.51
C ILE A 685 10.36 -7.55 -30.43
N ALA A 686 9.69 -7.81 -31.55
CA ALA A 686 8.26 -8.09 -31.54
C ALA A 686 7.96 -9.33 -30.68
N GLY A 687 6.92 -9.26 -29.85
CA GLY A 687 6.48 -10.37 -28.98
C GLY A 687 7.38 -10.66 -27.77
N ILE A 688 8.40 -9.84 -27.48
CA ILE A 688 9.21 -10.05 -26.27
C ILE A 688 8.49 -9.51 -25.03
N HIS A 689 8.57 -10.25 -23.94
CA HIS A 689 8.06 -9.85 -22.64
C HIS A 689 9.24 -9.76 -21.68
N MET A 690 9.53 -8.58 -21.14
CA MET A 690 10.67 -8.34 -20.27
C MET A 690 10.22 -7.56 -19.03
N TYR A 691 11.08 -7.45 -18.03
CA TYR A 691 10.89 -6.49 -16.94
C TYR A 691 11.35 -5.09 -17.36
N SER A 692 12.46 -5.00 -18.11
CA SER A 692 13.07 -3.74 -18.54
C SER A 692 13.54 -3.81 -19.98
N ILE A 693 13.17 -2.81 -20.78
CA ILE A 693 13.58 -2.64 -22.17
C ILE A 693 14.21 -1.26 -22.34
N ASP A 694 15.49 -1.22 -22.74
CA ASP A 694 16.22 -0.01 -23.08
C ASP A 694 16.95 -0.16 -24.43
N PHE A 695 16.55 0.67 -25.39
CA PHE A 695 17.20 0.80 -26.70
C PHE A 695 17.54 2.27 -27.02
N SER A 696 17.73 3.07 -25.98
CA SER A 696 18.06 4.49 -26.11
C SER A 696 19.43 4.76 -26.74
N TYR A 697 19.67 5.98 -27.22
CA TYR A 697 20.95 6.38 -27.84
C TYR A 697 21.34 5.47 -29.02
N ASN A 698 20.44 5.40 -30.02
CA ASN A 698 20.60 4.65 -31.25
C ASN A 698 20.16 5.50 -32.46
N ASN A 699 20.11 4.91 -33.67
CA ASN A 699 19.73 5.59 -34.91
C ASN A 699 18.41 5.04 -35.51
N LEU A 700 17.50 4.54 -34.66
CA LEU A 700 16.27 3.90 -35.12
C LEU A 700 15.29 4.95 -35.65
N THR A 701 14.77 4.74 -36.86
CA THR A 701 13.70 5.58 -37.47
C THR A 701 12.31 4.96 -37.29
N SER A 702 12.26 3.65 -37.10
CA SER A 702 11.09 2.85 -36.76
C SER A 702 11.53 1.60 -36.00
N VAL A 703 10.62 1.01 -35.24
CA VAL A 703 10.81 -0.26 -34.54
C VAL A 703 9.46 -0.96 -34.47
N ASN A 704 9.43 -2.28 -34.68
CA ASN A 704 8.22 -3.05 -34.47
C ASN A 704 8.07 -3.35 -32.96
N LEU A 705 7.01 -2.83 -32.36
CA LEU A 705 6.68 -2.98 -30.93
C LEU A 705 5.43 -3.84 -30.73
N ASP A 706 5.06 -4.64 -31.73
CA ASP A 706 3.89 -5.51 -31.66
C ASP A 706 4.02 -6.53 -30.54
N ASN A 707 2.99 -6.60 -29.68
CA ASN A 707 2.86 -7.57 -28.59
C ASN A 707 4.05 -7.61 -27.62
N ILE A 708 4.79 -6.50 -27.47
CA ILE A 708 5.84 -6.44 -26.46
C ILE A 708 5.25 -6.17 -25.08
N SER A 709 5.98 -6.50 -24.02
CA SER A 709 5.71 -5.98 -22.69
C SER A 709 6.99 -5.66 -21.92
N SER A 710 6.95 -4.60 -21.12
CA SER A 710 7.88 -4.32 -20.03
C SER A 710 7.14 -4.03 -18.73
N ASP A 711 7.56 -4.65 -17.63
CA ASP A 711 6.85 -4.55 -16.35
C ASP A 711 7.30 -3.35 -15.49
N PHE A 712 8.49 -2.81 -15.78
CA PHE A 712 9.12 -1.77 -14.96
C PHE A 712 9.57 -0.57 -15.77
N SER A 713 10.37 -0.77 -16.82
CA SER A 713 10.92 0.35 -17.60
C SER A 713 10.84 0.15 -19.10
N PHE A 714 10.51 1.24 -19.80
CA PHE A 714 10.59 1.36 -21.25
C PHE A 714 11.36 2.63 -21.62
N ASN A 715 12.52 2.50 -22.27
CA ASN A 715 13.36 3.63 -22.68
C ASN A 715 13.71 3.53 -24.17
N CYS A 716 13.15 4.45 -24.96
CA CYS A 716 13.45 4.60 -26.39
C CYS A 716 14.06 5.96 -26.73
N SER A 717 14.53 6.69 -25.72
CA SER A 717 15.03 8.06 -25.89
C SER A 717 16.26 8.15 -26.80
N ASN A 718 16.54 9.34 -27.34
CA ASN A 718 17.73 9.59 -28.18
C ASN A 718 17.80 8.65 -29.40
N ASN A 719 16.71 8.61 -30.17
CA ASN A 719 16.59 7.91 -31.45
C ASN A 719 16.06 8.87 -32.53
N GLN A 720 15.60 8.35 -33.67
CA GLN A 720 15.01 9.12 -34.78
C GLN A 720 13.58 8.66 -35.10
N LEU A 721 12.87 8.09 -34.10
CA LEU A 721 11.53 7.55 -34.29
C LEU A 721 10.56 8.65 -34.69
N THR A 722 9.75 8.39 -35.71
CA THR A 722 8.69 9.31 -36.19
C THR A 722 7.31 8.96 -35.62
N THR A 723 7.11 7.70 -35.27
CA THR A 723 5.91 7.18 -34.62
C THR A 723 6.33 6.25 -33.49
N LEU A 724 5.60 6.32 -32.38
CA LEU A 724 5.65 5.31 -31.33
C LEU A 724 4.26 4.66 -31.22
N ASP A 725 4.19 3.36 -31.49
CA ASP A 725 2.95 2.59 -31.37
C ASP A 725 3.10 1.52 -30.29
N LEU A 726 2.41 1.71 -29.17
CA LEU A 726 2.28 0.76 -28.06
C LEU A 726 0.83 0.28 -27.93
N SER A 727 -0.02 0.46 -28.94
CA SER A 727 -1.44 0.09 -28.87
C SER A 727 -1.68 -1.42 -28.70
N THR A 728 -0.70 -2.24 -29.08
CA THR A 728 -0.67 -3.70 -28.95
C THR A 728 0.21 -4.18 -27.80
N TYR A 729 0.59 -3.28 -26.88
CA TYR A 729 1.40 -3.65 -25.73
C TYR A 729 0.68 -4.70 -24.87
N TYR A 730 1.38 -5.79 -24.60
CA TYR A 730 0.82 -6.91 -23.84
C TYR A 730 0.89 -6.62 -22.34
N TYR A 731 -0.19 -6.95 -21.63
CA TYR A 731 -0.26 -6.86 -20.18
C TYR A 731 -0.85 -8.16 -19.61
N ASP A 732 -0.13 -8.80 -18.69
CA ASP A 732 -0.64 -9.94 -17.92
C ASP A 732 -1.17 -9.48 -16.55
N PRO A 733 -2.49 -9.42 -16.37
CA PRO A 733 -3.10 -8.94 -15.12
C PRO A 733 -2.86 -9.88 -13.92
N ASN A 734 -2.44 -11.12 -14.14
CA ASN A 734 -2.22 -12.07 -13.05
C ASN A 734 -0.88 -11.86 -12.33
N TYR A 735 0.07 -11.21 -12.99
CA TYR A 735 1.44 -11.09 -12.50
C TYR A 735 1.88 -9.65 -12.22
N TYR A 736 1.26 -8.63 -12.85
CA TYR A 736 1.83 -7.28 -12.85
C TYR A 736 0.80 -6.16 -12.64
N SER A 737 1.29 -4.98 -12.25
CA SER A 737 0.50 -3.74 -12.16
C SER A 737 0.34 -3.13 -13.56
N PRO A 738 -0.81 -2.52 -13.93
CA PRO A 738 -1.01 -1.87 -15.22
C PRO A 738 -0.34 -0.49 -15.26
N THR A 739 0.90 -0.39 -14.78
CA THR A 739 1.64 0.88 -14.63
C THR A 739 3.11 0.66 -14.91
N LEU A 740 3.71 1.49 -15.77
CA LEU A 740 5.17 1.57 -15.89
C LEU A 740 5.75 2.43 -14.77
N GLU A 741 6.88 1.98 -14.21
CA GLU A 741 7.67 2.79 -13.28
C GLU A 741 8.57 3.78 -14.01
N PHE A 742 9.04 3.49 -15.21
CA PHE A 742 9.88 4.40 -15.98
C PHE A 742 9.52 4.39 -17.46
N PHE A 743 9.24 5.57 -18.02
CA PHE A 743 8.89 5.75 -19.43
C PHE A 743 9.62 6.97 -20.00
N ASP A 744 10.59 6.76 -20.90
CA ASP A 744 11.33 7.85 -21.56
C ASP A 744 11.37 7.66 -23.08
N CYS A 745 10.74 8.62 -23.78
CA CYS A 745 10.69 8.71 -25.24
C CYS A 745 11.28 10.03 -25.75
N SER A 746 12.05 10.73 -24.91
CA SER A 746 12.61 12.04 -25.24
C SER A 746 13.64 12.00 -26.36
N ASN A 747 13.90 13.14 -27.00
CA ASN A 747 14.93 13.29 -28.04
C ASN A 747 14.71 12.31 -29.22
N ASN A 748 13.50 12.29 -29.77
CA ASN A 748 13.14 11.60 -31.00
C ASN A 748 12.64 12.61 -32.06
N ALA A 749 12.10 12.10 -33.17
CA ALA A 749 11.46 12.89 -34.22
C ALA A 749 9.95 12.63 -34.27
N LEU A 750 9.33 12.33 -33.12
CA LEU A 750 7.95 11.85 -33.05
C LEU A 750 6.98 12.91 -33.58
N THR A 751 6.09 12.48 -34.49
CA THR A 751 4.90 13.23 -34.93
C THR A 751 3.63 12.66 -34.32
N THR A 752 3.63 11.36 -34.05
CA THR A 752 2.46 10.60 -33.59
C THR A 752 2.83 9.60 -32.50
N MET A 753 1.94 9.43 -31.51
CA MET A 753 2.05 8.41 -30.47
C MET A 753 0.71 7.70 -30.26
N PHE A 754 0.74 6.37 -30.18
CA PHE A 754 -0.44 5.52 -29.93
C PHE A 754 -0.21 4.72 -28.64
N LEU A 755 -0.85 5.14 -27.55
CA LEU A 755 -0.67 4.60 -26.19
C LEU A 755 -1.95 3.96 -25.64
N LYS A 756 -3.03 3.88 -26.43
CA LYS A 756 -4.28 3.27 -25.97
C LYS A 756 -4.09 1.76 -25.89
N ASN A 757 -3.73 1.24 -24.73
CA ASN A 757 -3.42 -0.18 -24.50
C ASN A 757 -3.90 -0.71 -23.14
N GLY A 758 -4.57 0.13 -22.34
CA GLY A 758 -5.08 -0.21 -21.01
C GLY A 758 -4.05 -0.11 -19.89
N ILE A 759 -2.84 0.37 -20.18
CA ILE A 759 -1.74 0.58 -19.23
C ILE A 759 -1.63 2.08 -18.94
N ASN A 760 -1.10 2.40 -17.77
CA ASN A 760 -0.75 3.78 -17.43
C ASN A 760 0.76 3.97 -17.55
N GLU A 761 1.23 4.43 -18.71
CA GLU A 761 2.64 4.76 -18.97
C GLU A 761 3.11 5.97 -18.15
N PHE A 762 2.19 6.81 -17.70
CA PHE A 762 2.46 8.02 -16.92
C PHE A 762 2.21 7.78 -15.41
N GLY A 763 2.84 6.74 -14.86
CA GLY A 763 2.73 6.27 -13.47
C GLY A 763 3.19 7.26 -12.37
N THR A 764 3.81 6.73 -11.31
CA THR A 764 4.22 7.51 -10.12
C THR A 764 5.49 8.35 -10.36
N TYR A 765 6.34 7.90 -11.27
CA TYR A 765 7.60 8.56 -11.62
C TYR A 765 7.44 9.40 -12.90
N PRO A 766 8.30 10.42 -13.12
CA PRO A 766 8.14 11.33 -14.24
C PRO A 766 8.45 10.62 -15.57
N ALA A 767 7.42 10.44 -16.38
CA ALA A 767 7.58 10.13 -17.79
C ALA A 767 8.19 11.33 -18.54
N ASN A 768 9.02 11.06 -19.55
CA ASN A 768 9.75 12.09 -20.28
C ASN A 768 9.47 12.03 -21.79
N LEU A 769 8.81 13.07 -22.31
CA LEU A 769 8.52 13.24 -23.74
C LEU A 769 9.30 14.40 -24.37
N SER A 770 10.22 15.02 -23.63
CA SER A 770 10.90 16.25 -24.05
C SER A 770 11.65 16.12 -25.38
N ASN A 771 11.89 17.26 -26.04
CA ASN A 771 12.62 17.32 -27.31
C ASN A 771 12.01 16.50 -28.47
N ASN A 772 10.68 16.40 -28.54
CA ASN A 772 9.91 15.97 -29.71
C ASN A 772 9.14 17.17 -30.32
N PRO A 773 9.81 18.12 -31.00
CA PRO A 773 9.20 19.39 -31.39
C PRO A 773 8.11 19.29 -32.47
N ASN A 774 8.07 18.17 -33.22
CA ASN A 774 7.10 17.93 -34.29
C ASN A 774 5.91 17.08 -33.82
N LEU A 775 5.75 16.86 -32.51
CA LEU A 775 4.67 16.04 -31.98
C LEU A 775 3.32 16.73 -32.24
N GLU A 776 2.51 16.12 -33.10
CA GLU A 776 1.24 16.65 -33.58
C GLU A 776 0.03 15.92 -32.98
N TYR A 777 0.20 14.63 -32.63
CA TYR A 777 -0.90 13.81 -32.13
C TYR A 777 -0.45 12.76 -31.10
N ILE A 778 -1.22 12.64 -30.01
CA ILE A 778 -1.12 11.55 -29.04
C ILE A 778 -2.52 10.96 -28.83
N CYS A 779 -2.66 9.66 -29.09
CA CYS A 779 -3.78 8.89 -28.54
C CYS A 779 -3.35 8.19 -27.26
N CYS A 780 -4.12 8.30 -26.20
CA CYS A 780 -3.89 7.58 -24.94
C CYS A 780 -5.19 7.06 -24.33
N ASP A 781 -5.08 6.36 -23.20
CA ASP A 781 -6.24 5.90 -22.46
C ASP A 781 -6.95 7.06 -21.74
N ASP A 782 -8.28 6.92 -21.55
CA ASP A 782 -9.12 7.96 -20.94
C ASP A 782 -8.60 8.36 -19.54
N THR A 783 -8.02 7.40 -18.81
CA THR A 783 -7.43 7.60 -17.48
C THR A 783 -6.16 8.45 -17.49
N GLU A 784 -5.48 8.55 -18.62
CA GLU A 784 -4.18 9.23 -18.75
C GLU A 784 -4.31 10.64 -19.36
N MET A 785 -5.42 10.90 -20.04
CA MET A 785 -5.72 12.14 -20.77
C MET A 785 -5.28 13.43 -20.04
N ASN A 786 -5.61 13.55 -18.76
CA ASN A 786 -5.26 14.74 -17.97
C ASN A 786 -3.75 14.87 -17.74
N LYS A 787 -3.06 13.76 -17.49
CA LYS A 787 -1.61 13.74 -17.29
C LYS A 787 -0.89 14.07 -18.59
N VAL A 788 -1.28 13.44 -19.70
CA VAL A 788 -0.70 13.71 -21.03
C VAL A 788 -0.88 15.18 -21.41
N LYS A 789 -2.08 15.74 -21.23
CA LYS A 789 -2.36 17.17 -21.46
C LYS A 789 -1.46 18.09 -20.61
N SER A 790 -1.24 17.75 -19.35
CA SER A 790 -0.32 18.50 -18.48
C SER A 790 1.13 18.42 -19.00
N LEU A 791 1.55 17.23 -19.44
CA LEU A 791 2.91 16.97 -19.91
C LEU A 791 3.22 17.72 -21.22
N ILE A 792 2.31 17.66 -22.20
CA ILE A 792 2.50 18.39 -23.48
C ILE A 792 2.51 19.90 -23.26
N SER A 793 1.71 20.41 -22.31
CA SER A 793 1.70 21.83 -21.92
C SER A 793 3.02 22.22 -21.25
N GLN A 794 3.54 21.37 -20.38
CA GLN A 794 4.84 21.56 -19.72
C GLN A 794 6.00 21.65 -20.72
N TYR A 795 5.98 20.84 -21.79
CA TYR A 795 7.02 20.84 -22.82
C TYR A 795 6.77 21.82 -23.98
N GLY A 796 5.65 22.57 -23.96
CA GLY A 796 5.35 23.60 -24.95
C GLY A 796 4.89 23.08 -26.30
N TYR A 797 4.31 21.86 -26.37
CA TYR A 797 3.76 21.28 -27.60
C TYR A 797 2.38 21.84 -27.92
N ASN A 798 2.34 23.12 -28.29
CA ASN A 798 1.08 23.87 -28.48
C ASN A 798 0.23 23.38 -29.66
N ASN A 799 0.81 22.63 -30.59
CA ASN A 799 0.12 22.08 -31.77
C ASN A 799 -0.20 20.57 -31.61
N CYS A 800 0.09 19.97 -30.45
CA CYS A 800 -0.16 18.56 -30.21
C CYS A 800 -1.61 18.34 -29.77
N THR A 801 -2.35 17.56 -30.53
CA THR A 801 -3.72 17.14 -30.20
C THR A 801 -3.70 15.85 -29.38
N VAL A 802 -4.44 15.83 -28.27
CA VAL A 802 -4.56 14.66 -27.39
C VAL A 802 -6.02 14.25 -27.29
N ASN A 803 -6.35 13.02 -27.66
CA ASN A 803 -7.68 12.41 -27.50
C ASN A 803 -7.56 10.89 -27.35
N THR A 804 -8.69 10.18 -27.26
CA THR A 804 -8.71 8.72 -27.04
C THR A 804 -9.12 7.93 -28.28
N TYR A 805 -9.14 8.59 -29.46
CA TYR A 805 -9.66 8.07 -30.72
C TYR A 805 -8.57 7.60 -31.70
N CYS A 806 -7.64 6.74 -31.30
CA CYS A 806 -6.72 6.08 -32.25
C CYS A 806 -7.33 4.85 -32.93
N SER A 807 -8.31 4.24 -32.26
CA SER A 807 -9.11 3.13 -32.75
C SER A 807 -10.51 3.25 -32.15
N LEU A 808 -11.55 2.89 -32.92
CA LEU A 808 -12.94 2.84 -32.44
C LEU A 808 -13.22 1.63 -31.54
N ASN A 809 -12.27 0.70 -31.47
CA ASN A 809 -12.28 -0.42 -30.53
C ASN A 809 -11.41 -0.04 -29.31
N PRO A 810 -11.63 -0.66 -28.14
CA PRO A 810 -10.70 -0.52 -27.02
C PRO A 810 -9.27 -0.90 -27.41
N GLY A 811 -8.31 -0.24 -26.79
CA GLY A 811 -6.90 -0.61 -26.89
C GLY A 811 -6.56 -1.80 -25.99
N GLY A 812 -5.46 -2.50 -26.29
CA GLY A 812 -5.04 -3.68 -25.54
C GLY A 812 -5.98 -4.88 -25.72
N ASN A 813 -5.95 -5.82 -24.77
CA ASN A 813 -6.85 -6.99 -24.81
C ASN A 813 -8.23 -6.65 -24.24
N TYR A 814 -9.28 -6.96 -25.00
CA TYR A 814 -10.69 -6.79 -24.61
C TYR A 814 -11.52 -8.00 -25.02
N ASN A 815 -12.78 -8.11 -24.62
CA ASN A 815 -13.72 -9.12 -25.06
C ASN A 815 -14.85 -8.48 -25.87
N THR A 816 -15.51 -9.25 -26.73
CA THR A 816 -16.59 -8.78 -27.60
C THR A 816 -17.87 -9.56 -27.35
N ILE A 817 -19.00 -8.86 -27.16
CA ILE A 817 -20.34 -9.43 -27.15
C ILE A 817 -21.06 -8.92 -28.39
N THR A 818 -21.49 -9.83 -29.27
CA THR A 818 -22.01 -9.46 -30.58
C THR A 818 -23.19 -10.33 -30.99
N GLY A 819 -23.93 -9.92 -32.02
CA GLY A 819 -25.06 -10.69 -32.54
C GLY A 819 -25.80 -9.99 -33.67
N ILE A 820 -26.70 -10.73 -34.32
CA ILE A 820 -27.63 -10.19 -35.32
C ILE A 820 -29.05 -10.24 -34.78
N VAL A 821 -29.79 -9.14 -34.98
CA VAL A 821 -31.21 -9.02 -34.64
C VAL A 821 -32.04 -9.15 -35.92
N ARG A 822 -33.00 -10.08 -35.90
CA ARG A 822 -33.91 -10.33 -37.04
C ARG A 822 -35.38 -10.25 -36.66
N PHE A 823 -36.21 -9.95 -37.65
CA PHE A 823 -37.66 -9.91 -37.53
C PHE A 823 -38.32 -11.12 -38.18
N ASP A 824 -38.91 -11.97 -37.35
CA ASP A 824 -39.67 -13.13 -37.80
C ASP A 824 -41.11 -12.71 -38.17
N GLU A 825 -41.29 -12.34 -39.44
CA GLU A 825 -42.60 -11.91 -39.95
C GLU A 825 -43.57 -13.09 -40.16
N ASN A 826 -43.04 -14.28 -40.45
CA ASN A 826 -43.80 -15.44 -40.89
C ASN A 826 -44.08 -16.46 -39.75
N ASN A 827 -43.53 -16.20 -38.55
CA ASN A 827 -43.59 -17.02 -37.34
C ASN A 827 -42.91 -18.41 -37.49
N ASN A 828 -41.81 -18.52 -38.25
CA ASN A 828 -41.00 -19.75 -38.38
C ASN A 828 -39.74 -19.77 -37.50
N GLY A 829 -39.52 -18.72 -36.70
CA GLY A 829 -38.29 -18.46 -35.96
C GLY A 829 -37.24 -17.78 -36.83
N CYS A 830 -36.47 -16.86 -36.25
CA CYS A 830 -35.52 -16.04 -37.00
C CYS A 830 -34.40 -16.84 -37.67
N ASP A 831 -34.51 -17.02 -38.99
CA ASP A 831 -33.53 -17.64 -39.87
C ASP A 831 -32.77 -16.61 -40.73
N ILE A 832 -31.83 -17.06 -41.55
CA ILE A 832 -30.96 -16.16 -42.33
C ILE A 832 -31.71 -15.39 -43.44
N ASN A 833 -32.88 -15.88 -43.84
CA ASN A 833 -33.76 -15.24 -44.83
C ASN A 833 -34.68 -14.21 -44.18
N ASP A 834 -34.79 -14.18 -42.85
CA ASP A 834 -35.50 -13.12 -42.14
C ASP A 834 -34.71 -11.83 -42.15
N GLU A 835 -35.47 -10.75 -42.18
CA GLU A 835 -34.92 -9.42 -42.36
C GLU A 835 -34.30 -8.90 -41.08
N VAL A 836 -33.34 -8.00 -41.24
CA VAL A 836 -32.67 -7.37 -40.09
C VAL A 836 -33.60 -6.37 -39.40
N PHE A 837 -33.50 -6.30 -38.08
CA PHE A 837 -34.32 -5.40 -37.27
C PHE A 837 -33.49 -4.22 -36.76
N GLU A 838 -33.42 -3.18 -37.56
CA GLU A 838 -32.55 -2.01 -37.35
C GLU A 838 -33.09 -1.06 -36.26
N HIS A 839 -32.21 -0.23 -35.70
CA HIS A 839 -32.52 0.86 -34.75
C HIS A 839 -33.17 0.42 -33.43
N MET A 840 -33.23 -0.88 -33.13
CA MET A 840 -33.61 -1.36 -31.80
C MET A 840 -32.51 -1.01 -30.78
N LYS A 841 -32.90 -0.56 -29.60
CA LYS A 841 -31.95 -0.33 -28.51
C LYS A 841 -31.55 -1.66 -27.86
N VAL A 842 -30.27 -1.82 -27.57
CA VAL A 842 -29.72 -2.93 -26.77
C VAL A 842 -28.91 -2.33 -25.64
N LYS A 843 -29.13 -2.82 -24.42
CA LYS A 843 -28.50 -2.37 -23.18
C LYS A 843 -27.54 -3.44 -22.66
N ILE A 844 -26.42 -3.01 -22.07
CA ILE A 844 -25.49 -3.84 -21.31
C ILE A 844 -25.38 -3.29 -19.89
N ASP A 845 -25.33 -4.18 -18.90
CA ASP A 845 -25.17 -3.87 -17.48
C ASP A 845 -24.18 -4.88 -16.87
N ASP A 846 -23.10 -4.38 -16.26
CA ASP A 846 -22.09 -5.19 -15.55
C ASP A 846 -22.26 -5.18 -14.01
N GLY A 847 -23.34 -4.57 -13.52
CA GLY A 847 -23.64 -4.37 -12.10
C GLY A 847 -23.03 -3.09 -11.50
N VAL A 848 -22.16 -2.39 -12.24
CA VAL A 848 -21.51 -1.12 -11.82
C VAL A 848 -21.82 0.00 -12.81
N THR A 849 -21.72 -0.29 -14.10
CA THR A 849 -21.93 0.63 -15.21
C THR A 849 -22.93 0.06 -16.20
N THR A 850 -23.68 0.96 -16.85
CA THR A 850 -24.60 0.62 -17.92
C THR A 850 -24.14 1.27 -19.22
N GLY A 851 -24.34 0.54 -20.31
CA GLY A 851 -24.10 1.02 -21.66
C GLY A 851 -25.29 0.73 -22.57
N GLU A 852 -25.47 1.53 -23.61
CA GLU A 852 -26.51 1.28 -24.62
C GLU A 852 -25.92 1.44 -26.03
N THR A 853 -26.47 0.66 -26.98
CA THR A 853 -26.21 0.79 -28.41
C THR A 853 -27.51 0.61 -29.20
N PHE A 854 -27.50 1.01 -30.48
CA PHE A 854 -28.59 0.72 -31.41
C PHE A 854 -28.14 -0.33 -32.43
N VAL A 855 -29.06 -1.23 -32.79
CA VAL A 855 -28.83 -2.20 -33.85
C VAL A 855 -28.54 -1.47 -35.17
N LYS A 856 -27.42 -1.81 -35.79
CA LYS A 856 -26.93 -1.23 -37.04
C LYS A 856 -27.85 -1.60 -38.21
N SER A 857 -27.70 -0.92 -39.35
CA SER A 857 -28.50 -1.21 -40.56
C SER A 857 -28.28 -2.60 -41.15
N ASN A 858 -27.20 -3.28 -40.77
CA ASN A 858 -26.95 -4.68 -41.12
C ASN A 858 -27.49 -5.68 -40.07
N GLY A 859 -28.29 -5.21 -39.10
CA GLY A 859 -28.84 -6.02 -38.02
C GLY A 859 -27.87 -6.32 -36.89
N LYS A 860 -26.62 -5.86 -36.94
CA LYS A 860 -25.59 -6.20 -35.96
C LYS A 860 -25.64 -5.29 -34.73
N TYR A 861 -25.39 -5.87 -33.55
CA TYR A 861 -25.03 -5.12 -32.34
C TYR A 861 -23.67 -5.60 -31.80
N ASP A 862 -22.93 -4.72 -31.13
CA ASP A 862 -21.61 -5.00 -30.58
C ASP A 862 -21.44 -4.31 -29.22
N PHE A 863 -20.82 -4.98 -28.25
CA PHE A 863 -20.28 -4.40 -27.03
C PHE A 863 -18.84 -4.88 -26.84
N TYR A 864 -17.96 -3.99 -26.40
CA TYR A 864 -16.60 -4.33 -26.02
C TYR A 864 -16.45 -4.20 -24.51
N THR A 865 -15.95 -5.26 -23.86
CA THR A 865 -15.89 -5.38 -22.41
C THR A 865 -14.54 -5.91 -21.93
N LEU A 866 -14.26 -5.84 -20.64
CA LEU A 866 -13.10 -6.52 -20.03
C LEU A 866 -13.58 -7.86 -19.42
N THR A 867 -12.93 -8.32 -18.34
CA THR A 867 -13.44 -9.39 -17.48
C THR A 867 -14.67 -8.92 -16.70
N GLY A 868 -15.62 -9.82 -16.46
CA GLY A 868 -16.80 -9.52 -15.65
C GLY A 868 -18.03 -10.33 -16.05
N ASP A 869 -19.11 -10.09 -15.32
CA ASP A 869 -20.45 -10.60 -15.61
C ASP A 869 -21.25 -9.50 -16.31
N PHE A 870 -21.85 -9.83 -17.46
CA PHE A 870 -22.59 -8.86 -18.27
C PHE A 870 -24.01 -9.36 -18.51
N THR A 871 -24.98 -8.48 -18.30
CA THR A 871 -26.39 -8.69 -18.62
C THR A 871 -26.76 -7.83 -19.82
N ILE A 872 -27.28 -8.46 -20.88
CA ILE A 872 -27.66 -7.79 -22.13
C ILE A 872 -29.16 -7.83 -22.25
N THR A 873 -29.81 -6.68 -22.42
CA THR A 873 -31.27 -6.53 -22.53
C THR A 873 -31.66 -5.83 -23.82
N ALA A 874 -32.54 -6.46 -24.59
CA ALA A 874 -33.10 -5.89 -25.80
C ALA A 874 -34.34 -5.04 -25.49
N GLU A 875 -34.39 -3.82 -26.02
CA GLU A 875 -35.47 -2.87 -25.77
C GLU A 875 -35.98 -2.25 -27.08
N PRO A 876 -37.00 -2.85 -27.72
CA PRO A 876 -37.67 -2.21 -28.84
C PRO A 876 -38.40 -0.93 -28.40
N GLU A 877 -38.40 0.11 -29.25
CA GLU A 877 -38.97 1.45 -28.96
C GLU A 877 -40.41 1.38 -28.43
N ASN A 878 -41.19 0.39 -28.90
CA ASN A 878 -42.56 0.12 -28.49
C ASN A 878 -42.63 -1.31 -27.93
N THR A 879 -42.22 -1.49 -26.67
CA THR A 879 -42.14 -2.81 -26.00
C THR A 879 -43.45 -3.59 -25.95
N SER A 880 -44.60 -2.92 -26.07
CA SER A 880 -45.91 -3.58 -26.13
C SER A 880 -46.21 -4.25 -27.48
N LEU A 881 -45.59 -3.79 -28.57
CA LEU A 881 -45.87 -4.24 -29.94
C LEU A 881 -45.02 -5.43 -30.39
N PHE A 882 -43.95 -5.75 -29.65
CA PHE A 882 -42.94 -6.73 -30.04
C PHE A 882 -42.50 -7.58 -28.86
N THR A 883 -42.13 -8.82 -29.14
CA THR A 883 -41.49 -9.74 -28.20
C THR A 883 -40.13 -10.12 -28.75
N VAL A 884 -39.08 -9.96 -27.94
CA VAL A 884 -37.70 -10.30 -28.29
C VAL A 884 -37.31 -11.59 -27.57
N THR A 885 -36.70 -12.54 -28.28
CA THR A 885 -36.27 -13.84 -27.75
C THR A 885 -34.78 -14.09 -28.07
N PRO A 886 -33.91 -14.26 -27.06
CA PRO A 886 -34.15 -13.91 -25.66
C PRO A 886 -34.32 -12.39 -25.49
N SER A 887 -35.19 -11.95 -24.57
CA SER A 887 -35.31 -10.51 -24.24
C SER A 887 -34.12 -10.01 -23.41
N THR A 888 -33.52 -10.93 -22.64
CA THR A 888 -32.33 -10.69 -21.84
C THR A 888 -31.47 -11.97 -21.82
N PHE A 889 -30.15 -11.83 -21.88
CA PHE A 889 -29.20 -12.92 -21.67
C PHE A 889 -27.99 -12.44 -20.88
N THR A 890 -27.24 -13.38 -20.28
CA THR A 890 -26.04 -13.08 -19.47
C THR A 890 -24.81 -13.79 -20.02
N THR A 891 -23.64 -13.23 -19.74
CA THR A 891 -22.34 -13.84 -20.05
C THR A 891 -21.29 -13.50 -19.00
N ASN A 892 -20.29 -14.35 -18.86
CA ASN A 892 -19.12 -14.13 -18.00
C ASN A 892 -17.85 -14.25 -18.83
N PHE A 893 -16.94 -13.28 -18.69
CA PHE A 893 -15.56 -13.39 -19.18
C PHE A 893 -14.60 -13.45 -18.00
N VAL A 894 -13.81 -14.51 -17.91
CA VAL A 894 -12.85 -14.75 -16.81
C VAL A 894 -11.53 -14.00 -16.96
N ASP A 895 -11.20 -13.58 -18.18
CA ASP A 895 -10.01 -12.82 -18.54
C ASP A 895 -10.33 -11.80 -19.65
N SER A 896 -9.42 -10.87 -19.92
CA SER A 896 -9.49 -9.93 -21.04
C SER A 896 -8.48 -10.38 -22.09
N ASN A 897 -8.89 -11.25 -23.04
CA ASN A 897 -7.98 -11.87 -24.01
C ASN A 897 -8.61 -12.06 -25.41
N ASN A 898 -9.28 -11.04 -25.93
CA ASN A 898 -9.90 -11.05 -27.27
C ASN A 898 -10.97 -12.14 -27.45
N ASN A 899 -11.62 -12.57 -26.36
CA ASN A 899 -12.71 -13.54 -26.42
C ASN A 899 -13.94 -12.92 -27.09
N THR A 900 -14.74 -13.74 -27.77
CA THR A 900 -15.98 -13.28 -28.42
C THR A 900 -17.17 -14.17 -28.06
N LEU A 901 -18.24 -13.56 -27.55
CA LEU A 901 -19.56 -14.17 -27.44
C LEU A 901 -20.45 -13.69 -28.59
N THR A 902 -21.06 -14.62 -29.32
CA THR A 902 -22.08 -14.31 -30.34
C THR A 902 -23.45 -14.80 -29.88
N GLN A 903 -24.44 -13.92 -29.78
CA GLN A 903 -25.82 -14.24 -29.42
C GLN A 903 -26.79 -13.52 -30.37
N ASN A 904 -27.57 -14.26 -31.16
CA ASN A 904 -28.58 -13.62 -32.02
C ASN A 904 -29.86 -13.32 -31.23
N LEU A 905 -30.61 -12.31 -31.65
CA LEU A 905 -31.88 -11.89 -31.06
C LEU A 905 -32.99 -12.02 -32.10
N CYS A 906 -34.11 -12.65 -31.73
CA CYS A 906 -35.26 -12.81 -32.61
C CYS A 906 -36.43 -11.93 -32.16
N VAL A 907 -36.99 -11.15 -33.07
CA VAL A 907 -38.11 -10.24 -32.80
C VAL A 907 -39.38 -10.75 -33.49
N THR A 908 -40.45 -10.93 -32.72
CA THR A 908 -41.79 -11.30 -33.21
C THR A 908 -42.80 -10.21 -32.90
N LYS A 909 -43.85 -10.06 -33.71
CA LYS A 909 -44.92 -9.07 -33.51
C LYS A 909 -46.02 -9.53 -32.55
N ASN A 910 -46.55 -8.60 -31.76
CA ASN A 910 -47.73 -8.79 -30.90
C ASN A 910 -48.98 -8.16 -31.54
N GLY A 911 -49.80 -8.97 -32.19
CA GLY A 911 -51.01 -8.51 -32.88
C GLY A 911 -50.74 -7.91 -34.27
N SER A 912 -51.62 -7.02 -34.73
CA SER A 912 -51.51 -6.34 -36.03
C SER A 912 -51.90 -4.87 -35.88
N ILE A 913 -50.91 -4.08 -35.50
CA ILE A 913 -51.01 -2.66 -35.20
C ILE A 913 -50.30 -1.88 -36.31
N LYS A 914 -50.96 -0.83 -36.80
CA LYS A 914 -50.45 0.09 -37.81
C LYS A 914 -50.05 1.39 -37.12
N ASP A 915 -48.90 1.95 -37.48
CA ASP A 915 -48.40 3.22 -36.96
C ASP A 915 -47.33 3.74 -37.93
N LEU A 916 -47.55 4.91 -38.53
CA LEU A 916 -46.63 5.54 -39.49
C LEU A 916 -46.22 6.93 -39.00
N GLU A 917 -44.91 7.19 -38.99
CA GLU A 917 -44.34 8.49 -38.62
C GLU A 917 -43.69 9.14 -39.85
N VAL A 918 -43.81 10.46 -39.97
CA VAL A 918 -43.07 11.27 -40.94
C VAL A 918 -42.33 12.39 -40.23
N VAL A 919 -41.10 12.67 -40.65
CA VAL A 919 -40.27 13.77 -40.13
C VAL A 919 -39.65 14.51 -41.31
N PHE A 920 -39.50 15.83 -41.19
CA PHE A 920 -38.88 16.67 -42.20
C PHE A 920 -37.82 17.57 -41.58
N ALA A 921 -36.61 17.61 -42.18
CA ALA A 921 -35.48 18.35 -41.63
C ALA A 921 -34.62 19.01 -42.72
N PRO A 922 -33.92 20.11 -42.41
CA PRO A 922 -32.94 20.70 -43.30
C PRO A 922 -31.63 19.90 -43.30
N VAL A 923 -30.99 19.76 -44.46
CA VAL A 923 -29.60 19.30 -44.60
C VAL A 923 -28.66 20.50 -44.80
N THR A 924 -29.16 21.55 -45.45
CA THR A 924 -28.47 22.84 -45.60
C THR A 924 -29.41 23.99 -45.26
N ASP A 925 -28.85 25.13 -44.88
CA ASP A 925 -29.65 26.33 -44.63
C ASP A 925 -30.33 26.89 -45.89
N ALA A 926 -31.54 27.42 -45.71
CA ALA A 926 -32.22 28.18 -46.73
C ALA A 926 -31.62 29.60 -46.88
N ARG A 927 -30.92 29.84 -47.99
CA ARG A 927 -30.33 31.14 -48.32
C ARG A 927 -30.97 31.73 -49.57
N PRO A 928 -31.33 33.02 -49.60
CA PRO A 928 -31.95 33.63 -50.78
C PRO A 928 -31.08 33.49 -52.04
N GLY A 929 -31.62 32.90 -53.10
CA GLY A 929 -30.91 32.71 -54.37
C GLY A 929 -30.00 31.47 -54.47
N PHE A 930 -29.95 30.63 -53.43
CA PHE A 930 -29.20 29.38 -53.42
C PHE A 930 -30.13 28.17 -53.37
N ASP A 931 -29.58 27.00 -53.68
CA ASP A 931 -30.23 25.72 -53.43
C ASP A 931 -30.15 25.37 -51.95
N ALA A 932 -31.26 24.89 -51.42
CA ALA A 932 -31.40 24.36 -50.08
C ALA A 932 -31.83 22.90 -50.16
N VAL A 933 -31.13 22.02 -49.46
CA VAL A 933 -31.37 20.58 -49.41
C VAL A 933 -32.06 20.24 -48.10
N TYR A 934 -33.09 19.40 -48.19
CA TYR A 934 -33.88 18.91 -47.07
C TYR A 934 -34.02 17.40 -47.16
N LYS A 935 -34.41 16.78 -46.06
CA LYS A 935 -34.64 15.35 -45.96
C LYS A 935 -36.02 15.08 -45.39
N ILE A 936 -36.82 14.32 -46.13
CA ILE A 936 -38.06 13.74 -45.62
C ILE A 936 -37.78 12.29 -45.22
N ILE A 937 -38.22 11.91 -44.02
CA ILE A 937 -38.05 10.57 -43.46
C ILE A 937 -39.43 10.04 -43.14
N TRP A 938 -39.70 8.80 -43.50
CA TRP A 938 -40.90 8.10 -43.07
C TRP A 938 -40.56 6.72 -42.51
N ARG A 939 -41.32 6.32 -41.49
CA ARG A 939 -41.04 5.12 -40.71
C ARG A 939 -42.33 4.39 -40.35
N ASN A 940 -42.26 3.07 -40.31
CA ASN A 940 -43.31 2.25 -39.74
C ASN A 940 -42.98 1.93 -38.28
N LYS A 941 -43.70 2.55 -37.34
CA LYS A 941 -43.58 2.32 -35.89
C LYS A 941 -44.50 1.21 -35.39
N GLY A 942 -45.36 0.72 -36.29
CA GLY A 942 -46.27 -0.39 -36.06
C GLY A 942 -45.57 -1.72 -36.30
N ASN A 943 -46.33 -2.80 -36.11
CA ASN A 943 -45.83 -4.17 -36.28
C ASN A 943 -46.42 -4.88 -37.51
N THR A 944 -47.05 -4.12 -38.39
CA THR A 944 -47.64 -4.59 -39.65
C THR A 944 -46.94 -3.92 -40.82
N THR A 945 -46.50 -4.68 -41.82
CA THR A 945 -45.92 -4.14 -43.06
C THR A 945 -46.95 -3.30 -43.82
N LEU A 946 -46.57 -2.07 -44.20
CA LEU A 946 -47.48 -1.08 -44.80
C LEU A 946 -46.98 -0.58 -46.16
N SER A 947 -47.90 -0.19 -47.04
CA SER A 947 -47.62 0.50 -48.30
C SER A 947 -48.48 1.75 -48.37
N GLY A 948 -47.95 2.81 -48.96
CA GLY A 948 -48.54 4.12 -48.81
C GLY A 948 -47.80 5.21 -49.57
N ASN A 949 -48.04 6.46 -49.17
CA ASN A 949 -47.28 7.59 -49.68
C ASN A 949 -46.96 8.60 -48.58
N ALA A 950 -45.75 9.13 -48.62
CA ALA A 950 -45.36 10.35 -47.91
C ALA A 950 -45.51 11.54 -48.86
N THR A 951 -45.93 12.69 -48.32
CA THR A 951 -46.14 13.92 -49.09
C THR A 951 -45.47 15.08 -48.41
N LEU A 952 -44.97 16.03 -49.20
CA LEU A 952 -44.42 17.31 -48.71
C LEU A 952 -45.12 18.46 -49.43
N SER A 953 -45.78 19.32 -48.67
CA SER A 953 -46.29 20.61 -49.14
C SER A 953 -45.28 21.72 -48.84
N PHE A 954 -45.00 22.56 -49.83
CA PHE A 954 -44.13 23.74 -49.72
C PHE A 954 -44.81 24.98 -50.31
N ASP A 955 -44.22 26.18 -50.13
CA ASP A 955 -44.75 27.43 -50.69
C ASP A 955 -44.09 27.75 -52.06
N PRO A 956 -44.76 27.49 -53.19
CA PRO A 956 -44.18 27.71 -54.52
C PRO A 956 -44.01 29.20 -54.85
N SER A 957 -44.57 30.11 -54.04
CA SER A 957 -44.33 31.54 -54.19
C SER A 957 -42.94 31.94 -53.71
N LYS A 958 -42.33 31.18 -52.79
CA LYS A 958 -41.03 31.50 -52.16
C LYS A 958 -39.86 30.63 -52.66
N MET A 959 -40.14 29.47 -53.23
CA MET A 959 -39.12 28.52 -53.68
C MET A 959 -39.61 27.67 -54.86
N SER A 960 -38.67 27.02 -55.54
CA SER A 960 -38.96 26.09 -56.64
C SER A 960 -38.30 24.75 -56.40
N PHE A 961 -39.03 23.65 -56.65
CA PHE A 961 -38.49 22.29 -56.58
C PHE A 961 -37.47 22.06 -57.69
N VAL A 962 -36.30 21.52 -57.35
CA VAL A 962 -35.21 21.22 -58.29
C VAL A 962 -35.13 19.72 -58.54
N SER A 963 -34.89 18.94 -57.50
CA SER A 963 -34.69 17.49 -57.63
C SER A 963 -34.98 16.75 -56.33
N SER A 964 -35.21 15.45 -56.47
CA SER A 964 -35.21 14.49 -55.37
C SER A 964 -34.84 13.12 -55.93
N VAL A 965 -34.25 12.25 -55.12
CA VAL A 965 -33.77 10.92 -55.57
C VAL A 965 -34.94 9.99 -55.91
N LEU A 966 -36.10 10.08 -55.24
CA LEU A 966 -37.24 9.16 -55.40
C LEU A 966 -38.66 9.80 -55.46
N PRO A 967 -38.91 10.97 -56.10
CA PRO A 967 -40.26 11.51 -56.15
C PRO A 967 -41.13 10.65 -57.08
N SER A 968 -42.28 10.20 -56.57
CA SER A 968 -43.30 9.50 -57.38
C SER A 968 -44.11 10.46 -58.25
N SER A 969 -44.36 11.68 -57.76
CA SER A 969 -44.96 12.76 -58.54
C SER A 969 -44.69 14.12 -57.89
N VAL A 970 -44.63 15.18 -58.71
CA VAL A 970 -44.58 16.58 -58.26
C VAL A 970 -45.72 17.33 -58.95
N THR A 971 -46.69 17.86 -58.18
CA THR A 971 -47.83 18.60 -58.74
C THR A 971 -47.99 19.92 -57.99
N GLY A 972 -47.67 21.03 -58.65
CA GLY A 972 -47.77 22.36 -58.05
C GLY A 972 -46.90 22.50 -56.80
N ASN A 973 -47.55 22.61 -55.64
CA ASN A 973 -46.92 22.80 -54.33
C ASN A 973 -46.71 21.49 -53.53
N LEU A 974 -46.98 20.33 -54.12
CA LEU A 974 -46.95 19.02 -53.44
C LEU A 974 -45.95 18.07 -54.11
N VAL A 975 -45.05 17.51 -53.32
CA VAL A 975 -44.14 16.40 -53.70
C VAL A 975 -44.66 15.12 -53.05
N THR A 976 -44.77 14.01 -53.79
CA THR A 976 -45.28 12.72 -53.30
C THR A 976 -44.26 11.61 -53.49
N PHE A 977 -44.08 10.78 -52.46
CA PHE A 977 -43.19 9.62 -52.39
C PHE A 977 -44.02 8.37 -52.09
N ASN A 978 -44.26 7.51 -53.09
CA ASN A 978 -44.91 6.22 -52.88
C ASN A 978 -43.90 5.23 -52.32
N PHE A 979 -44.29 4.48 -51.30
CA PHE A 979 -43.51 3.38 -50.75
C PHE A 979 -44.35 2.10 -50.69
N THR A 980 -43.69 0.97 -50.90
CA THR A 980 -44.31 -0.36 -50.83
C THR A 980 -43.53 -1.23 -49.85
N ASN A 981 -44.24 -2.06 -49.10
CA ASN A 981 -43.66 -3.02 -48.15
C ASN A 981 -42.73 -2.39 -47.11
N LEU A 982 -43.09 -1.23 -46.55
CA LEU A 982 -42.39 -0.63 -45.42
C LEU A 982 -42.62 -1.50 -44.18
N LYS A 983 -41.60 -2.27 -43.81
CA LYS A 983 -41.64 -3.26 -42.74
C LYS A 983 -41.66 -2.59 -41.36
N PRO A 984 -42.11 -3.28 -40.30
CA PRO A 984 -42.00 -2.80 -38.92
C PRO A 984 -40.58 -2.29 -38.62
N TYR A 985 -40.47 -1.12 -37.99
CA TYR A 985 -39.23 -0.39 -37.65
C TYR A 985 -38.38 0.13 -38.79
N GLN A 986 -38.67 -0.28 -40.02
CA GLN A 986 -37.98 0.24 -41.19
C GLN A 986 -38.26 1.74 -41.31
N ASN A 987 -37.20 2.54 -41.41
CA ASN A 987 -37.26 3.92 -41.85
C ASN A 987 -36.65 4.05 -43.24
N THR A 988 -37.15 5.00 -44.00
CA THR A 988 -36.65 5.34 -45.33
C THR A 988 -36.64 6.85 -45.45
N SER A 989 -35.76 7.38 -46.28
CA SER A 989 -35.64 8.82 -46.49
C SER A 989 -35.40 9.17 -47.95
N SER A 990 -35.70 10.42 -48.31
CA SER A 990 -35.36 10.99 -49.60
C SER A 990 -34.90 12.44 -49.41
N GLU A 991 -33.80 12.79 -50.05
CA GLU A 991 -33.33 14.18 -50.10
C GLU A 991 -34.08 14.96 -51.17
N ILE A 992 -34.35 16.23 -50.89
CA ILE A 992 -35.12 17.13 -51.72
C ILE A 992 -34.39 18.46 -51.82
N THR A 993 -34.15 18.92 -53.04
CA THR A 993 -33.50 20.21 -53.30
C THR A 993 -34.51 21.24 -53.79
N PHE A 994 -34.52 22.41 -53.16
CA PHE A 994 -35.29 23.58 -53.58
C PHE A 994 -34.37 24.77 -53.85
N THR A 995 -34.58 25.49 -54.94
CA THR A 995 -33.97 26.82 -55.13
C THR A 995 -34.84 27.86 -54.43
N ILE A 996 -34.25 28.62 -53.50
CA ILE A 996 -34.93 29.70 -52.77
C ILE A 996 -34.90 30.99 -53.59
N ASN A 997 -36.02 31.72 -53.66
CA ASN A 997 -36.08 32.96 -54.45
C ASN A 997 -35.03 33.99 -54.01
N THR A 998 -34.51 34.76 -54.95
CA THR A 998 -33.57 35.85 -54.64
C THR A 998 -34.29 37.01 -53.93
N PRO A 999 -33.57 37.86 -53.18
CA PRO A 999 -34.14 39.10 -52.61
C PRO A 999 -34.60 40.09 -53.69
N THR A 1000 -34.17 39.88 -54.94
CA THR A 1000 -34.49 40.70 -56.12
C THR A 1000 -35.61 40.10 -56.98
N ASN A 1001 -36.23 38.99 -56.57
CA ASN A 1001 -37.33 38.38 -57.32
C ASN A 1001 -38.47 39.41 -57.52
N PRO A 1002 -38.96 39.61 -58.75
CA PRO A 1002 -39.84 40.74 -59.09
C PRO A 1002 -41.25 40.64 -58.49
N THR A 1003 -41.67 39.45 -58.06
CA THR A 1003 -43.03 39.20 -57.55
C THR A 1003 -43.06 38.68 -56.12
N ASN A 1004 -42.12 37.79 -55.74
CA ASN A 1004 -42.09 37.16 -54.42
C ASN A 1004 -40.64 37.04 -53.91
N PRO A 1005 -40.01 38.13 -53.48
CA PRO A 1005 -38.66 38.11 -52.91
C PRO A 1005 -38.64 37.38 -51.57
N VAL A 1006 -37.57 36.63 -51.33
CA VAL A 1006 -37.27 36.02 -50.03
C VAL A 1006 -36.04 36.71 -49.44
N ASN A 1007 -36.14 37.15 -48.19
CA ASN A 1007 -35.12 37.90 -47.46
C ASN A 1007 -34.70 37.15 -46.19
N ASN A 1008 -33.54 37.52 -45.64
CA ASN A 1008 -33.11 37.01 -44.34
C ASN A 1008 -34.17 37.31 -43.27
N GLY A 1009 -34.51 36.32 -42.45
CA GLY A 1009 -35.56 36.39 -41.44
C GLY A 1009 -36.95 35.93 -41.93
N ASP A 1010 -37.16 35.73 -43.23
CA ASP A 1010 -38.41 35.16 -43.72
C ASP A 1010 -38.57 33.70 -43.27
N ILE A 1011 -39.81 33.27 -43.02
CA ILE A 1011 -40.12 31.90 -42.63
C ILE A 1011 -40.62 31.11 -43.84
N LEU A 1012 -39.98 29.96 -44.08
CA LEU A 1012 -40.40 28.93 -45.03
C LEU A 1012 -41.19 27.86 -44.28
N ASN A 1013 -42.43 27.61 -44.71
CA ASN A 1013 -43.30 26.64 -44.08
C ASN A 1013 -43.35 25.36 -44.91
N PHE A 1014 -43.13 24.24 -44.25
CA PHE A 1014 -43.23 22.91 -44.81
C PHE A 1014 -44.23 22.08 -44.01
N THR A 1015 -45.01 21.26 -44.71
CA THR A 1015 -45.89 20.28 -44.08
C THR A 1015 -45.67 18.94 -44.75
N ALA A 1016 -45.02 18.03 -44.03
CA ALA A 1016 -44.92 16.64 -44.41
C ALA A 1016 -46.12 15.86 -43.87
N GLY A 1017 -46.58 14.86 -44.60
CA GLY A 1017 -47.67 13.98 -44.21
C GLY A 1017 -47.46 12.57 -44.73
N ILE A 1018 -48.05 11.57 -44.08
CA ILE A 1018 -47.98 10.16 -44.51
C ILE A 1018 -49.36 9.49 -44.53
N ASN A 1019 -49.58 8.59 -45.50
CA ASN A 1019 -50.80 7.82 -45.71
C ASN A 1019 -50.46 6.35 -46.00
N PRO A 1020 -51.38 5.37 -45.75
CA PRO A 1020 -52.75 5.52 -45.25
C PRO A 1020 -52.85 5.63 -43.72
N VAL A 1021 -53.73 6.52 -43.23
CA VAL A 1021 -53.93 6.84 -41.80
C VAL A 1021 -54.99 5.93 -41.12
N LEU A 1022 -55.70 5.08 -41.87
CA LEU A 1022 -56.83 4.30 -41.33
C LEU A 1022 -56.38 3.12 -40.46
N GLY A 1023 -56.65 3.20 -39.17
CA GLY A 1023 -56.27 2.21 -38.16
C GLY A 1023 -54.88 2.44 -37.56
N ASP A 1024 -54.31 3.62 -37.80
CA ASP A 1024 -53.09 4.12 -37.16
C ASP A 1024 -53.34 4.42 -35.67
N ILE A 1025 -52.43 4.00 -34.78
CA ILE A 1025 -52.57 4.18 -33.33
C ILE A 1025 -52.04 5.52 -32.80
N ASN A 1026 -51.21 6.24 -33.56
CA ASN A 1026 -50.69 7.54 -33.18
C ASN A 1026 -50.82 8.56 -34.33
N PRO A 1027 -52.04 9.04 -34.63
CA PRO A 1027 -52.25 9.97 -35.74
C PRO A 1027 -51.49 11.31 -35.63
N ASP A 1028 -50.96 11.66 -34.46
CA ASP A 1028 -50.23 12.92 -34.22
C ASP A 1028 -48.86 12.95 -34.93
N ASP A 1029 -48.21 11.81 -35.17
CA ASP A 1029 -46.90 11.73 -35.85
C ASP A 1029 -46.99 11.46 -37.37
N ASN A 1030 -48.22 11.39 -37.88
CA ASN A 1030 -48.50 11.23 -39.30
C ASN A 1030 -48.38 12.56 -40.09
N GLN A 1031 -48.19 13.69 -39.40
CA GLN A 1031 -47.86 14.98 -39.99
C GLN A 1031 -46.71 15.65 -39.25
N PHE A 1032 -45.83 16.29 -40.01
CA PHE A 1032 -44.73 17.08 -39.45
C PHE A 1032 -44.72 18.47 -40.07
N VAL A 1033 -44.80 19.49 -39.22
CA VAL A 1033 -44.72 20.89 -39.63
C VAL A 1033 -43.34 21.41 -39.28
N TYR A 1034 -42.62 21.91 -40.29
CA TYR A 1034 -41.30 22.50 -40.10
C TYR A 1034 -41.31 23.95 -40.59
N GLN A 1035 -40.75 24.84 -39.78
CA GLN A 1035 -40.63 26.26 -40.06
C GLN A 1035 -39.14 26.64 -40.08
N GLN A 1036 -38.59 26.90 -41.26
CA GLN A 1036 -37.21 27.34 -41.39
C GLN A 1036 -37.13 28.85 -41.51
N THR A 1037 -36.28 29.48 -40.71
CA THR A 1037 -35.89 30.87 -40.91
C THR A 1037 -34.81 30.96 -41.99
N VAL A 1038 -35.02 31.85 -42.96
CA VAL A 1038 -34.05 32.11 -44.03
C VAL A 1038 -32.87 32.92 -43.48
N VAL A 1039 -31.64 32.49 -43.76
CA VAL A 1039 -30.41 33.09 -43.22
C VAL A 1039 -29.47 33.57 -44.32
N GLY A 1040 -28.53 34.46 -43.95
CA GLY A 1040 -27.52 35.02 -44.87
C GLY A 1040 -26.15 34.36 -44.80
N SER A 1041 -25.87 33.59 -43.75
CA SER A 1041 -24.63 32.85 -43.51
C SER A 1041 -24.97 31.43 -43.07
N TYR A 1042 -24.17 30.46 -43.49
CA TYR A 1042 -24.38 29.03 -43.31
C TYR A 1042 -23.16 28.43 -42.61
N ASP A 1043 -23.38 27.66 -41.55
CA ASP A 1043 -22.38 26.74 -40.99
C ASP A 1043 -22.78 25.32 -41.38
N PRO A 1044 -21.94 24.59 -42.14
CA PRO A 1044 -22.25 23.23 -42.55
C PRO A 1044 -22.14 22.17 -41.44
N ASN A 1045 -21.57 22.54 -40.30
CA ASN A 1045 -21.45 21.68 -39.11
C ASN A 1045 -22.38 22.21 -38.00
N ASP A 1046 -23.67 21.90 -38.09
CA ASP A 1046 -24.71 22.47 -37.23
C ASP A 1046 -25.56 21.42 -36.50
N ILE A 1047 -26.28 21.87 -35.47
CA ILE A 1047 -27.35 21.12 -34.81
C ILE A 1047 -28.61 21.97 -34.76
N THR A 1048 -29.74 21.37 -35.12
CA THR A 1048 -31.03 22.05 -35.18
C THR A 1048 -32.10 21.28 -34.41
N CYS A 1049 -32.86 21.98 -33.55
CA CYS A 1049 -34.11 21.50 -32.94
C CYS A 1049 -35.27 21.72 -33.92
N LEU A 1050 -35.93 20.66 -34.38
CA LEU A 1050 -36.89 20.74 -35.49
C LEU A 1050 -38.25 21.31 -35.07
N GLU A 1051 -38.60 21.25 -33.80
CA GLU A 1051 -39.79 21.92 -33.24
C GLU A 1051 -39.64 23.45 -33.16
N GLY A 1052 -38.43 23.97 -33.43
CA GLY A 1052 -38.12 25.39 -33.45
C GLY A 1052 -37.72 25.96 -32.09
N ASN A 1053 -37.46 27.27 -32.07
CA ASN A 1053 -36.87 27.95 -30.91
C ASN A 1053 -37.88 28.23 -29.77
N LEU A 1054 -39.16 27.96 -29.99
CA LEU A 1054 -40.25 28.11 -29.02
C LEU A 1054 -41.12 26.85 -29.00
N ILE A 1055 -41.06 26.13 -27.89
CA ILE A 1055 -41.77 24.88 -27.65
C ILE A 1055 -43.01 25.17 -26.79
N PRO A 1056 -44.23 24.86 -27.26
CA PRO A 1056 -45.44 25.07 -26.46
C PRO A 1056 -45.46 24.14 -25.24
N LEU A 1057 -46.11 24.56 -24.14
CA LEU A 1057 -46.23 23.74 -22.93
C LEU A 1057 -46.87 22.36 -23.18
N SER A 1058 -47.67 22.23 -24.25
CA SER A 1058 -48.26 20.96 -24.67
C SER A 1058 -47.25 19.94 -25.21
N MET A 1059 -46.01 20.35 -25.49
CA MET A 1059 -44.90 19.52 -25.96
C MET A 1059 -43.91 19.14 -24.84
N VAL A 1060 -44.06 19.70 -23.63
CA VAL A 1060 -43.29 19.27 -22.46
C VAL A 1060 -43.59 17.79 -22.17
N GLY A 1061 -42.53 17.00 -21.97
CA GLY A 1061 -42.65 15.55 -21.80
C GLY A 1061 -42.77 14.75 -23.09
N LYS A 1062 -42.90 15.42 -24.24
CA LYS A 1062 -42.94 14.80 -25.57
C LYS A 1062 -41.56 14.81 -26.22
N TYR A 1063 -41.46 14.09 -27.33
CA TYR A 1063 -40.25 14.03 -28.15
C TYR A 1063 -39.96 15.37 -28.81
N LEU A 1064 -38.69 15.78 -28.72
CA LEU A 1064 -38.08 16.83 -29.51
C LEU A 1064 -37.09 16.18 -30.49
N HIS A 1065 -37.07 16.63 -31.73
CA HIS A 1065 -36.25 16.06 -32.80
C HIS A 1065 -35.03 16.94 -33.05
N TYR A 1066 -33.87 16.30 -33.16
CA TYR A 1066 -32.59 16.94 -33.42
C TYR A 1066 -31.96 16.34 -34.67
N ILE A 1067 -31.46 17.21 -35.54
CA ILE A 1067 -30.56 16.83 -36.64
C ILE A 1067 -29.21 17.48 -36.41
N VAL A 1068 -28.14 16.68 -36.50
CA VAL A 1068 -26.75 17.16 -36.55
C VAL A 1068 -26.27 16.96 -37.97
N ASN A 1069 -25.89 18.04 -38.66
CA ASN A 1069 -25.24 17.97 -39.97
C ASN A 1069 -23.74 18.17 -39.82
N PHE A 1070 -22.97 17.54 -40.70
CA PHE A 1070 -21.53 17.73 -40.78
C PHE A 1070 -21.02 17.69 -42.21
N GLU A 1071 -20.00 18.47 -42.51
CA GLU A 1071 -19.29 18.52 -43.80
C GLU A 1071 -17.79 18.34 -43.57
N ASN A 1072 -17.16 17.47 -44.36
CA ASN A 1072 -15.70 17.40 -44.38
C ASN A 1072 -15.13 18.63 -45.10
N THR A 1073 -14.74 19.64 -44.33
CA THR A 1073 -14.10 20.87 -44.83
C THR A 1073 -12.60 20.71 -45.14
N GLY A 1074 -12.04 19.52 -44.90
CA GLY A 1074 -10.65 19.16 -45.20
C GLY A 1074 -10.38 18.91 -46.68
N THR A 1075 -9.11 18.70 -47.02
CA THR A 1075 -8.65 18.45 -48.41
C THR A 1075 -8.52 16.97 -48.76
N ALA A 1076 -8.71 16.07 -47.80
CA ALA A 1076 -8.62 14.61 -47.96
C ALA A 1076 -9.88 13.93 -47.39
N PRO A 1077 -10.23 12.71 -47.87
CA PRO A 1077 -11.35 11.96 -47.31
C PRO A 1077 -11.14 11.66 -45.83
N ALA A 1078 -12.18 11.88 -45.01
CA ALA A 1078 -12.17 11.51 -43.60
C ALA A 1078 -12.54 10.04 -43.45
N THR A 1079 -11.66 9.23 -42.86
CA THR A 1079 -11.87 7.77 -42.75
C THR A 1079 -12.93 7.45 -41.71
N ASN A 1080 -12.86 8.09 -40.55
CA ASN A 1080 -13.73 7.90 -39.40
C ASN A 1080 -14.36 9.23 -38.98
N ILE A 1081 -15.63 9.20 -38.58
CA ILE A 1081 -16.30 10.36 -38.00
C ILE A 1081 -16.94 9.95 -36.67
N VAL A 1082 -16.72 10.76 -35.63
CA VAL A 1082 -17.40 10.60 -34.34
C VAL A 1082 -18.19 11.87 -34.05
N VAL A 1083 -19.49 11.74 -33.81
CA VAL A 1083 -20.32 12.84 -33.31
C VAL A 1083 -20.66 12.57 -31.85
N GLU A 1084 -20.10 13.39 -30.97
CA GLU A 1084 -20.30 13.32 -29.53
C GLU A 1084 -21.34 14.36 -29.08
N MET A 1085 -22.29 13.95 -28.26
CA MET A 1085 -23.27 14.84 -27.62
C MET A 1085 -23.28 14.58 -26.11
N ASN A 1086 -23.18 15.65 -25.32
CA ASN A 1086 -23.35 15.60 -23.87
C ASN A 1086 -24.75 16.09 -23.53
N ILE A 1087 -25.64 15.16 -23.15
CA ILE A 1087 -27.05 15.44 -22.92
C ILE A 1087 -27.25 15.93 -21.49
N ASN A 1088 -27.87 17.10 -21.34
CA ASN A 1088 -28.23 17.60 -20.02
C ASN A 1088 -29.38 16.76 -19.42
N SER A 1089 -29.10 16.04 -18.33
CA SER A 1089 -30.10 15.20 -17.64
C SER A 1089 -31.21 15.99 -16.94
N ASP A 1090 -31.03 17.30 -16.74
CA ASP A 1090 -32.06 18.18 -16.19
C ASP A 1090 -33.11 18.55 -17.24
N ASP A 1091 -32.71 18.58 -18.52
CA ASP A 1091 -33.56 18.98 -19.64
C ASP A 1091 -34.22 17.77 -20.32
N PHE A 1092 -33.50 16.65 -20.39
CA PHE A 1092 -33.91 15.48 -21.17
C PHE A 1092 -33.88 14.17 -20.40
N ASP A 1093 -34.77 13.25 -20.80
CA ASP A 1093 -34.69 11.84 -20.39
C ASP A 1093 -33.84 11.04 -21.40
N ILE A 1094 -32.56 10.83 -21.10
CA ILE A 1094 -31.61 10.10 -21.96
C ILE A 1094 -32.10 8.68 -22.32
N SER A 1095 -32.81 8.02 -21.40
CA SER A 1095 -33.34 6.67 -21.65
C SER A 1095 -34.34 6.63 -22.80
N SER A 1096 -35.00 7.76 -23.07
CA SER A 1096 -35.96 7.91 -24.16
C SER A 1096 -35.33 8.18 -25.53
N LEU A 1097 -34.02 8.43 -25.61
CA LEU A 1097 -33.31 8.72 -26.87
C LEU A 1097 -33.57 7.60 -27.90
N GLN A 1098 -33.98 7.99 -29.10
CA GLN A 1098 -34.17 7.10 -30.25
C GLN A 1098 -33.41 7.62 -31.46
N LEU A 1099 -32.57 6.78 -32.06
CA LEU A 1099 -31.93 7.07 -33.34
C LEU A 1099 -32.95 6.92 -34.47
N GLN A 1100 -33.20 7.99 -35.23
CA GLN A 1100 -34.20 7.99 -36.31
C GLN A 1100 -33.60 7.63 -37.66
N ASN A 1101 -32.47 8.25 -38.01
CA ASN A 1101 -31.77 8.00 -39.26
C ASN A 1101 -30.33 8.52 -39.21
N THR A 1102 -29.43 7.89 -39.96
CA THR A 1102 -28.06 8.38 -40.19
C THR A 1102 -27.72 8.33 -41.67
N SER A 1103 -26.83 9.22 -42.13
CA SER A 1103 -26.36 9.22 -43.52
C SER A 1103 -25.46 8.02 -43.85
N HIS A 1104 -24.75 7.48 -42.86
CA HIS A 1104 -23.91 6.29 -42.97
C HIS A 1104 -24.19 5.34 -41.81
N SER A 1105 -23.79 4.08 -41.95
CA SER A 1105 -23.88 3.10 -40.86
C SER A 1105 -23.10 3.60 -39.64
N SER A 1106 -23.80 3.80 -38.53
CA SER A 1106 -23.21 4.27 -37.28
C SER A 1106 -23.25 3.18 -36.21
N TYR A 1107 -22.17 3.08 -35.44
CA TYR A 1107 -22.17 2.45 -34.13
C TYR A 1107 -22.47 3.52 -33.08
N THR A 1108 -23.52 3.33 -32.28
CA THR A 1108 -23.86 4.26 -31.20
C THR A 1108 -23.40 3.71 -29.88
N LYS A 1109 -22.78 4.54 -29.05
CA LYS A 1109 -22.45 4.22 -27.66
C LYS A 1109 -23.06 5.28 -26.76
N ILE A 1110 -23.82 4.84 -25.76
CA ILE A 1110 -24.36 5.70 -24.71
C ILE A 1110 -23.73 5.24 -23.40
N THR A 1111 -23.12 6.18 -22.66
CA THR A 1111 -22.51 5.92 -21.35
C THR A 1111 -22.82 7.09 -20.43
N GLY A 1112 -23.67 6.85 -19.44
CA GLY A 1112 -24.24 7.93 -18.61
C GLY A 1112 -25.01 8.95 -19.46
N ASN A 1113 -24.58 10.21 -19.44
CA ASN A 1113 -25.18 11.31 -20.19
C ASN A 1113 -24.50 11.62 -21.54
N LYS A 1114 -23.45 10.86 -21.89
CA LYS A 1114 -22.69 11.05 -23.14
C LYS A 1114 -23.18 10.07 -24.21
N VAL A 1115 -23.40 10.58 -25.41
CA VAL A 1115 -23.80 9.83 -26.60
C VAL A 1115 -22.75 10.01 -27.69
N GLU A 1116 -22.28 8.92 -28.27
CA GLU A 1116 -21.32 8.91 -29.37
C GLU A 1116 -21.91 8.17 -30.56
N PHE A 1117 -21.99 8.83 -31.71
CA PHE A 1117 -22.32 8.24 -32.99
C PHE A 1117 -21.04 8.09 -33.81
N MET A 1118 -20.54 6.86 -33.92
CA MET A 1118 -19.28 6.53 -34.58
C MET A 1118 -19.54 5.93 -35.95
N MET A 1119 -19.06 6.59 -36.99
CA MET A 1119 -19.12 6.13 -38.38
C MET A 1119 -17.73 5.71 -38.82
N LYS A 1120 -17.54 4.40 -38.98
CA LYS A 1120 -16.24 3.78 -39.28
C LYS A 1120 -16.07 3.56 -40.78
N ASP A 1121 -14.87 3.81 -41.30
CA ASP A 1121 -14.45 3.51 -42.66
C ASP A 1121 -15.39 4.10 -43.74
N ILE A 1122 -16.03 5.24 -43.45
CA ILE A 1122 -16.99 5.85 -44.37
C ILE A 1122 -16.30 6.59 -45.52
N ASN A 1123 -15.03 6.97 -45.35
CA ASN A 1123 -14.23 7.68 -46.34
C ASN A 1123 -14.98 8.90 -46.92
N LEU A 1124 -15.48 9.77 -46.04
CA LEU A 1124 -16.26 10.93 -46.41
C LEU A 1124 -15.40 11.92 -47.20
N ALA A 1125 -15.66 12.07 -48.50
CA ALA A 1125 -14.88 12.93 -49.40
C ALA A 1125 -14.89 14.41 -48.96
N ALA A 1126 -13.91 15.18 -49.44
CA ALA A 1126 -13.88 16.63 -49.23
C ALA A 1126 -15.17 17.28 -49.77
N SER A 1127 -15.76 18.18 -48.98
CA SER A 1127 -17.06 18.82 -49.21
C SER A 1127 -18.27 17.89 -49.30
N ALA A 1128 -18.12 16.61 -48.91
CA ALA A 1128 -19.27 15.73 -48.74
C ALA A 1128 -19.92 15.94 -47.37
N HIS A 1129 -21.25 15.77 -47.32
CA HIS A 1129 -22.06 15.98 -46.14
C HIS A 1129 -22.51 14.66 -45.50
N GLY A 1130 -22.77 14.70 -44.21
CA GLY A 1130 -23.48 13.66 -43.49
C GLY A 1130 -24.42 14.24 -42.44
N ASN A 1131 -25.29 13.38 -41.90
CA ASN A 1131 -26.24 13.76 -40.87
C ASN A 1131 -26.58 12.62 -39.92
N ILE A 1132 -26.94 13.00 -38.70
CA ILE A 1132 -27.53 12.13 -37.68
C ILE A 1132 -28.84 12.78 -37.24
N MET A 1133 -29.94 12.05 -37.34
CA MET A 1133 -31.23 12.44 -36.80
C MET A 1133 -31.59 11.58 -35.60
N SER A 1134 -31.93 12.22 -34.49
CA SER A 1134 -32.38 11.59 -33.26
C SER A 1134 -33.58 12.32 -32.66
N LYS A 1135 -34.29 11.65 -31.75
CA LYS A 1135 -35.33 12.28 -30.94
C LYS A 1135 -35.19 11.88 -29.49
N ILE A 1136 -35.49 12.80 -28.59
CA ILE A 1136 -35.37 12.60 -27.14
C ILE A 1136 -36.52 13.32 -26.43
N LYS A 1137 -37.09 12.72 -25.37
CA LYS A 1137 -38.14 13.36 -24.60
C LYS A 1137 -37.56 14.42 -23.68
N SER A 1138 -38.17 15.59 -23.71
CA SER A 1138 -37.95 16.61 -22.67
C SER A 1138 -38.48 16.11 -21.32
N LYS A 1139 -37.94 16.60 -20.20
CA LYS A 1139 -38.45 16.23 -18.88
C LYS A 1139 -39.84 16.80 -18.63
N ASN A 1140 -40.68 16.03 -17.92
CA ASN A 1140 -42.07 16.41 -17.63
C ASN A 1140 -42.21 17.61 -16.67
N ASN A 1141 -41.14 18.02 -15.99
CA ASN A 1141 -41.14 19.08 -14.98
C ASN A 1141 -40.77 20.47 -15.55
N LEU A 1142 -40.52 20.59 -16.86
CA LEU A 1142 -40.22 21.89 -17.48
C LEU A 1142 -41.46 22.80 -17.46
N ILE A 1143 -41.24 24.08 -17.17
CA ILE A 1143 -42.27 25.11 -17.06
C ILE A 1143 -42.02 26.28 -18.03
N SER A 1144 -43.00 27.17 -18.18
CA SER A 1144 -42.85 28.35 -19.04
C SER A 1144 -41.71 29.24 -18.54
N GLY A 1145 -40.77 29.57 -19.43
CA GLY A 1145 -39.56 30.32 -19.10
C GLY A 1145 -38.29 29.47 -19.02
N ASP A 1146 -38.41 28.15 -18.94
CA ASP A 1146 -37.28 27.22 -19.05
C ASP A 1146 -36.81 27.10 -20.51
N SER A 1147 -35.62 26.55 -20.72
CA SER A 1147 -35.07 26.25 -22.05
C SER A 1147 -34.35 24.92 -22.04
N VAL A 1148 -34.45 24.18 -23.14
CA VAL A 1148 -33.64 22.98 -23.36
C VAL A 1148 -32.54 23.28 -24.37
N MET A 1149 -31.33 22.74 -24.16
CA MET A 1149 -30.17 22.98 -25.02
C MET A 1149 -29.46 21.68 -25.39
N ASN A 1150 -29.08 21.55 -26.66
CA ASN A 1150 -28.17 20.50 -27.14
C ASN A 1150 -27.07 21.10 -28.03
N GLN A 1151 -25.88 20.52 -27.95
CA GLN A 1151 -24.71 20.81 -28.79
C GLN A 1151 -23.98 19.50 -29.13
N ALA A 1152 -23.36 19.44 -30.30
CA ALA A 1152 -22.54 18.30 -30.73
C ALA A 1152 -21.09 18.70 -31.00
N ASN A 1153 -20.17 17.76 -30.78
CA ASN A 1153 -18.75 17.84 -31.15
C ASN A 1153 -18.47 16.82 -32.25
N ILE A 1154 -17.98 17.28 -33.41
CA ILE A 1154 -17.75 16.42 -34.58
C ILE A 1154 -16.24 16.21 -34.77
N TYR A 1155 -15.78 14.98 -34.64
CA TYR A 1155 -14.39 14.57 -34.85
C TYR A 1155 -14.24 13.96 -36.25
N PHE A 1156 -13.31 14.50 -37.03
CA PHE A 1156 -12.90 13.93 -38.32
C PHE A 1156 -11.53 13.27 -38.14
N ASP A 1157 -11.48 11.94 -38.23
CA ASP A 1157 -10.30 11.13 -37.91
C ASP A 1157 -9.70 11.52 -36.55
N TYR A 1158 -8.42 11.90 -36.54
CA TYR A 1158 -7.64 12.19 -35.35
C TYR A 1158 -7.60 13.69 -34.99
N ASN A 1159 -8.41 14.52 -35.66
CA ASN A 1159 -8.40 15.97 -35.51
C ASN A 1159 -9.17 16.49 -34.28
N TYR A 1160 -9.00 17.79 -33.97
CA TYR A 1160 -9.78 18.49 -32.95
C TYR A 1160 -11.28 18.54 -33.33
N PRO A 1161 -12.22 18.41 -32.38
CA PRO A 1161 -13.63 18.44 -32.70
C PRO A 1161 -14.08 19.82 -33.19
N ILE A 1162 -14.93 19.81 -34.20
CA ILE A 1162 -15.70 20.98 -34.61
C ILE A 1162 -16.98 20.98 -33.76
N ALA A 1163 -17.09 21.92 -32.83
CA ALA A 1163 -18.30 22.13 -32.05
C ALA A 1163 -19.37 22.80 -32.93
N THR A 1164 -20.58 22.26 -32.93
CA THR A 1164 -21.73 22.87 -33.59
C THR A 1164 -22.20 24.12 -32.85
N ASN A 1165 -23.18 24.83 -33.40
CA ASN A 1165 -23.97 25.82 -32.65
C ASN A 1165 -24.70 25.17 -31.44
N GLU A 1166 -25.22 26.01 -30.55
CA GLU A 1166 -26.13 25.58 -29.48
C GLU A 1166 -27.58 25.60 -30.00
N ALA A 1167 -28.26 24.44 -30.01
CA ALA A 1167 -29.68 24.33 -30.34
C ALA A 1167 -30.52 24.59 -29.08
N ILE A 1168 -30.90 25.84 -28.85
CA ILE A 1168 -31.70 26.27 -27.69
C ILE A 1168 -33.17 26.41 -28.06
N ALA A 1169 -34.05 25.72 -27.34
CA ALA A 1169 -35.50 25.80 -27.51
C ALA A 1169 -36.18 26.22 -26.19
N ASN A 1170 -36.90 27.34 -26.21
CA ASN A 1170 -37.53 27.92 -25.00
C ASN A 1170 -38.95 27.37 -24.80
N ILE A 1171 -39.33 27.09 -23.55
CA ILE A 1171 -40.65 26.55 -23.19
C ILE A 1171 -41.63 27.71 -22.93
N GLY A 1172 -42.76 27.76 -23.64
CA GLY A 1172 -43.79 28.79 -23.41
C GLY A 1172 -44.98 28.75 -24.37
N ASN A 1173 -46.11 29.34 -23.96
CA ASN A 1173 -47.29 29.43 -24.82
C ASN A 1173 -47.16 30.59 -25.81
N ASN A 1174 -47.56 30.35 -27.06
CA ASN A 1174 -47.64 31.37 -28.09
C ASN A 1174 -48.82 32.32 -27.81
N SER A 1175 -48.67 33.18 -26.81
CA SER A 1175 -49.56 34.30 -26.52
C SER A 1175 -48.82 35.31 -25.63
N THR A 1176 -48.60 36.49 -26.22
CA THR A 1176 -48.37 37.79 -25.56
C THR A 1176 -46.96 38.16 -25.10
N LEU A 1177 -45.92 37.93 -25.92
CA LEU A 1177 -44.76 38.84 -26.01
C LEU A 1177 -44.16 38.86 -27.43
N ALA A 1178 -45.00 38.88 -28.47
CA ALA A 1178 -44.57 39.46 -29.73
C ALA A 1178 -44.44 40.97 -29.50
N VAL A 1179 -43.25 41.43 -29.15
CA VAL A 1179 -42.88 42.82 -29.41
C VAL A 1179 -42.92 42.93 -30.93
N THR A 1180 -43.98 43.52 -31.48
CA THR A 1180 -43.85 44.22 -32.76
C THR A 1180 -42.62 45.09 -32.60
N ASP A 1181 -41.54 44.77 -33.31
CA ASP A 1181 -40.37 45.62 -33.42
C ASP A 1181 -40.86 47.07 -33.54
N VAL A 1182 -40.59 47.89 -32.53
CA VAL A 1182 -40.81 49.32 -32.66
C VAL A 1182 -39.86 49.74 -33.76
N ALA A 1183 -40.41 50.04 -34.94
CA ALA A 1183 -39.64 50.39 -36.13
C ALA A 1183 -38.60 51.47 -35.78
N LYS A 1184 -37.33 51.05 -35.69
CA LYS A 1184 -36.16 51.91 -35.48
C LYS A 1184 -36.08 52.95 -36.60
N ASP A 1185 -35.54 54.13 -36.31
CA ASP A 1185 -35.38 55.15 -37.34
C ASP A 1185 -34.21 54.75 -38.25
N LYS A 1186 -34.46 54.63 -39.55
CA LYS A 1186 -33.44 54.09 -40.47
C LYS A 1186 -32.32 55.10 -40.76
N VAL A 1187 -32.55 56.40 -40.58
CA VAL A 1187 -31.61 57.47 -40.96
C VAL A 1187 -31.71 58.69 -40.03
N VAL A 1188 -30.56 59.16 -39.52
CA VAL A 1188 -30.36 60.51 -38.97
C VAL A 1188 -29.32 61.24 -39.80
N SER A 1189 -29.70 62.40 -40.34
CA SER A 1189 -28.88 63.21 -41.25
C SER A 1189 -28.44 64.52 -40.57
N ILE A 1190 -27.15 64.85 -40.69
CA ILE A 1190 -26.57 66.09 -40.17
C ILE A 1190 -25.94 66.87 -41.31
N TYR A 1191 -26.40 68.09 -41.58
CA TYR A 1191 -25.91 68.89 -42.69
C TYR A 1191 -26.10 70.41 -42.49
N PRO A 1192 -25.28 71.27 -43.14
CA PRO A 1192 -24.12 70.89 -43.94
C PRO A 1192 -22.95 70.41 -43.07
N ASN A 1193 -22.27 69.33 -43.48
CA ASN A 1193 -21.00 68.90 -42.91
C ASN A 1193 -19.96 68.88 -44.05
N PRO A 1194 -18.94 69.77 -44.06
CA PRO A 1194 -18.56 70.72 -43.00
C PRO A 1194 -19.48 71.96 -42.86
N THR A 1195 -19.55 72.55 -41.66
CA THR A 1195 -20.31 73.80 -41.35
C THR A 1195 -19.39 74.95 -40.89
N LYS A 1196 -19.90 76.19 -40.94
CA LYS A 1196 -19.30 77.38 -40.31
C LYS A 1196 -19.94 77.77 -38.97
N GLY A 1197 -20.84 76.94 -38.43
CA GLY A 1197 -21.43 77.13 -37.10
C GLY A 1197 -22.88 76.66 -36.98
N ASP A 1198 -23.66 76.68 -38.06
CA ASP A 1198 -25.07 76.23 -38.07
C ASP A 1198 -25.21 74.85 -38.71
N ILE A 1199 -25.90 73.93 -38.05
CA ILE A 1199 -26.24 72.61 -38.60
C ILE A 1199 -27.73 72.31 -38.44
N ASN A 1200 -28.28 71.53 -39.37
CA ASN A 1200 -29.59 70.92 -39.27
C ASN A 1200 -29.44 69.42 -38.99
N ILE A 1201 -30.29 68.93 -38.10
CA ILE A 1201 -30.37 67.51 -37.74
C ILE A 1201 -31.80 67.05 -38.00
N ASP A 1202 -31.93 66.13 -38.95
CA ASP A 1202 -33.19 65.53 -39.35
C ASP A 1202 -33.24 64.05 -38.97
N SER A 1203 -34.40 63.61 -38.51
CA SER A 1203 -34.68 62.21 -38.14
C SER A 1203 -36.13 61.85 -38.44
N GLU A 1204 -36.42 60.56 -38.53
CA GLU A 1204 -37.77 60.07 -38.85
C GLU A 1204 -38.74 60.15 -37.64
N SER A 1205 -38.24 60.17 -36.41
CA SER A 1205 -38.97 60.36 -35.15
C SER A 1205 -38.58 61.65 -34.44
N LYS A 1206 -39.32 62.07 -33.40
CA LYS A 1206 -39.03 63.35 -32.74
C LYS A 1206 -37.71 63.27 -31.96
N ILE A 1207 -36.85 64.25 -32.16
CA ILE A 1207 -35.61 64.43 -31.42
C ILE A 1207 -35.97 64.94 -30.02
N LYS A 1208 -35.57 64.21 -28.98
CA LYS A 1208 -35.72 64.60 -27.58
C LYS A 1208 -34.59 65.51 -27.15
N SER A 1209 -33.36 65.17 -27.52
CA SER A 1209 -32.18 65.98 -27.17
C SER A 1209 -31.03 65.80 -28.15
N VAL A 1210 -30.18 66.82 -28.24
CA VAL A 1210 -28.89 66.76 -28.94
C VAL A 1210 -27.79 67.26 -28.00
N GLU A 1211 -26.73 66.48 -27.91
CA GLU A 1211 -25.52 66.77 -27.14
C GLU A 1211 -24.33 66.84 -28.09
N ILE A 1212 -23.51 67.88 -27.97
CA ILE A 1212 -22.32 68.11 -28.78
C ILE A 1212 -21.10 67.98 -27.89
N TYR A 1213 -20.13 67.19 -28.35
CA TYR A 1213 -18.89 66.91 -27.68
C TYR A 1213 -17.71 67.40 -28.51
N ASP A 1214 -16.68 67.93 -27.84
CA ASP A 1214 -15.38 68.19 -28.48
C ASP A 1214 -14.58 66.89 -28.73
N ALA A 1215 -13.46 67.00 -29.45
CA ALA A 1215 -12.60 65.86 -29.77
C ALA A 1215 -11.98 65.16 -28.53
N GLN A 1216 -12.06 65.77 -27.34
CA GLN A 1216 -11.62 65.20 -26.07
C GLN A 1216 -12.78 64.58 -25.27
N GLY A 1217 -14.00 64.53 -25.83
CA GLY A 1217 -15.17 63.91 -25.21
C GLY A 1217 -15.87 64.79 -24.16
N ARG A 1218 -15.59 66.09 -24.11
CA ARG A 1218 -16.28 67.02 -23.20
C ARG A 1218 -17.54 67.59 -23.85
N ILE A 1219 -18.65 67.63 -23.11
CA ILE A 1219 -19.89 68.26 -23.58
C ILE A 1219 -19.67 69.77 -23.68
N ILE A 1220 -19.79 70.31 -24.88
CA ILE A 1220 -19.67 71.74 -25.18
C ILE A 1220 -21.04 72.41 -25.32
N GLN A 1221 -22.07 71.66 -25.71
CA GLN A 1221 -23.44 72.17 -25.81
C GLN A 1221 -24.45 71.04 -25.70
N LYS A 1222 -25.57 71.27 -24.99
CA LYS A 1222 -26.66 70.32 -24.85
C LYS A 1222 -27.99 71.05 -24.99
N GLN A 1223 -28.88 70.50 -25.81
CA GLN A 1223 -30.24 70.99 -25.99
C GLN A 1223 -31.22 69.85 -25.77
N MET A 1224 -32.20 70.06 -24.88
CA MET A 1224 -33.21 69.07 -24.52
C MET A 1224 -34.62 69.60 -24.81
N GLY A 1225 -35.59 68.70 -24.89
CA GLY A 1225 -37.01 69.04 -25.07
C GLY A 1225 -37.38 69.49 -26.47
N ILE A 1226 -36.63 69.08 -27.50
CA ILE A 1226 -36.78 69.54 -28.89
C ILE A 1226 -38.13 69.10 -29.49
N ASN A 1227 -38.59 67.88 -29.18
CA ASN A 1227 -39.88 67.28 -29.55
C ASN A 1227 -40.33 67.51 -31.01
N SER A 1228 -39.36 67.58 -31.93
CA SER A 1228 -39.53 67.81 -33.37
C SER A 1228 -38.64 66.85 -34.15
N LYS A 1229 -39.05 66.48 -35.37
CA LYS A 1229 -38.28 65.58 -36.25
C LYS A 1229 -37.04 66.24 -36.88
N SER A 1230 -37.02 67.58 -36.89
CA SER A 1230 -35.94 68.42 -37.40
C SER A 1230 -35.57 69.46 -36.35
N VAL A 1231 -34.27 69.73 -36.18
CA VAL A 1231 -33.76 70.81 -35.32
C VAL A 1231 -32.55 71.49 -35.96
N LYS A 1232 -32.51 72.82 -35.87
CA LYS A 1232 -31.33 73.61 -36.24
C LYS A 1232 -30.56 73.98 -34.98
N ILE A 1233 -29.25 73.73 -34.98
CA ILE A 1233 -28.36 74.01 -33.86
C ILE A 1233 -27.17 74.84 -34.34
N THR A 1234 -26.93 75.96 -33.65
CA THR A 1234 -25.72 76.76 -33.79
C THR A 1234 -24.71 76.32 -32.73
N ILE A 1235 -23.52 75.89 -33.16
CA ILE A 1235 -22.40 75.51 -32.30
C ILE A 1235 -21.77 76.79 -31.74
N LYS A 1236 -21.90 77.03 -30.43
CA LYS A 1236 -21.47 78.27 -29.77
C LYS A 1236 -19.96 78.34 -29.46
N ASN A 1237 -19.12 77.60 -30.18
CA ASN A 1237 -17.68 77.50 -29.95
C ASN A 1237 -16.90 78.13 -31.12
N ASN A 1238 -15.92 79.00 -30.83
CA ASN A 1238 -15.14 79.74 -31.83
C ASN A 1238 -13.95 78.95 -32.40
N ASN A 1239 -13.71 77.72 -31.92
CA ASN A 1239 -12.62 76.88 -32.38
C ASN A 1239 -13.05 76.02 -33.59
N SER A 1240 -12.19 75.88 -34.59
CA SER A 1240 -12.41 74.95 -35.71
C SER A 1240 -11.91 73.54 -35.34
N GLY A 1241 -12.70 72.51 -35.64
CA GLY A 1241 -12.36 71.11 -35.31
C GLY A 1241 -13.49 70.12 -35.60
N ALA A 1242 -13.25 68.83 -35.30
CA ALA A 1242 -14.26 67.78 -35.39
C ALA A 1242 -15.04 67.66 -34.07
N TYR A 1243 -16.35 67.45 -34.17
CA TYR A 1243 -17.27 67.37 -33.04
C TYR A 1243 -18.05 66.05 -33.10
N LEU A 1244 -18.48 65.54 -31.96
CA LEU A 1244 -19.36 64.37 -31.89
C LEU A 1244 -20.74 64.80 -31.42
N PHE A 1245 -21.77 64.36 -32.13
CA PHE A 1245 -23.17 64.62 -31.85
C PHE A 1245 -23.82 63.36 -31.33
N ARG A 1246 -24.33 63.41 -30.10
CA ARG A 1246 -25.21 62.38 -29.54
C ARG A 1246 -26.65 62.88 -29.61
N ILE A 1247 -27.48 62.21 -30.41
CA ILE A 1247 -28.85 62.62 -30.75
C ILE A 1247 -29.79 61.56 -30.20
N ASN A 1248 -30.60 61.92 -29.21
CA ASN A 1248 -31.60 61.05 -28.63
C ASN A 1248 -32.95 61.36 -29.27
N THR A 1249 -33.56 60.38 -29.92
CA THR A 1249 -34.92 60.48 -30.47
C THR A 1249 -35.93 59.81 -29.53
N GLU A 1250 -37.20 59.82 -29.91
CA GLU A 1250 -38.24 59.07 -29.21
C GLU A 1250 -38.00 57.56 -29.20
N LYS A 1251 -37.26 57.05 -30.18
CA LYS A 1251 -37.09 55.62 -30.43
C LYS A 1251 -35.70 55.08 -30.07
N GLU A 1252 -34.62 55.83 -30.29
CA GLU A 1252 -33.25 55.38 -30.01
C GLU A 1252 -32.23 56.53 -29.90
N THR A 1253 -30.95 56.20 -29.68
CA THR A 1253 -29.84 57.15 -29.55
C THR A 1253 -28.81 56.94 -30.67
N PHE A 1254 -28.47 58.01 -31.39
CA PHE A 1254 -27.45 58.02 -32.44
C PHE A 1254 -26.22 58.81 -32.03
N THR A 1255 -25.03 58.39 -32.50
CA THR A 1255 -23.79 59.16 -32.40
C THR A 1255 -23.21 59.39 -33.80
N LYS A 1256 -22.94 60.64 -34.17
CA LYS A 1256 -22.41 61.05 -35.49
C LYS A 1256 -21.26 62.06 -35.32
N LYS A 1257 -20.32 62.06 -36.26
CA LYS A 1257 -19.16 62.99 -36.29
C LYS A 1257 -19.38 64.10 -37.31
#